data_AF-A0A1R0ZXB4-F1
#
_entry.id   AF-A0A1R0ZXB4-F1
#
_cell.length_a   1.000
_cell.length_b   1.000
_cell.length_c   1.000
_cell.angle_alpha   90.00
_cell.angle_beta   90.00
_cell.angle_gamma   90.00
#
_symmetry.space_group_name_H-M   'P 1'
#
loop_
_entity.id
_entity.type
_entity.pdbx_description
1 polymer ?
#
loop_
_entity_poly.entity_id
_entity_poly.type
_entity_poly.pdbx_seq_one_letter_code
_entity_poly.pdbx_strand_id
1 'polypeptide(L)'
;MMNMFSRATITILLLTLLWPAAVSNAASNLLNNAGFENVAEGAPSDWTHDAYLKEEQITSYTIDNTEAHTGTYSAVLENKQANHSRWTQTIKVKPKTTYKFSGYVKTEQVGLDATGALFFVEGVAVTYPEVKDTNGKWAYVEFYAKTGQDQKSITFSASLGGYGSINTGKAYFDDVSVEKVSKAPSGAEVFSLVPTETSQGTEASTSGGSVLPLILFGALFTLFFALIYKKLFRDRSWLDEKQHLHKTILVFVFLGALILRLWIAVSSSGYANDIALFMAWADQAAKQGLSGFYHSGMFVDYPPGYIYILYVLGLIKDMLSLDSGSNAAMLLFKLPAILADLAAAYFIVQIGKKKAGYSIALGLALLFLFNPAIIVDSAAWGQVDSIFALALVLAIHGLVENKIERASVLFAIAALIKPQAFIFMPVLLLWFVYRKDWKKIPVSAFYGLTTFILLALPFFWGNTGLSGLIKLYSGTLSSYPYATLNAFNFYALSDANWKPIKDTWLLFSFKTWGNIFIFAAVAISAFFALLKRDNESSKRSYFIAMVLIVVVFMGVTKMHERYLFPVMLLGIFAFIQSLDRRMLMVYFGFSLTSFINIAYVLDYSKVSTNVPFNGIVLLCSLANVGLMLYLLYIGYDNYARGRLKSIAPLLEEERKQSDHKTLRAFKAEAISRVKQENERFVRKDWIWMGAITLIYAVVALFQLGEMKGPTTAWQPSTVGQSFYVDLGEVKQLDRINSFGGVGTGKYKYEFSQNGTDWDNLMEVDSSHVAVFTWNSQPAALAARYVKLTTVQTGFSMHEMAIYEQGNQIPLSIVGINDEQAKDAKRGSVPLLFDEQKRAKYEATYMNGSYFDEIYHARTAYEHMEHIVAYENTHPPLGKIIIAIGIKLFGLNPFGWRIAGTLFGIAMLPLMYVFARRLFKTTVYAGVATALLAADFMHFTQTRIATIDVYGVFFIMLMFYFMHKYYSLSFYKVKLSATLLPLFLAGLFFGIGVASKWIVLYGGAGLAIMLGLSLFDRYKEYAAAKRVLKENKKESGFSQDKLQHIINVFPRYTIITLAVCLVFYIVIPLAIYALSYIPVLTVMDEGYTLKSLVDYQKHMFSYHSKLVSTHPFSSSWWEWPFMKRPVWYYSGDNMAAGMKSTIVAMGNPLIWWAGIFAMAATIWMSIKRKDKAMYTIWIAFLAQYVPWMLVTRLTFLYHYFAMVPFIILSLVYMFKIIEEKRPNFKLIRNVFVAVAILLFVMYYPALSGMTVKTWYVEHVLRWFPSWLF
;
A
#
# COMPACT_ATOMS: atom_id res chain seq x y z
N MET A 1 32.42 -23.59 -42.38
CA MET A 1 31.48 -22.46 -42.58
C MET A 1 31.71 -21.42 -41.48
N MET A 2 32.95 -20.91 -41.39
CA MET A 2 33.50 -20.24 -40.21
C MET A 2 34.54 -19.23 -40.72
N ASN A 3 34.10 -18.18 -41.43
CA ASN A 3 34.92 -17.00 -41.75
C ASN A 3 34.12 -15.80 -42.33
N MET A 4 32.83 -15.68 -42.02
CA MET A 4 31.99 -14.58 -42.53
C MET A 4 31.03 -14.01 -41.46
N PHE A 5 31.52 -13.84 -40.23
CA PHE A 5 30.73 -13.23 -39.14
C PHE A 5 31.59 -12.40 -38.16
N SER A 6 32.63 -11.74 -38.67
CA SER A 6 33.51 -10.87 -37.85
C SER A 6 33.55 -9.40 -38.28
N ARG A 7 32.73 -8.96 -39.25
CA ARG A 7 32.73 -7.56 -39.72
C ARG A 7 31.37 -6.86 -39.84
N ALA A 8 30.28 -7.48 -39.38
CA ALA A 8 28.93 -6.88 -39.49
C ALA A 8 28.29 -6.45 -38.14
N THR A 9 28.94 -6.67 -37.00
CA THR A 9 28.35 -6.39 -35.68
C THR A 9 28.86 -5.09 -35.03
N ILE A 10 29.91 -4.46 -35.59
CA ILE A 10 30.50 -3.23 -35.03
C ILE A 10 29.98 -1.96 -35.72
N THR A 11 29.41 -2.06 -36.92
CA THR A 11 28.97 -0.88 -37.71
C THR A 11 27.52 -0.46 -37.44
N ILE A 12 26.68 -1.29 -36.81
CA ILE A 12 25.25 -0.99 -36.56
C ILE A 12 25.01 -0.37 -35.17
N LEU A 13 26.01 -0.38 -34.27
CA LEU A 13 25.90 0.24 -32.94
C LEU A 13 26.30 1.73 -32.88
N LEU A 14 26.83 2.29 -33.98
CA LEU A 14 27.40 3.64 -34.03
C LEU A 14 26.54 4.69 -34.76
N LEU A 15 25.30 4.37 -35.16
CA LEU A 15 24.47 5.25 -36.01
C LEU A 15 23.09 5.60 -35.44
N THR A 16 22.93 5.74 -34.11
CA THR A 16 21.63 6.18 -33.54
C THR A 16 21.67 7.33 -32.55
N LEU A 17 22.76 8.11 -32.47
CA LEU A 17 22.80 9.26 -31.56
C LEU A 17 23.46 10.49 -32.20
N LEU A 18 22.82 11.12 -33.20
CA LEU A 18 23.07 12.53 -33.52
C LEU A 18 21.80 13.23 -34.05
N TRP A 19 21.65 14.49 -33.61
CA TRP A 19 20.62 15.53 -33.87
C TRP A 19 19.37 15.56 -32.95
N PRO A 20 18.88 16.75 -32.44
CA PRO A 20 18.90 18.00 -33.21
C PRO A 20 19.33 19.37 -32.65
N ALA A 21 19.88 20.16 -33.60
CA ALA A 21 19.78 21.59 -33.97
C ALA A 21 19.29 22.70 -33.00
N ALA A 22 20.20 23.69 -32.82
CA ALA A 22 20.17 25.12 -33.23
C ALA A 22 19.12 26.18 -32.78
N VAL A 23 19.67 27.25 -32.15
CA VAL A 23 19.48 28.73 -32.29
C VAL A 23 18.21 29.43 -31.74
N SER A 24 18.44 30.55 -31.03
CA SER A 24 17.46 31.46 -30.37
C SER A 24 17.47 32.81 -31.02
N ASN A 25 16.29 33.40 -31.08
CA ASN A 25 16.09 34.83 -30.93
C ASN A 25 15.74 35.18 -29.48
N ALA A 26 16.19 36.36 -29.08
CA ALA A 26 16.12 36.97 -27.76
C ALA A 26 14.69 37.05 -27.18
N ALA A 27 14.58 36.90 -25.86
CA ALA A 27 13.34 37.05 -25.12
C ALA A 27 13.58 37.90 -23.87
N SER A 28 12.65 38.82 -23.64
CA SER A 28 12.49 39.71 -22.49
C SER A 28 12.62 38.98 -21.14
N ASN A 29 13.13 39.71 -20.14
CA ASN A 29 13.18 39.28 -18.74
C ASN A 29 11.80 38.80 -18.25
N LEU A 30 11.78 37.66 -17.55
CA LEU A 30 10.57 37.05 -17.01
C LEU A 30 10.19 37.55 -15.61
N LEU A 31 11.09 38.26 -14.93
CA LEU A 31 10.82 38.89 -13.63
C LEU A 31 10.07 40.22 -13.82
N ASN A 32 9.05 40.43 -13.01
CA ASN A 32 8.42 41.74 -12.84
C ASN A 32 9.25 42.58 -11.85
N ASN A 33 9.31 43.89 -12.06
CA ASN A 33 10.08 44.81 -11.22
C ASN A 33 11.54 44.36 -10.98
N ALA A 34 12.22 43.99 -12.07
CA ALA A 34 13.56 43.40 -12.07
C ALA A 34 14.70 44.30 -11.56
N GLY A 35 14.56 45.62 -11.71
CA GLY A 35 15.49 46.61 -11.14
C GLY A 35 14.99 47.19 -9.81
N PHE A 36 13.95 46.60 -9.19
CA PHE A 36 13.39 47.05 -7.90
C PHE A 36 12.86 48.50 -7.85
N GLU A 37 12.72 49.17 -8.99
CA GLU A 37 12.32 50.58 -9.12
C GLU A 37 10.88 50.91 -8.67
N ASN A 38 9.96 49.95 -8.76
CA ASN A 38 8.57 50.14 -8.37
C ASN A 38 8.37 49.76 -6.88
N VAL A 39 8.43 50.74 -5.99
CA VAL A 39 8.28 50.54 -4.54
C VAL A 39 6.86 50.90 -4.08
N ALA A 40 6.21 49.99 -3.36
CA ALA A 40 4.93 50.22 -2.69
C ALA A 40 5.06 49.82 -1.22
N GLU A 41 4.60 50.69 -0.30
CA GLU A 41 4.62 50.43 1.15
C GLU A 41 6.00 50.04 1.72
N GLY A 42 7.09 50.55 1.13
CA GLY A 42 8.47 50.29 1.60
C GLY A 42 9.09 48.97 1.14
N ALA A 43 8.42 48.22 0.26
CA ALA A 43 8.91 46.98 -0.34
C ALA A 43 8.82 47.04 -1.89
N PRO A 44 9.65 46.27 -2.62
CA PRO A 44 9.55 46.21 -4.06
C PRO A 44 8.27 45.49 -4.48
N SER A 45 7.46 46.14 -5.32
CA SER A 45 6.23 45.57 -5.88
C SER A 45 6.54 44.26 -6.62
N ASP A 46 5.63 43.27 -6.53
CA ASP A 46 5.75 41.92 -7.12
C ASP A 46 6.82 41.00 -6.52
N TRP A 47 7.52 41.42 -5.46
CA TRP A 47 8.46 40.59 -4.72
C TRP A 47 7.96 40.28 -3.31
N THR A 48 8.28 39.09 -2.84
CA THR A 48 8.01 38.62 -1.46
C THR A 48 9.33 38.29 -0.77
N HIS A 49 9.36 38.07 0.54
CA HIS A 49 10.57 37.70 1.24
C HIS A 49 10.35 36.55 2.24
N ASP A 50 11.42 35.82 2.56
CA ASP A 50 11.41 34.72 3.53
C ASP A 50 12.78 34.60 4.22
N ALA A 51 12.81 33.94 5.38
CA ALA A 51 14.02 33.70 6.18
C ALA A 51 13.97 32.34 6.90
N TYR A 52 15.14 31.77 7.18
CA TYR A 52 15.27 30.56 8.01
C TYR A 52 14.85 30.81 9.47
N LEU A 53 15.33 31.90 10.09
CA LEU A 53 14.86 32.42 11.37
C LEU A 53 13.96 33.64 11.13
N LYS A 54 12.71 33.61 11.64
CA LYS A 54 11.62 34.54 11.25
C LYS A 54 11.38 35.69 12.23
N GLU A 55 12.25 35.90 13.21
CA GLU A 55 12.10 37.01 14.16
C GLU A 55 12.54 38.33 13.50
N GLU A 56 11.71 39.36 13.55
CA GLU A 56 11.95 40.66 12.88
C GLU A 56 13.25 41.37 13.31
N GLN A 57 13.82 41.00 14.46
CA GLN A 57 15.07 41.57 14.95
C GLN A 57 16.33 40.92 14.33
N ILE A 58 16.18 39.80 13.59
CA ILE A 58 17.30 39.01 13.05
C ILE A 58 17.70 39.47 11.64
N THR A 59 16.72 39.73 10.76
CA THR A 59 16.95 40.16 9.38
C THR A 59 16.08 41.36 9.04
N SER A 60 16.68 42.41 8.47
CA SER A 60 15.96 43.54 7.90
C SER A 60 15.94 43.50 6.37
N TYR A 61 14.78 43.80 5.81
CA TYR A 61 14.49 43.88 4.38
C TYR A 61 14.17 45.33 4.03
N THR A 62 14.97 45.95 3.17
CA THR A 62 14.78 47.38 2.83
C THR A 62 15.02 47.62 1.35
N ILE A 63 14.52 48.74 0.85
CA ILE A 63 14.90 49.28 -0.46
C ILE A 63 15.79 50.50 -0.23
N ASP A 64 16.96 50.52 -0.85
CA ASP A 64 17.94 51.59 -0.73
C ASP A 64 17.86 52.49 -1.97
N ASN A 65 17.88 53.80 -1.77
CA ASN A 65 17.82 54.81 -2.85
C ASN A 65 19.09 55.64 -2.99
N THR A 66 20.14 55.25 -2.26
CA THR A 66 21.47 55.89 -2.26
C THR A 66 22.50 55.05 -2.99
N GLU A 67 22.35 53.73 -2.96
CA GLU A 67 23.25 52.75 -3.54
C GLU A 67 22.48 51.85 -4.52
N ALA A 68 22.29 52.30 -5.76
CA ALA A 68 21.72 51.54 -6.87
C ALA A 68 22.77 51.31 -7.97
N HIS A 69 22.70 50.19 -8.67
CA HIS A 69 23.57 49.89 -9.81
C HIS A 69 23.09 50.66 -11.05
N THR A 70 21.79 50.60 -11.34
CA THR A 70 21.12 51.49 -12.30
C THR A 70 19.76 51.94 -11.74
N GLY A 71 19.20 53.02 -12.27
CA GLY A 71 17.93 53.55 -11.75
C GLY A 71 18.08 54.27 -10.41
N THR A 72 17.04 54.20 -9.58
CA THR A 72 16.94 54.93 -8.31
C THR A 72 17.03 54.00 -7.11
N TYR A 73 16.67 52.73 -7.23
CA TYR A 73 16.44 51.85 -6.09
C TYR A 73 17.16 50.51 -6.21
N SER A 74 17.63 49.94 -5.08
CA SER A 74 18.11 48.56 -5.01
C SER A 74 17.52 47.80 -3.83
N ALA A 75 17.38 46.47 -3.96
CA ALA A 75 16.87 45.63 -2.88
C ALA A 75 17.98 45.22 -1.92
N VAL A 76 17.73 45.40 -0.62
CA VAL A 76 18.73 45.19 0.43
C VAL A 76 18.27 44.17 1.45
N LEU A 77 19.18 43.27 1.80
CA LEU A 77 19.04 42.28 2.87
C LEU A 77 20.17 42.48 3.89
N GLU A 78 19.83 42.66 5.16
CA GLU A 78 20.81 42.72 6.25
C GLU A 78 20.50 41.69 7.32
N ASN A 79 21.41 40.72 7.48
CA ASN A 79 21.37 39.72 8.54
C ASN A 79 22.19 40.21 9.73
N LYS A 80 21.49 40.69 10.78
CA LYS A 80 22.11 41.14 12.04
C LYS A 80 22.64 39.99 12.89
N GLN A 81 22.08 38.79 12.70
CA GLN A 81 22.61 37.51 13.18
C GLN A 81 22.64 36.51 12.03
N ALA A 82 23.42 35.43 12.16
CA ALA A 82 23.60 34.47 11.09
C ALA A 82 22.25 33.86 10.67
N ASN A 83 21.85 34.09 9.42
CA ASN A 83 20.56 33.64 8.88
C ASN A 83 20.69 33.25 7.40
N HIS A 84 19.63 32.66 6.86
CA HIS A 84 19.45 32.51 5.42
C HIS A 84 18.17 33.24 5.02
N SER A 85 18.33 34.43 4.45
CA SER A 85 17.26 35.38 4.11
C SER A 85 17.25 35.70 2.62
N ARG A 86 16.07 35.99 2.07
CA ARG A 86 15.89 36.09 0.62
C ARG A 86 14.69 36.93 0.19
N TRP A 87 14.83 37.60 -0.95
CA TRP A 87 13.76 38.15 -1.78
C TRP A 87 13.38 37.13 -2.86
N THR A 88 12.08 36.89 -3.07
CA THR A 88 11.57 35.81 -3.92
C THR A 88 10.45 36.24 -4.87
N GLN A 89 10.48 35.70 -6.09
CA GLN A 89 9.41 35.87 -7.09
C GLN A 89 9.17 34.57 -7.88
N THR A 90 7.90 34.17 -8.03
CA THR A 90 7.51 32.99 -8.81
C THR A 90 7.18 33.37 -10.25
N ILE A 91 7.89 32.78 -11.20
CA ILE A 91 7.74 33.05 -12.64
C ILE A 91 7.34 31.80 -13.42
N LYS A 92 6.62 31.99 -14.54
CA LYS A 92 6.21 30.92 -15.46
C LYS A 92 7.35 30.60 -16.44
N VAL A 93 7.64 29.32 -16.61
CA VAL A 93 8.69 28.82 -17.52
C VAL A 93 8.17 27.72 -18.44
N LYS A 94 8.86 27.48 -19.56
CA LYS A 94 8.55 26.40 -20.49
C LYS A 94 9.35 25.15 -20.09
N PRO A 95 8.80 23.93 -20.17
CA PRO A 95 9.54 22.71 -19.92
C PRO A 95 10.72 22.50 -20.87
N LYS A 96 11.75 21.74 -20.45
CA LYS A 96 12.95 21.40 -21.23
C LYS A 96 13.67 22.62 -21.86
N THR A 97 13.54 23.79 -21.26
CA THR A 97 14.00 25.06 -21.82
C THR A 97 15.13 25.62 -20.96
N THR A 98 16.16 26.15 -21.61
CA THR A 98 17.30 26.78 -20.93
C THR A 98 17.03 28.25 -20.68
N TYR A 99 17.36 28.71 -19.49
CA TYR A 99 17.24 30.08 -19.03
C TYR A 99 18.61 30.60 -18.56
N LYS A 100 18.88 31.88 -18.81
CA LYS A 100 19.97 32.64 -18.22
C LYS A 100 19.41 33.37 -17.00
N PHE A 101 20.10 33.25 -15.87
CA PHE A 101 19.85 34.02 -14.65
C PHE A 101 21.02 34.95 -14.47
N SER A 102 20.77 36.23 -14.23
CA SER A 102 21.84 37.20 -13.99
C SER A 102 21.39 38.38 -13.16
N GLY A 103 22.33 39.12 -12.58
CA GLY A 103 22.07 40.39 -11.91
C GLY A 103 23.31 40.91 -11.21
N TYR A 104 23.19 42.06 -10.56
CA TYR A 104 24.29 42.67 -9.81
C TYR A 104 24.10 42.49 -8.32
N VAL A 105 25.19 42.15 -7.63
CA VAL A 105 25.24 41.92 -6.19
C VAL A 105 26.37 42.76 -5.60
N LYS A 106 26.11 43.47 -4.50
CA LYS A 106 27.13 44.16 -3.69
C LYS A 106 27.01 43.68 -2.25
N THR A 107 28.12 43.36 -1.59
CA THR A 107 28.12 42.84 -0.21
C THR A 107 28.94 43.71 0.72
N GLU A 108 28.50 43.85 1.97
CA GLU A 108 29.20 44.56 3.04
C GLU A 108 29.23 43.68 4.30
N GLN A 109 30.43 43.45 4.84
CA GLN A 109 30.65 42.72 6.10
C GLN A 109 30.05 41.29 6.13
N VAL A 110 30.02 40.61 4.97
CA VAL A 110 29.55 39.22 4.88
C VAL A 110 30.67 38.26 5.29
N GLY A 111 30.35 37.25 6.12
CA GLY A 111 31.32 36.29 6.64
C GLY A 111 31.90 35.37 5.56
N LEU A 112 33.21 35.08 5.61
CA LEU A 112 33.93 34.30 4.59
C LEU A 112 33.75 32.78 4.72
N ASP A 113 33.48 32.29 5.93
CA ASP A 113 33.42 30.85 6.27
C ASP A 113 32.07 30.18 5.97
N ALA A 114 31.05 30.97 5.61
CA ALA A 114 29.69 30.51 5.29
C ALA A 114 29.28 30.95 3.89
N THR A 115 28.06 30.58 3.47
CA THR A 115 27.53 30.89 2.13
C THR A 115 27.26 32.39 2.00
N GLY A 116 27.73 32.99 0.90
CA GLY A 116 27.65 34.43 0.64
C GLY A 116 26.28 34.88 0.14
N ALA A 117 26.26 35.99 -0.60
CA ALA A 117 25.10 36.43 -1.34
C ALA A 117 25.01 35.71 -2.70
N LEU A 118 23.83 35.21 -3.07
CA LEU A 118 23.65 34.46 -4.32
C LEU A 118 22.24 34.57 -4.90
N PHE A 119 22.13 34.22 -6.18
CA PHE A 119 20.88 33.95 -6.87
C PHE A 119 20.65 32.45 -6.99
N PHE A 120 19.46 31.97 -6.64
CA PHE A 120 19.13 30.55 -6.75
C PHE A 120 17.65 30.31 -7.09
N VAL A 121 17.32 29.05 -7.36
CA VAL A 121 15.95 28.59 -7.59
C VAL A 121 15.52 27.66 -6.46
N GLU A 122 14.39 27.95 -5.81
CA GLU A 122 13.90 27.15 -4.69
C GLU A 122 13.69 25.68 -5.06
N GLY A 123 14.08 24.79 -4.14
CA GLY A 123 13.91 23.35 -4.27
C GLY A 123 14.90 22.64 -5.20
N VAL A 124 15.96 23.31 -5.66
CA VAL A 124 16.99 22.75 -6.56
C VAL A 124 18.33 22.62 -5.82
N ALA A 125 18.81 21.39 -5.63
CA ALA A 125 20.04 21.11 -4.91
C ALA A 125 21.27 21.16 -5.83
N VAL A 126 21.71 22.37 -6.20
CA VAL A 126 22.96 22.62 -6.93
C VAL A 126 23.77 23.71 -6.21
N THR A 127 25.08 23.77 -6.48
CA THR A 127 25.94 24.83 -5.96
C THR A 127 25.84 26.03 -6.89
N TYR A 128 25.20 27.10 -6.43
CA TYR A 128 25.05 28.33 -7.22
C TYR A 128 26.27 29.25 -7.03
N PRO A 129 26.58 30.11 -8.01
CA PRO A 129 27.59 31.15 -7.84
C PRO A 129 27.23 32.07 -6.68
N GLU A 130 28.16 32.23 -5.74
CA GLU A 130 28.01 33.10 -4.57
C GLU A 130 29.08 34.19 -4.54
N VAL A 131 28.74 35.30 -3.87
CA VAL A 131 29.60 36.46 -3.68
C VAL A 131 29.73 36.73 -2.19
N LYS A 132 30.95 36.71 -1.67
CA LYS A 132 31.21 36.94 -0.22
C LYS A 132 31.79 38.31 0.08
N ASP A 133 32.59 38.86 -0.82
CA ASP A 133 33.16 40.19 -0.66
C ASP A 133 33.30 40.85 -2.03
N THR A 134 32.70 42.02 -2.19
CA THR A 134 32.79 42.83 -3.40
C THR A 134 33.67 44.07 -3.26
N ASN A 135 34.31 44.27 -2.11
CA ASN A 135 35.07 45.48 -1.76
C ASN A 135 34.25 46.77 -2.00
N GLY A 136 32.96 46.73 -1.69
CA GLY A 136 32.06 47.88 -1.85
C GLY A 136 31.71 48.24 -3.30
N LYS A 137 31.99 47.36 -4.27
CA LYS A 137 31.59 47.53 -5.68
C LYS A 137 30.46 46.57 -6.06
N TRP A 138 29.75 46.83 -7.15
CA TRP A 138 28.78 45.90 -7.72
C TRP A 138 29.50 44.78 -8.49
N ALA A 139 29.17 43.53 -8.18
CA ALA A 139 29.67 42.34 -8.86
C ALA A 139 28.55 41.72 -9.70
N TYR A 140 28.83 41.42 -10.96
CA TYR A 140 27.88 40.74 -11.83
C TYR A 140 27.91 39.24 -11.58
N VAL A 141 26.75 38.66 -11.33
CA VAL A 141 26.56 37.22 -11.11
C VAL A 141 25.67 36.68 -12.22
N GLU A 142 26.09 35.59 -12.87
CA GLU A 142 25.27 34.90 -13.86
C GLU A 142 25.40 33.38 -13.77
N PHE A 143 24.32 32.68 -14.14
CA PHE A 143 24.34 31.25 -14.40
C PHE A 143 23.29 30.84 -15.42
N TYR A 144 23.46 29.64 -15.99
CA TYR A 144 22.51 29.04 -16.92
C TYR A 144 21.84 27.84 -16.26
N ALA A 145 20.53 27.68 -16.44
CA ALA A 145 19.83 26.52 -15.92
C ALA A 145 18.70 26.03 -16.84
N LYS A 146 18.41 24.73 -16.81
CA LYS A 146 17.45 24.09 -17.71
C LYS A 146 16.30 23.46 -16.94
N THR A 147 15.07 23.76 -17.35
CA THR A 147 13.85 23.24 -16.72
C THR A 147 13.60 21.76 -17.03
N GLY A 148 12.94 21.06 -16.09
CA GLY A 148 12.54 19.65 -16.21
C GLY A 148 11.49 19.35 -17.28
N GLN A 149 11.12 18.07 -17.44
CA GLN A 149 10.16 17.63 -18.46
C GLN A 149 8.75 18.21 -18.29
N ASP A 150 8.32 18.45 -17.03
CA ASP A 150 6.97 18.90 -16.67
C ASP A 150 6.97 20.24 -15.89
N GLN A 151 8.12 20.89 -15.77
CA GLN A 151 8.27 22.11 -14.97
C GLN A 151 7.73 23.34 -15.71
N LYS A 152 6.66 23.92 -15.16
CA LYS A 152 5.92 25.07 -15.75
C LYS A 152 6.06 26.38 -14.95
N SER A 153 6.66 26.32 -13.77
CA SER A 153 6.94 27.46 -12.91
C SER A 153 8.21 27.20 -12.10
N ILE A 154 8.88 28.28 -11.68
CA ILE A 154 10.02 28.27 -10.76
C ILE A 154 9.90 29.45 -9.82
N THR A 155 10.46 29.34 -8.63
CA THR A 155 10.61 30.47 -7.69
C THR A 155 12.08 30.87 -7.69
N PHE A 156 12.35 32.08 -8.16
CA PHE A 156 13.67 32.70 -8.15
C PHE A 156 13.88 33.45 -6.83
N SER A 157 15.07 33.30 -6.25
CA SER A 157 15.43 33.87 -4.96
C SER A 157 16.77 34.61 -5.04
N ALA A 158 16.83 35.84 -4.56
CA ALA A 158 18.06 36.59 -4.29
C ALA A 158 18.30 36.62 -2.78
N SER A 159 19.46 36.15 -2.32
CA SER A 159 19.63 35.73 -0.92
C SER A 159 20.98 36.04 -0.32
N LEU A 160 21.03 36.06 1.01
CA LEU A 160 22.25 36.07 1.83
C LEU A 160 22.22 34.88 2.79
N GLY A 161 23.22 33.99 2.69
CA GLY A 161 23.25 32.69 3.36
C GLY A 161 22.59 31.57 2.53
N GLY A 162 22.71 30.31 2.96
CA GLY A 162 22.18 29.14 2.26
C GLY A 162 21.70 28.02 3.17
N TYR A 163 21.05 26.99 2.59
CA TYR A 163 20.52 25.85 3.35
C TYR A 163 21.66 25.08 4.05
N GLY A 164 21.66 25.06 5.39
CA GLY A 164 22.73 24.45 6.20
C GLY A 164 24.00 25.30 6.36
N SER A 165 24.01 26.55 5.85
CA SER A 165 25.16 27.46 5.84
C SER A 165 24.69 28.92 5.97
N ILE A 166 24.35 29.32 7.21
CA ILE A 166 23.79 30.64 7.54
C ILE A 166 24.89 31.71 7.68
N ASN A 167 24.59 32.98 7.32
CA ASN A 167 25.60 34.04 7.30
C ASN A 167 25.07 35.41 7.82
N THR A 168 25.97 36.26 8.29
CA THR A 168 25.73 37.66 8.73
C THR A 168 26.16 38.65 7.66
N GLY A 169 25.76 39.91 7.79
CA GLY A 169 26.21 41.01 6.94
C GLY A 169 25.09 41.56 6.06
N LYS A 170 25.46 42.40 5.09
CA LYS A 170 24.51 43.13 4.23
C LYS A 170 24.77 42.82 2.75
N ALA A 171 23.70 42.60 1.99
CA ALA A 171 23.73 42.33 0.56
C ALA A 171 22.72 43.20 -0.18
N TYR A 172 23.17 43.79 -1.28
CA TYR A 172 22.40 44.61 -2.20
C TYR A 172 22.22 43.86 -3.51
N PHE A 173 21.03 43.94 -4.11
CA PHE A 173 20.66 43.28 -5.35
C PHE A 173 19.99 44.28 -6.29
N ASP A 174 20.42 44.25 -7.55
CA ASP A 174 19.88 45.14 -8.57
C ASP A 174 19.98 44.52 -9.97
N ASP A 175 19.18 45.00 -10.92
CA ASP A 175 19.14 44.59 -12.33
C ASP A 175 19.05 43.06 -12.53
N VAL A 176 18.16 42.39 -11.79
CA VAL A 176 18.02 40.93 -11.86
C VAL A 176 17.22 40.48 -13.09
N SER A 177 17.71 39.48 -13.80
CA SER A 177 17.10 39.00 -15.05
C SER A 177 17.03 37.49 -15.13
N VAL A 178 15.88 36.99 -15.61
CA VAL A 178 15.68 35.61 -16.04
C VAL A 178 15.19 35.59 -17.47
N GLU A 179 16.05 35.14 -18.38
CA GLU A 179 15.81 35.20 -19.83
C GLU A 179 15.86 33.83 -20.47
N LYS A 180 14.95 33.57 -21.41
CA LYS A 180 14.97 32.34 -22.19
C LYS A 180 16.11 32.41 -23.22
N VAL A 181 16.98 31.41 -23.24
CA VAL A 181 18.05 31.26 -24.24
C VAL A 181 17.87 29.96 -25.03
N SER A 182 18.26 29.91 -26.30
CA SER A 182 18.21 28.65 -27.07
C SER A 182 19.28 27.67 -26.63
N LYS A 183 20.44 28.21 -26.24
CA LYS A 183 21.64 27.46 -25.94
C LYS A 183 22.52 28.31 -25.03
N ALA A 184 23.10 27.70 -24.01
CA ALA A 184 24.11 28.34 -23.19
C ALA A 184 25.43 28.53 -23.98
N PRO A 185 26.25 29.55 -23.66
CA PRO A 185 27.57 29.74 -24.26
C PRO A 185 28.45 28.50 -24.12
N SER A 186 29.34 28.27 -25.09
CA SER A 186 30.27 27.14 -25.06
C SER A 186 31.18 27.24 -23.82
N GLY A 187 31.12 26.25 -22.93
CA GLY A 187 31.90 26.20 -21.68
C GLY A 187 31.15 26.67 -20.43
N ALA A 188 29.94 27.23 -20.56
CA ALA A 188 29.11 27.59 -19.42
C ALA A 188 28.46 26.35 -18.79
N GLU A 189 28.54 26.22 -17.46
CA GLU A 189 27.82 25.21 -16.70
C GLU A 189 26.31 25.46 -16.76
N VAL A 190 25.51 24.42 -17.04
CA VAL A 190 24.05 24.52 -17.14
C VAL A 190 23.42 23.66 -16.04
N PHE A 191 22.94 24.31 -14.98
CA PHE A 191 22.28 23.66 -13.86
C PHE A 191 20.96 23.02 -14.28
N SER A 192 20.58 21.89 -13.67
CA SER A 192 19.25 21.32 -13.85
C SER A 192 18.30 21.91 -12.81
N LEU A 193 17.19 22.51 -13.23
CA LEU A 193 16.17 23.05 -12.31
C LEU A 193 15.15 22.01 -11.85
N VAL A 194 15.37 20.72 -12.18
CA VAL A 194 14.52 19.64 -11.67
C VAL A 194 14.62 19.64 -10.14
N PRO A 195 13.51 19.89 -9.42
CA PRO A 195 13.55 19.95 -7.98
C PRO A 195 14.09 18.64 -7.41
N THR A 196 15.05 18.74 -6.49
CA THR A 196 15.47 17.58 -5.69
C THR A 196 14.51 17.57 -4.51
N GLU A 197 13.64 16.56 -4.40
CA GLU A 197 12.62 16.47 -3.33
C GLU A 197 13.28 16.65 -1.95
N THR A 198 13.31 17.89 -1.47
CA THR A 198 13.73 18.31 -0.14
C THR A 198 12.64 19.20 0.41
N SER A 199 11.73 18.51 1.10
CA SER A 199 10.90 18.95 2.22
C SER A 199 11.00 20.44 2.62
N GLN A 200 10.04 21.24 2.14
CA GLN A 200 9.48 22.32 2.94
C GLN A 200 8.11 21.89 3.47
N GLY A 201 7.89 22.16 4.75
CA GLY A 201 6.75 21.73 5.55
C GLY A 201 5.42 22.20 4.99
N THR A 202 4.79 21.29 4.26
CA THR A 202 3.37 20.98 4.45
C THR A 202 3.35 19.58 5.03
N GLU A 203 2.43 19.28 5.96
CA GLU A 203 2.11 17.90 6.31
C GLU A 203 1.54 17.21 5.06
N ALA A 204 2.44 16.82 4.16
CA ALA A 204 2.14 16.09 2.95
C ALA A 204 1.69 14.72 3.42
N SER A 205 0.42 14.41 3.14
CA SER A 205 -0.13 13.08 3.21
C SER A 205 0.90 12.08 2.69
N THR A 206 1.27 11.13 3.55
CA THR A 206 2.17 10.01 3.27
C THR A 206 1.61 9.13 2.16
N SER A 207 1.63 9.57 0.90
CA SER A 207 1.43 8.69 -0.24
C SER A 207 2.74 7.93 -0.45
N GLY A 208 2.94 6.89 0.36
CA GLY A 208 3.96 5.88 0.08
C GLY A 208 3.79 5.40 -1.36
N GLY A 209 4.91 5.20 -2.05
CA GLY A 209 4.87 4.88 -3.46
C GLY A 209 4.10 3.59 -3.77
N SER A 210 3.71 3.45 -5.03
CA SER A 210 2.74 2.43 -5.46
C SER A 210 3.21 1.03 -5.09
N VAL A 211 2.35 0.26 -4.42
CA VAL A 211 2.63 -1.14 -4.03
C VAL A 211 2.41 -2.09 -5.22
N LEU A 212 1.75 -1.62 -6.28
CA LEU A 212 1.38 -2.45 -7.43
C LEU A 212 2.60 -3.06 -8.15
N PRO A 213 3.69 -2.33 -8.45
CA PRO A 213 4.91 -2.91 -9.00
C PRO A 213 5.46 -4.06 -8.13
N LEU A 214 5.45 -3.91 -6.80
CA LEU A 214 5.93 -4.95 -5.88
C LEU A 214 5.12 -6.25 -6.03
N ILE A 215 3.79 -6.12 -6.07
CA ILE A 215 2.89 -7.27 -6.23
C ILE A 215 3.08 -7.91 -7.61
N LEU A 216 3.17 -7.11 -8.67
CA LEU A 216 3.31 -7.61 -10.04
C LEU A 216 4.65 -8.34 -10.25
N PHE A 217 5.77 -7.73 -9.87
CA PHE A 217 7.08 -8.36 -10.01
C PHE A 217 7.23 -9.59 -9.10
N GLY A 218 6.67 -9.56 -7.88
CA GLY A 218 6.61 -10.72 -7.00
C GLY A 218 5.79 -11.88 -7.60
N ALA A 219 4.65 -11.57 -8.21
CA ALA A 219 3.80 -12.57 -8.89
C ALA A 219 4.49 -13.14 -10.14
N LEU A 220 5.12 -12.29 -10.96
CA LEU A 220 5.90 -12.72 -12.13
C LEU A 220 7.05 -13.63 -11.73
N PHE A 221 7.81 -13.28 -10.69
CA PHE A 221 8.88 -14.13 -10.16
C PHE A 221 8.35 -15.44 -9.59
N THR A 222 7.18 -15.44 -8.96
CA THR A 222 6.51 -16.66 -8.47
C THR A 222 6.14 -17.61 -9.63
N LEU A 223 5.57 -17.08 -10.71
CA LEU A 223 5.23 -17.85 -11.91
C LEU A 223 6.50 -18.37 -12.59
N PHE A 224 7.52 -17.53 -12.71
CA PHE A 224 8.83 -17.90 -13.25
C PHE A 224 9.47 -19.01 -12.42
N PHE A 225 9.50 -18.88 -11.09
CA PHE A 225 10.01 -19.90 -10.17
C PHE A 225 9.28 -21.23 -10.35
N ALA A 226 7.94 -21.22 -10.42
CA ALA A 226 7.15 -22.42 -10.64
C ALA A 226 7.45 -23.08 -12.00
N LEU A 227 7.65 -22.27 -13.05
CA LEU A 227 8.01 -22.73 -14.39
C LEU A 227 9.40 -23.40 -14.41
N ILE A 228 10.40 -22.74 -13.83
CA ILE A 228 11.77 -23.27 -13.71
C ILE A 228 11.79 -24.55 -12.88
N TYR A 229 11.10 -24.56 -11.73
CA TYR A 229 10.98 -25.76 -10.89
C TYR A 229 10.35 -26.93 -11.66
N LYS A 230 9.31 -26.68 -12.45
CA LYS A 230 8.67 -27.75 -13.24
C LYS A 230 9.57 -28.24 -14.39
N LYS A 231 10.10 -27.33 -15.20
CA LYS A 231 10.79 -27.65 -16.46
C LYS A 231 12.25 -28.07 -16.29
N LEU A 232 12.98 -27.39 -15.42
CA LEU A 232 14.42 -27.62 -15.25
C LEU A 232 14.74 -28.45 -14.01
N PHE A 233 13.87 -28.47 -13.00
CA PHE A 233 14.18 -29.21 -11.77
C PHE A 233 13.47 -30.57 -11.71
N ARG A 234 12.31 -30.75 -12.34
CA ARG A 234 11.58 -32.04 -12.35
C ARG A 234 11.62 -32.78 -13.68
N ASP A 235 11.31 -32.13 -14.79
CA ASP A 235 11.24 -32.79 -16.12
C ASP A 235 12.63 -33.22 -16.62
N ARG A 236 13.59 -32.27 -16.65
CA ARG A 236 15.04 -32.41 -16.97
C ARG A 236 15.42 -33.05 -18.32
N SER A 237 14.69 -34.06 -18.79
CA SER A 237 14.99 -34.91 -19.95
C SER A 237 15.33 -34.12 -21.21
N TRP A 238 14.52 -33.12 -21.55
CA TRP A 238 14.68 -32.36 -22.80
C TRP A 238 16.03 -31.62 -22.92
N LEU A 239 16.65 -31.26 -21.79
CA LEU A 239 17.90 -30.49 -21.74
C LEU A 239 19.10 -31.38 -21.42
N ASP A 240 18.93 -32.39 -20.57
CA ASP A 240 20.00 -33.33 -20.23
C ASP A 240 20.42 -34.16 -21.46
N GLU A 241 19.50 -34.46 -22.38
CA GLU A 241 19.77 -35.17 -23.65
C GLU A 241 20.46 -34.29 -24.71
N LYS A 242 20.38 -32.95 -24.61
CA LYS A 242 20.86 -32.01 -25.64
C LYS A 242 22.13 -31.28 -25.25
N GLN A 243 23.19 -32.03 -24.96
CA GLN A 243 24.47 -31.48 -24.48
C GLN A 243 25.10 -30.43 -25.41
N HIS A 244 24.94 -30.58 -26.72
CA HIS A 244 25.44 -29.62 -27.72
C HIS A 244 24.81 -28.21 -27.59
N LEU A 245 23.61 -28.10 -27.02
CA LEU A 245 22.92 -26.81 -26.83
C LEU A 245 23.30 -26.10 -25.51
N HIS A 246 24.00 -26.76 -24.58
CA HIS A 246 24.26 -26.23 -23.25
C HIS A 246 24.97 -24.88 -23.30
N LYS A 247 26.07 -24.78 -24.06
CA LYS A 247 26.85 -23.53 -24.19
C LYS A 247 26.02 -22.42 -24.82
N THR A 248 25.29 -22.72 -25.90
CA THR A 248 24.46 -21.75 -26.62
C THR A 248 23.38 -21.17 -25.71
N ILE A 249 22.66 -22.02 -24.98
CA ILE A 249 21.63 -21.59 -24.02
C ILE A 249 22.25 -20.69 -22.94
N LEU A 250 23.42 -21.09 -22.40
CA LEU A 250 24.10 -20.30 -21.37
C LEU A 250 24.45 -18.89 -21.87
N VAL A 251 24.98 -18.77 -23.09
CA VAL A 251 25.30 -17.46 -23.70
C VAL A 251 24.05 -16.59 -23.84
N PHE A 252 22.95 -17.13 -24.38
CA PHE A 252 21.70 -16.36 -24.52
C PHE A 252 21.12 -15.94 -23.17
N VAL A 253 21.20 -16.78 -22.14
CA VAL A 253 20.73 -16.45 -20.79
C VAL A 253 21.54 -15.30 -20.20
N PHE A 254 22.87 -15.34 -20.32
CA PHE A 254 23.75 -14.30 -19.80
C PHE A 254 23.59 -12.99 -20.58
N LEU A 255 23.46 -13.06 -21.90
CA LEU A 255 23.23 -11.89 -22.75
C LEU A 255 21.89 -11.23 -22.41
N GLY A 256 20.81 -12.02 -22.27
CA GLY A 256 19.50 -11.51 -21.87
C GLY A 256 19.52 -10.88 -20.47
N ALA A 257 20.22 -11.50 -19.51
CA ALA A 257 20.37 -10.97 -18.16
C ALA A 257 21.20 -9.67 -18.11
N LEU A 258 22.24 -9.57 -18.95
CA LEU A 258 23.05 -8.36 -19.09
C LEU A 258 22.24 -7.23 -19.72
N ILE A 259 21.56 -7.48 -20.85
CA ILE A 259 20.73 -6.47 -21.53
C ILE A 259 19.67 -5.92 -20.58
N LEU A 260 18.98 -6.79 -19.84
CA LEU A 260 17.98 -6.37 -18.86
C LEU A 260 18.59 -5.46 -17.78
N ARG A 261 19.75 -5.84 -17.21
CA ARG A 261 20.42 -5.04 -16.17
C ARG A 261 20.94 -3.71 -16.70
N LEU A 262 21.52 -3.66 -17.91
CA LEU A 262 21.96 -2.42 -18.53
C LEU A 262 20.78 -1.47 -18.78
N TRP A 263 19.66 -2.00 -19.25
CA TRP A 263 18.43 -1.21 -19.44
C TRP A 263 17.91 -0.65 -18.12
N ILE A 264 17.88 -1.45 -17.04
CA ILE A 264 17.45 -1.00 -15.71
C ILE A 264 18.43 0.03 -15.13
N ALA A 265 19.73 -0.20 -15.26
CA ALA A 265 20.77 0.70 -14.74
C ALA A 265 20.70 2.10 -15.33
N VAL A 266 20.31 2.23 -16.60
CA VAL A 266 20.14 3.52 -17.29
C VAL A 266 18.74 4.12 -17.05
N SER A 267 17.71 3.30 -16.83
CA SER A 267 16.34 3.79 -16.63
C SER A 267 15.99 4.13 -15.19
N SER A 268 16.78 3.66 -14.22
CA SER A 268 16.60 3.94 -12.80
C SER A 268 17.70 4.85 -12.28
N SER A 269 17.34 5.96 -11.62
CA SER A 269 18.29 6.85 -10.96
C SER A 269 18.98 6.21 -9.74
N GLY A 270 18.40 5.14 -9.19
CA GLY A 270 18.89 4.51 -7.95
C GLY A 270 18.64 5.36 -6.70
N TYR A 271 19.32 5.01 -5.60
CA TYR A 271 19.28 5.77 -4.36
C TYR A 271 20.27 6.94 -4.48
N ALA A 272 19.74 8.15 -4.60
CA ALA A 272 20.52 9.33 -5.01
C ALA A 272 21.76 9.57 -4.12
N ASN A 273 21.61 9.43 -2.80
CA ASN A 273 22.70 9.67 -1.85
C ASN A 273 23.86 8.67 -2.02
N ASP A 274 23.57 7.39 -2.21
CA ASP A 274 24.61 6.35 -2.33
C ASP A 274 25.41 6.54 -3.61
N ILE A 275 24.73 6.76 -4.75
CA ILE A 275 25.39 6.93 -6.05
C ILE A 275 26.22 8.21 -6.07
N ALA A 276 25.69 9.31 -5.53
CA ALA A 276 26.42 10.56 -5.41
C ALA A 276 27.68 10.40 -4.54
N LEU A 277 27.57 9.71 -3.39
CA LEU A 277 28.71 9.41 -2.53
C LEU A 277 29.76 8.55 -3.24
N PHE A 278 29.35 7.50 -3.96
CA PHE A 278 30.28 6.64 -4.70
C PHE A 278 31.03 7.42 -5.79
N MET A 279 30.36 8.30 -6.52
CA MET A 279 30.99 9.16 -7.51
C MET A 279 31.95 10.16 -6.87
N ALA A 280 31.55 10.82 -5.78
CA ALA A 280 32.39 11.74 -5.05
C ALA A 280 33.65 11.06 -4.48
N TRP A 281 33.50 9.84 -3.92
CA TRP A 281 34.62 9.05 -3.43
C TRP A 281 35.55 8.60 -4.55
N ALA A 282 35.02 8.21 -5.71
CA ALA A 282 35.84 7.86 -6.87
C ALA A 282 36.65 9.05 -7.40
N ASP A 283 36.01 10.22 -7.54
CA ASP A 283 36.67 11.44 -7.98
C ASP A 283 37.77 11.84 -6.99
N GLN A 284 37.50 11.73 -5.68
CA GLN A 284 38.50 12.02 -4.66
C GLN A 284 39.66 11.04 -4.70
N ALA A 285 39.38 9.73 -4.81
CA ALA A 285 40.42 8.72 -4.89
C ALA A 285 41.29 8.93 -6.13
N ALA A 286 40.70 9.31 -7.27
CA ALA A 286 41.43 9.62 -8.50
C ALA A 286 42.33 10.87 -8.34
N LYS A 287 41.81 11.94 -7.73
CA LYS A 287 42.53 13.22 -7.55
C LYS A 287 43.64 13.17 -6.49
N GLN A 288 43.38 12.59 -5.32
CA GLN A 288 44.30 12.60 -4.18
C GLN A 288 45.17 11.33 -4.10
N GLY A 289 44.90 10.33 -4.94
CA GLY A 289 45.48 9.00 -4.82
C GLY A 289 44.97 8.23 -3.60
N LEU A 290 45.39 6.97 -3.48
CA LEU A 290 44.91 6.07 -2.42
C LEU A 290 45.34 6.49 -1.01
N SER A 291 46.56 7.04 -0.87
CA SER A 291 47.08 7.49 0.43
C SER A 291 46.39 8.76 0.94
N GLY A 292 45.91 9.65 0.05
CA GLY A 292 45.23 10.89 0.42
C GLY A 292 43.73 10.74 0.69
N PHE A 293 43.13 9.59 0.35
CA PHE A 293 41.66 9.42 0.30
C PHE A 293 40.95 9.68 1.65
N TYR A 294 41.38 9.00 2.73
CA TYR A 294 40.75 9.09 4.05
C TYR A 294 41.06 10.39 4.84
N HIS A 295 41.81 11.33 4.25
CA HIS A 295 42.21 12.60 4.90
C HIS A 295 41.35 13.80 4.51
N SER A 296 40.42 13.61 3.57
CA SER A 296 39.67 14.68 2.90
C SER A 296 38.60 15.37 3.74
N GLY A 297 38.43 15.02 5.02
CA GLY A 297 37.33 15.52 5.87
C GLY A 297 35.93 15.03 5.44
N MET A 298 35.83 14.29 4.33
CA MET A 298 34.58 13.74 3.82
C MET A 298 34.12 12.53 4.63
N PHE A 299 32.80 12.35 4.71
CA PHE A 299 32.20 11.16 5.27
C PHE A 299 32.52 9.93 4.41
N VAL A 300 33.16 8.93 5.00
CA VAL A 300 33.48 7.65 4.37
C VAL A 300 33.24 6.53 5.39
N ASP A 301 32.35 5.60 5.06
CA ASP A 301 32.03 4.45 5.90
C ASP A 301 32.40 3.10 5.27
N TYR A 302 33.03 3.11 4.09
CA TYR A 302 33.52 1.91 3.39
C TYR A 302 35.00 1.61 3.66
N PRO A 303 35.40 0.33 3.77
CA PRO A 303 36.80 -0.05 3.90
C PRO A 303 37.56 -0.04 2.54
N PRO A 304 38.90 -0.13 2.60
CA PRO A 304 39.78 0.04 1.43
C PRO A 304 39.46 -0.81 0.20
N GLY A 305 38.92 -2.01 0.39
CA GLY A 305 38.69 -2.97 -0.70
C GLY A 305 37.72 -2.47 -1.76
N TYR A 306 36.65 -1.78 -1.35
CA TYR A 306 35.73 -1.17 -2.32
C TYR A 306 36.30 0.12 -2.93
N ILE A 307 37.13 0.86 -2.18
CA ILE A 307 37.75 2.09 -2.67
C ILE A 307 38.70 1.82 -3.85
N TYR A 308 39.37 0.67 -3.90
CA TYR A 308 40.12 0.28 -5.11
C TYR A 308 39.26 0.23 -6.37
N ILE A 309 38.02 -0.27 -6.25
CA ILE A 309 37.09 -0.34 -7.38
C ILE A 309 36.70 1.09 -7.77
N LEU A 310 36.34 1.93 -6.81
CA LEU A 310 36.00 3.33 -7.05
C LEU A 310 37.16 4.13 -7.66
N TYR A 311 38.40 3.89 -7.21
CA TYR A 311 39.60 4.52 -7.77
C TYR A 311 39.74 4.24 -9.26
N VAL A 312 39.60 2.97 -9.67
CA VAL A 312 39.66 2.59 -11.09
C VAL A 312 38.51 3.21 -11.88
N LEU A 313 37.29 3.26 -11.31
CA LEU A 313 36.15 3.88 -11.95
C LEU A 313 36.31 5.40 -12.12
N GLY A 314 36.90 6.07 -11.13
CA GLY A 314 37.25 7.50 -11.20
C GLY A 314 38.24 7.78 -12.34
N LEU A 315 39.30 6.97 -12.45
CA LEU A 315 40.25 7.07 -13.56
C LEU A 315 39.58 6.85 -14.94
N ILE A 316 38.67 5.88 -15.05
CA ILE A 316 37.91 5.63 -16.29
C ILE A 316 36.96 6.79 -16.60
N LYS A 317 36.27 7.32 -15.59
CA LYS A 317 35.37 8.47 -15.71
C LYS A 317 36.12 9.70 -16.23
N ASP A 318 37.28 9.99 -15.66
CA ASP A 318 38.15 11.11 -16.08
C ASP A 318 38.70 10.89 -17.49
N MET A 319 39.19 9.68 -17.79
CA MET A 319 39.69 9.30 -19.12
C MET A 319 38.63 9.47 -20.22
N LEU A 320 37.37 9.17 -19.91
CA LEU A 320 36.25 9.29 -20.84
C LEU A 320 35.55 10.66 -20.77
N SER A 321 36.01 11.56 -19.90
CA SER A 321 35.41 12.88 -19.66
C SER A 321 33.89 12.81 -19.41
N LEU A 322 33.47 11.82 -18.62
CA LEU A 322 32.04 11.62 -18.32
C LEU A 322 31.60 12.56 -17.21
N ASP A 323 30.55 13.35 -17.51
CA ASP A 323 29.89 14.18 -16.50
C ASP A 323 29.23 13.32 -15.41
N SER A 324 29.37 13.73 -14.14
CA SER A 324 28.86 12.99 -12.98
C SER A 324 27.34 12.84 -12.98
N GLY A 325 26.60 13.76 -13.61
CA GLY A 325 25.15 13.68 -13.79
C GLY A 325 24.70 12.83 -14.98
N SER A 326 25.63 12.34 -15.81
CA SER A 326 25.29 11.61 -17.04
C SER A 326 24.82 10.18 -16.78
N ASN A 327 23.91 9.69 -17.63
CA ASN A 327 23.50 8.27 -17.63
C ASN A 327 24.69 7.31 -17.87
N ALA A 328 25.73 7.77 -18.56
CA ALA A 328 26.94 7.00 -18.80
C ALA A 328 27.78 6.84 -17.52
N ALA A 329 27.96 7.92 -16.74
CA ALA A 329 28.59 7.84 -15.43
C ALA A 329 27.76 6.96 -14.48
N MET A 330 26.44 7.14 -14.43
CA MET A 330 25.57 6.30 -13.61
C MET A 330 25.71 4.81 -13.95
N LEU A 331 25.71 4.47 -15.24
CA LEU A 331 25.91 3.09 -15.68
C LEU A 331 27.29 2.55 -15.28
N LEU A 332 28.36 3.36 -15.43
CA LEU A 332 29.73 2.98 -15.08
C LEU A 332 29.83 2.54 -13.62
N PHE A 333 29.18 3.27 -12.71
CA PHE A 333 29.23 2.99 -11.27
C PHE A 333 28.34 1.82 -10.84
N LYS A 334 27.32 1.47 -11.62
CA LYS A 334 26.47 0.27 -11.40
C LYS A 334 27.07 -1.00 -11.98
N LEU A 335 27.96 -0.88 -12.96
CA LEU A 335 28.52 -1.99 -13.72
C LEU A 335 29.25 -3.03 -12.85
N PRO A 336 30.05 -2.68 -11.82
CA PRO A 336 30.73 -3.69 -10.99
C PRO A 336 29.78 -4.67 -10.31
N ALA A 337 28.65 -4.18 -9.78
CA ALA A 337 27.65 -5.03 -9.15
C ALA A 337 26.95 -5.94 -10.18
N ILE A 338 26.63 -5.41 -11.36
CA ILE A 338 26.09 -6.17 -12.50
C ILE A 338 27.03 -7.29 -12.94
N LEU A 339 28.34 -7.00 -13.03
CA LEU A 339 29.35 -7.99 -13.40
C LEU A 339 29.52 -9.05 -12.30
N ALA A 340 29.45 -8.65 -11.04
CA ALA A 340 29.48 -9.58 -9.90
C ALA A 340 28.28 -10.54 -9.92
N ASP A 341 27.08 -10.07 -10.27
CA ASP A 341 25.90 -10.95 -10.45
C ASP A 341 26.14 -12.01 -11.53
N LEU A 342 26.65 -11.60 -12.69
CA LEU A 342 26.94 -12.50 -13.80
C LEU A 342 28.03 -13.51 -13.41
N ALA A 343 29.10 -13.06 -12.76
CA ALA A 343 30.15 -13.94 -12.26
C ALA A 343 29.60 -14.95 -11.25
N ALA A 344 28.74 -14.51 -10.32
CA ALA A 344 28.11 -15.39 -9.34
C ALA A 344 27.21 -16.45 -10.00
N ALA A 345 26.40 -16.06 -10.99
CA ALA A 345 25.60 -16.99 -11.80
C ALA A 345 26.47 -18.01 -12.53
N TYR A 346 27.63 -17.59 -13.05
CA TYR A 346 28.56 -18.50 -13.70
C TYR A 346 29.10 -19.54 -12.71
N PHE A 347 29.51 -19.12 -11.50
CA PHE A 347 29.94 -20.03 -10.44
C PHE A 347 28.83 -20.99 -10.00
N ILE A 348 27.58 -20.52 -9.92
CA ILE A 348 26.41 -21.38 -9.66
C ILE A 348 26.33 -22.50 -10.69
N VAL A 349 26.50 -22.21 -11.98
CA VAL A 349 26.49 -23.24 -13.04
C VAL A 349 27.69 -24.19 -12.91
N GLN A 350 28.91 -23.66 -12.71
CA GLN A 350 30.13 -24.48 -12.68
C GLN A 350 30.18 -25.44 -11.48
N ILE A 351 29.73 -24.99 -10.31
CA ILE A 351 29.70 -25.79 -9.09
C ILE A 351 28.45 -26.68 -9.08
N GLY A 352 27.30 -26.13 -9.46
CA GLY A 352 26.02 -26.83 -9.51
C GLY A 352 26.02 -28.01 -10.49
N LYS A 353 26.61 -27.87 -11.69
CA LYS A 353 26.60 -28.94 -12.70
C LYS A 353 27.29 -30.23 -12.21
N LYS A 354 28.33 -30.09 -11.38
CA LYS A 354 29.08 -31.21 -10.80
C LYS A 354 28.26 -31.99 -9.78
N LYS A 355 27.33 -31.33 -9.08
CA LYS A 355 26.61 -31.90 -7.93
C LYS A 355 25.14 -32.21 -8.19
N ALA A 356 24.47 -31.40 -9.01
CA ALA A 356 23.02 -31.41 -9.21
C ALA A 356 22.62 -31.70 -10.67
N GLY A 357 23.59 -31.79 -11.60
CA GLY A 357 23.35 -31.88 -13.03
C GLY A 357 23.14 -30.52 -13.71
N TYR A 358 23.34 -30.47 -15.03
CA TYR A 358 23.32 -29.22 -15.79
C TYR A 358 21.95 -28.52 -15.74
N SER A 359 20.84 -29.27 -15.87
CA SER A 359 19.49 -28.70 -15.86
C SER A 359 19.17 -27.95 -14.56
N ILE A 360 19.49 -28.54 -13.40
CA ILE A 360 19.28 -27.87 -12.10
C ILE A 360 20.20 -26.66 -11.97
N ALA A 361 21.48 -26.81 -12.35
CA ALA A 361 22.46 -25.73 -12.25
C ALA A 361 22.08 -24.52 -13.10
N LEU A 362 21.64 -24.73 -14.34
CA LEU A 362 21.11 -23.68 -15.21
C LEU A 362 19.87 -23.03 -14.62
N GLY A 363 18.92 -23.82 -14.11
CA GLY A 363 17.72 -23.25 -13.51
C GLY A 363 18.00 -22.47 -12.22
N LEU A 364 18.98 -22.86 -11.39
CA LEU A 364 19.43 -22.05 -10.26
C LEU A 364 20.05 -20.72 -10.71
N ALA A 365 20.87 -20.75 -11.77
CA ALA A 365 21.43 -19.52 -12.34
C ALA A 365 20.34 -18.61 -12.92
N LEU A 366 19.31 -19.17 -13.58
CA LEU A 366 18.14 -18.41 -14.03
C LEU A 366 17.36 -17.79 -12.86
N LEU A 367 17.14 -18.55 -11.78
CA LEU A 367 16.47 -18.04 -10.57
C LEU A 367 17.28 -16.96 -9.85
N PHE A 368 18.60 -16.93 -10.01
CA PHE A 368 19.48 -15.88 -9.50
C PHE A 368 19.47 -14.66 -10.42
N LEU A 369 19.76 -14.85 -11.71
CA LEU A 369 19.86 -13.77 -12.69
C LEU A 369 18.55 -12.97 -12.84
N PHE A 370 17.40 -13.64 -12.73
CA PHE A 370 16.09 -13.00 -12.83
C PHE A 370 15.40 -12.83 -11.47
N ASN A 371 16.15 -12.86 -10.38
CA ASN A 371 15.64 -12.55 -9.05
C ASN A 371 15.39 -11.03 -8.94
N PRO A 372 14.17 -10.58 -8.62
CA PRO A 372 13.87 -9.17 -8.54
C PRO A 372 14.63 -8.45 -7.41
N ALA A 373 14.93 -9.13 -6.29
CA ALA A 373 15.73 -8.53 -5.21
C ALA A 373 17.14 -8.17 -5.68
N ILE A 374 17.75 -9.07 -6.46
CA ILE A 374 19.11 -8.92 -6.97
C ILE A 374 19.17 -7.81 -8.01
N ILE A 375 18.22 -7.82 -8.96
CA ILE A 375 18.13 -6.80 -10.00
C ILE A 375 17.93 -5.40 -9.39
N VAL A 376 17.08 -5.28 -8.37
CA VAL A 376 16.86 -3.98 -7.72
C VAL A 376 18.10 -3.52 -6.98
N ASP A 377 18.77 -4.38 -6.22
CA ASP A 377 19.97 -4.00 -5.46
C ASP A 377 21.14 -3.62 -6.38
N SER A 378 21.45 -4.45 -7.39
CA SER A 378 22.63 -4.24 -8.23
C SER A 378 22.38 -3.24 -9.37
N ALA A 379 21.30 -3.41 -10.15
CA ALA A 379 21.07 -2.63 -11.36
C ALA A 379 20.19 -1.41 -11.12
N ALA A 380 19.15 -1.48 -10.28
CA ALA A 380 18.30 -0.31 -10.04
C ALA A 380 18.97 0.66 -9.04
N TRP A 381 19.33 0.18 -7.85
CA TRP A 381 19.95 0.95 -6.77
C TRP A 381 21.41 1.25 -7.08
N GLY A 382 22.19 0.27 -7.54
CA GLY A 382 23.62 0.42 -7.79
C GLY A 382 24.50 0.08 -6.59
N GLN A 383 23.99 -0.74 -5.69
CA GLN A 383 24.66 -1.11 -4.46
C GLN A 383 25.65 -2.27 -4.68
N VAL A 384 26.65 -2.39 -3.79
CA VAL A 384 27.78 -3.32 -3.99
C VAL A 384 27.69 -4.63 -3.21
N ASP A 385 26.49 -4.95 -2.71
CA ASP A 385 26.24 -6.19 -1.97
C ASP A 385 26.53 -7.44 -2.81
N SER A 386 26.33 -7.40 -4.13
CA SER A 386 26.72 -8.49 -5.06
C SER A 386 28.21 -8.81 -5.03
N ILE A 387 29.07 -7.79 -4.94
CA ILE A 387 30.54 -7.97 -4.93
C ILE A 387 30.97 -8.63 -3.62
N PHE A 388 30.46 -8.09 -2.51
CA PHE A 388 30.67 -8.64 -1.17
C PHE A 388 30.19 -10.09 -1.07
N ALA A 389 28.95 -10.37 -1.48
CA ALA A 389 28.36 -11.69 -1.37
C ALA A 389 29.09 -12.73 -2.23
N LEU A 390 29.58 -12.35 -3.42
CA LEU A 390 30.40 -13.21 -4.26
C LEU A 390 31.72 -13.56 -3.58
N ALA A 391 32.47 -12.57 -3.06
CA ALA A 391 33.73 -12.80 -2.37
C ALA A 391 33.54 -13.71 -1.14
N LEU A 392 32.49 -13.45 -0.35
CA LEU A 392 32.12 -14.25 0.82
C LEU A 392 31.82 -15.71 0.45
N VAL A 393 31.01 -15.95 -0.58
CA VAL A 393 30.61 -17.30 -1.01
C VAL A 393 31.79 -18.07 -1.58
N LEU A 394 32.72 -17.41 -2.28
CA LEU A 394 33.97 -18.02 -2.75
C LEU A 394 34.91 -18.34 -1.58
N ALA A 395 34.95 -17.51 -0.53
CA ALA A 395 35.70 -17.82 0.69
C ALA A 395 35.14 -19.08 1.37
N ILE A 396 33.82 -19.16 1.55
CA ILE A 396 33.14 -20.35 2.09
C ILE A 396 33.34 -21.57 1.17
N HIS A 397 33.38 -21.37 -0.16
CA HIS A 397 33.69 -22.45 -1.09
C HIS A 397 35.10 -23.02 -0.86
N GLY A 398 36.09 -22.15 -0.60
CA GLY A 398 37.43 -22.58 -0.21
C GLY A 398 37.42 -23.46 1.05
N LEU A 399 36.59 -23.13 2.04
CA LEU A 399 36.39 -23.96 3.24
C LEU A 399 35.79 -25.33 2.92
N VAL A 400 34.82 -25.38 2.00
CA VAL A 400 34.18 -26.62 1.54
C VAL A 400 35.18 -27.49 0.77
N GLU A 401 36.05 -26.88 -0.04
CA GLU A 401 37.15 -27.55 -0.77
C GLU A 401 38.36 -27.89 0.12
N ASN A 402 38.33 -27.55 1.41
CA ASN A 402 39.45 -27.70 2.36
C ASN A 402 40.74 -26.94 1.97
N LYS A 403 40.60 -25.84 1.22
CA LYS A 403 41.68 -24.91 0.84
C LYS A 403 41.62 -23.68 1.74
N ILE A 404 42.12 -23.80 2.96
CA ILE A 404 42.01 -22.76 3.99
C ILE A 404 42.76 -21.48 3.61
N GLU A 405 43.85 -21.62 2.85
CA GLU A 405 44.68 -20.52 2.37
C GLU A 405 43.84 -19.63 1.44
N ARG A 406 43.20 -20.25 0.44
CA ARG A 406 42.26 -19.59 -0.48
C ARG A 406 41.07 -18.99 0.25
N ALA A 407 40.51 -19.72 1.23
CA ALA A 407 39.40 -19.23 2.03
C ALA A 407 39.78 -17.98 2.85
N SER A 408 40.97 -17.98 3.46
CA SER A 408 41.45 -16.89 4.29
C SER A 408 41.73 -15.62 3.48
N VAL A 409 42.36 -15.76 2.31
CA VAL A 409 42.58 -14.64 1.36
C VAL A 409 41.25 -14.03 0.92
N LEU A 410 40.31 -14.84 0.46
CA LEU A 410 39.01 -14.35 -0.01
C LEU A 410 38.14 -13.78 1.11
N PHE A 411 38.25 -14.32 2.32
CA PHE A 411 37.55 -13.78 3.49
C PHE A 411 38.11 -12.41 3.88
N ALA A 412 39.44 -12.23 3.85
CA ALA A 412 40.08 -10.94 4.07
C ALA A 412 39.64 -9.91 3.01
N ILE A 413 39.57 -10.31 1.73
CA ILE A 413 39.04 -9.46 0.65
C ILE A 413 37.57 -9.10 0.92
N ALA A 414 36.73 -10.06 1.32
CA ALA A 414 35.33 -9.79 1.64
C ALA A 414 35.19 -8.79 2.81
N ALA A 415 36.03 -8.89 3.84
CA ALA A 415 36.07 -7.97 4.97
C ALA A 415 36.52 -6.56 4.58
N LEU A 416 37.47 -6.45 3.65
CA LEU A 416 37.90 -5.18 3.08
C LEU A 416 36.87 -4.54 2.14
N ILE A 417 35.97 -5.33 1.54
CA ILE A 417 34.85 -4.80 0.75
C ILE A 417 33.74 -4.30 1.66
N LYS A 418 33.32 -5.11 2.65
CA LYS A 418 32.31 -4.73 3.66
C LYS A 418 32.64 -5.32 5.04
N PRO A 419 32.53 -4.52 6.13
CA PRO A 419 32.71 -5.01 7.50
C PRO A 419 31.76 -6.15 7.88
N GLN A 420 30.61 -6.26 7.20
CA GLN A 420 29.65 -7.35 7.38
C GLN A 420 30.27 -8.74 7.24
N ALA A 421 31.40 -8.90 6.54
CA ALA A 421 32.09 -10.19 6.47
C ALA A 421 32.41 -10.76 7.86
N PHE A 422 32.67 -9.91 8.87
CA PHE A 422 32.97 -10.34 10.23
C PHE A 422 31.80 -11.07 10.91
N ILE A 423 30.55 -10.84 10.47
CA ILE A 423 29.39 -11.65 10.89
C ILE A 423 29.65 -13.13 10.62
N PHE A 424 30.39 -13.46 9.57
CA PHE A 424 30.68 -14.82 9.13
C PHE A 424 31.98 -15.41 9.70
N MET A 425 32.72 -14.66 10.53
CA MET A 425 33.91 -15.17 11.22
C MET A 425 33.64 -16.48 12.01
N PRO A 426 32.48 -16.64 12.70
CA PRO A 426 32.15 -17.92 13.34
C PRO A 426 32.14 -19.11 12.39
N VAL A 427 31.80 -18.94 11.11
CA VAL A 427 31.82 -20.03 10.11
C VAL A 427 33.26 -20.50 9.84
N LEU A 428 34.20 -19.56 9.74
CA LEU A 428 35.63 -19.83 9.60
C LEU A 428 36.19 -20.49 10.88
N LEU A 429 35.83 -19.98 12.07
CA LEU A 429 36.30 -20.54 13.33
C LEU A 429 35.76 -21.97 13.58
N LEU A 430 34.48 -22.19 13.31
CA LEU A 430 33.85 -23.50 13.43
C LEU A 430 34.49 -24.53 12.48
N TRP A 431 35.06 -24.10 11.34
CA TRP A 431 35.85 -24.95 10.43
C TRP A 431 36.98 -25.68 11.15
N PHE A 432 37.76 -24.97 11.96
CA PHE A 432 38.85 -25.56 12.74
C PHE A 432 38.32 -26.50 13.82
N VAL A 433 37.21 -26.13 14.47
CA VAL A 433 36.60 -26.91 15.55
C VAL A 433 36.15 -28.30 15.07
N TYR A 434 35.43 -28.40 13.94
CA TYR A 434 34.98 -29.72 13.48
C TYR A 434 36.06 -30.52 12.72
N ARG A 435 37.07 -29.86 12.11
CA ARG A 435 38.21 -30.57 11.47
C ARG A 435 39.29 -31.01 12.46
N LYS A 436 39.37 -30.38 13.63
CA LYS A 436 40.49 -30.52 14.59
C LYS A 436 41.86 -30.19 13.99
N ASP A 437 41.91 -29.36 12.95
CA ASP A 437 43.14 -29.00 12.24
C ASP A 437 43.72 -27.69 12.80
N TRP A 438 44.08 -27.72 14.09
CA TRP A 438 44.58 -26.55 14.83
C TRP A 438 45.91 -26.02 14.27
N LYS A 439 46.69 -26.88 13.60
CA LYS A 439 47.96 -26.51 12.96
C LYS A 439 47.78 -25.54 11.79
N LYS A 440 46.58 -25.50 11.20
CA LYS A 440 46.25 -24.56 10.11
C LYS A 440 45.75 -23.20 10.60
N ILE A 441 45.56 -22.99 11.90
CA ILE A 441 45.18 -21.66 12.43
C ILE A 441 46.27 -20.62 12.14
N PRO A 442 47.56 -20.84 12.45
CA PRO A 442 48.61 -19.88 12.11
C PRO A 442 48.70 -19.62 10.60
N VAL A 443 48.51 -20.66 9.77
CA VAL A 443 48.50 -20.53 8.30
C VAL A 443 47.35 -19.64 7.84
N SER A 444 46.13 -19.90 8.33
CA SER A 444 44.94 -19.10 8.01
C SER A 444 45.10 -17.65 8.47
N ALA A 445 45.58 -17.45 9.70
CA ALA A 445 45.87 -16.14 10.26
C ALA A 445 46.93 -15.41 9.43
N PHE A 446 48.02 -16.09 9.04
CA PHE A 446 49.07 -15.51 8.20
C PHE A 446 48.52 -15.05 6.86
N TYR A 447 47.85 -15.91 6.09
CA TYR A 447 47.30 -15.55 4.78
C TYR A 447 46.24 -14.45 4.88
N GLY A 448 45.33 -14.56 5.87
CA GLY A 448 44.25 -13.60 6.09
C GLY A 448 44.77 -12.22 6.52
N LEU A 449 45.60 -12.16 7.58
CA LEU A 449 46.18 -10.90 8.07
C LEU A 449 47.13 -10.28 7.06
N THR A 450 47.97 -11.07 6.40
CA THR A 450 48.89 -10.56 5.38
C THR A 450 48.11 -9.94 4.23
N THR A 451 47.07 -10.61 3.73
CA THR A 451 46.21 -10.05 2.67
C THR A 451 45.49 -8.79 3.14
N PHE A 452 44.94 -8.80 4.36
CA PHE A 452 44.23 -7.66 4.92
C PHE A 452 45.15 -6.43 5.06
N ILE A 453 46.34 -6.63 5.63
CA ILE A 453 47.32 -5.57 5.84
C ILE A 453 47.86 -5.09 4.50
N LEU A 454 48.29 -5.97 3.59
CA LEU A 454 48.86 -5.59 2.29
C LEU A 454 47.90 -4.74 1.45
N LEU A 455 46.60 -5.05 1.47
CA LEU A 455 45.59 -4.30 0.74
C LEU A 455 45.12 -3.03 1.47
N ALA A 456 45.20 -2.99 2.80
CA ALA A 456 44.93 -1.77 3.54
C ALA A 456 46.10 -0.78 3.51
N LEU A 457 47.33 -1.29 3.43
CA LEU A 457 48.58 -0.55 3.57
C LEU A 457 48.63 0.73 2.73
N PRO A 458 48.30 0.72 1.42
CA PRO A 458 48.49 1.89 0.55
C PRO A 458 47.65 3.10 0.97
N PHE A 459 46.61 2.91 1.78
CA PHE A 459 45.77 3.96 2.31
C PHE A 459 46.33 4.59 3.60
N PHE A 460 47.22 3.89 4.30
CA PHE A 460 47.69 4.27 5.64
C PHE A 460 49.23 4.37 5.78
N TRP A 461 50.00 3.93 4.78
CA TRP A 461 51.47 3.79 4.82
C TRP A 461 52.23 5.11 5.04
N GLY A 462 51.68 6.24 4.60
CA GLY A 462 52.28 7.58 4.78
C GLY A 462 51.67 8.41 5.92
N ASN A 463 50.72 7.86 6.68
CA ASN A 463 49.81 8.62 7.56
C ASN A 463 49.67 8.01 8.97
N THR A 464 48.44 7.74 9.43
CA THR A 464 48.07 7.25 10.77
C THR A 464 48.39 5.77 11.03
N GLY A 465 48.89 5.04 10.04
CA GLY A 465 49.23 3.62 10.14
C GLY A 465 48.05 2.74 10.59
N LEU A 466 48.36 1.69 11.36
CA LEU A 466 47.36 0.75 11.91
C LEU A 466 46.29 1.43 12.77
N SER A 467 46.59 2.56 13.41
CA SER A 467 45.63 3.28 14.25
C SER A 467 44.47 3.87 13.45
N GLY A 468 44.73 4.37 12.23
CA GLY A 468 43.70 4.88 11.33
C GLY A 468 42.75 3.80 10.85
N LEU A 469 43.28 2.61 10.56
CA LEU A 469 42.48 1.44 10.19
C LEU A 469 41.55 1.00 11.34
N ILE A 470 42.04 0.98 12.58
CA ILE A 470 41.21 0.67 13.75
C ILE A 470 40.13 1.74 13.96
N LYS A 471 40.48 3.03 13.80
CA LYS A 471 39.54 4.15 13.91
C LYS A 471 38.45 4.10 12.84
N LEU A 472 38.79 3.71 11.61
CA LEU A 472 37.83 3.52 10.52
C LEU A 472 36.80 2.44 10.88
N TYR A 473 37.24 1.23 11.21
CA TYR A 473 36.32 0.14 11.53
C TYR A 473 35.51 0.38 12.81
N SER A 474 36.12 0.94 13.86
CA SER A 474 35.39 1.29 15.09
C SER A 474 34.37 2.42 14.84
N GLY A 475 34.74 3.42 14.03
CA GLY A 475 33.83 4.47 13.56
C GLY A 475 32.63 3.89 12.82
N THR A 476 32.85 3.10 11.77
CA THR A 476 31.79 2.46 10.98
C THR A 476 30.87 1.59 11.84
N LEU A 477 31.40 0.82 12.79
CA LEU A 477 30.59 -0.02 13.70
C LEU A 477 29.80 0.81 14.73
N SER A 478 30.28 2.00 15.08
CA SER A 478 29.62 2.90 16.02
C SER A 478 28.49 3.72 15.39
N SER A 479 28.52 3.92 14.07
CA SER A 479 27.51 4.64 13.29
C SER A 479 26.09 4.04 13.46
N TYR A 480 25.09 4.90 13.22
CA TYR A 480 23.66 4.56 13.21
C TYR A 480 23.17 3.81 14.48
N PRO A 481 23.18 4.44 15.67
CA PRO A 481 22.80 3.81 16.94
C PRO A 481 21.27 3.65 17.10
N TYR A 482 20.64 2.95 16.16
CA TYR A 482 19.20 2.71 16.10
C TYR A 482 18.85 1.23 16.23
N ALA A 483 17.61 0.94 16.64
CA ALA A 483 17.10 -0.42 16.73
C ALA A 483 17.14 -1.12 15.36
N THR A 484 16.62 -0.47 14.32
CA THR A 484 16.67 -0.94 12.93
C THR A 484 16.58 0.25 11.98
N LEU A 485 17.17 0.14 10.78
CA LEU A 485 17.17 1.17 9.74
C LEU A 485 16.47 0.63 8.51
N ASN A 486 15.14 0.69 8.50
CA ASN A 486 14.27 0.15 7.47
C ASN A 486 14.38 -1.37 7.22
N ALA A 487 15.10 -2.14 8.05
CA ALA A 487 15.09 -3.60 7.95
C ALA A 487 13.79 -4.17 8.55
N PHE A 488 13.10 -4.99 7.76
CA PHE A 488 11.83 -5.62 8.12
C PHE A 488 12.06 -6.87 8.97
N ASN A 489 12.42 -6.61 10.24
CA ASN A 489 12.84 -7.59 11.25
C ASN A 489 11.98 -7.52 12.53
N PHE A 490 12.45 -8.08 13.65
CA PHE A 490 11.68 -8.09 14.90
C PHE A 490 11.34 -6.69 15.41
N TYR A 491 12.25 -5.73 15.26
CA TYR A 491 12.05 -4.36 15.74
C TYR A 491 11.02 -3.60 14.90
N ALA A 492 10.98 -3.88 13.58
CA ALA A 492 9.97 -3.31 12.70
C ALA A 492 8.53 -3.76 13.04
N LEU A 493 8.33 -4.89 13.74
CA LEU A 493 7.00 -5.35 14.17
C LEU A 493 6.35 -4.48 15.24
N SER A 494 7.14 -3.67 15.96
CA SER A 494 6.69 -2.84 17.08
C SER A 494 6.91 -1.35 16.82
N ASP A 495 6.86 -0.92 15.55
CA ASP A 495 7.07 0.47 15.16
C ASP A 495 8.38 1.04 15.76
N ALA A 496 9.46 0.25 15.72
CA ALA A 496 10.78 0.66 16.23
C ALA A 496 11.78 1.01 15.13
N ASN A 497 11.27 1.36 13.95
CA ASN A 497 12.12 1.84 12.87
C ASN A 497 12.74 3.19 13.27
N TRP A 498 14.06 3.33 13.11
CA TRP A 498 14.82 4.53 13.50
C TRP A 498 14.71 4.93 14.99
N LYS A 499 14.19 4.06 15.87
CA LYS A 499 14.18 4.35 17.32
C LYS A 499 15.58 4.22 17.93
N PRO A 500 15.98 5.10 18.87
CA PRO A 500 17.27 5.02 19.55
C PRO A 500 17.52 3.64 20.16
N ILE A 501 18.74 3.12 20.02
CA ILE A 501 19.11 1.78 20.52
C ILE A 501 19.05 1.65 22.06
N LYS A 502 18.96 2.79 22.77
CA LYS A 502 18.87 2.85 24.23
C LYS A 502 17.43 2.63 24.74
N ASP A 503 16.43 2.79 23.89
CA ASP A 503 15.03 2.64 24.25
C ASP A 503 14.72 1.20 24.68
N THR A 504 13.73 1.07 25.57
CA THR A 504 13.29 -0.22 26.10
C THR A 504 12.30 -0.87 25.16
N TRP A 505 12.54 -2.15 24.87
CA TRP A 505 11.65 -2.99 24.08
C TRP A 505 11.39 -4.31 24.81
N LEU A 506 10.12 -4.53 25.15
CA LEU A 506 9.72 -5.58 26.09
C LEU A 506 10.44 -5.37 27.45
N LEU A 507 11.36 -6.26 27.82
CA LEU A 507 12.02 -6.30 29.12
C LEU A 507 13.39 -5.60 29.15
N PHE A 508 14.04 -5.38 28.00
CA PHE A 508 15.42 -4.89 27.91
C PHE A 508 15.57 -3.80 26.85
N SER A 509 16.68 -3.05 26.87
CA SER A 509 16.99 -2.11 25.78
C SER A 509 17.22 -2.85 24.46
N PHE A 510 16.99 -2.17 23.33
CA PHE A 510 17.33 -2.72 22.00
C PHE A 510 18.79 -3.17 21.92
N LYS A 511 19.72 -2.40 22.52
CA LYS A 511 21.15 -2.77 22.58
C LYS A 511 21.36 -4.13 23.26
N THR A 512 20.70 -4.36 24.39
CA THR A 512 20.81 -5.62 25.14
C THR A 512 20.24 -6.78 24.32
N TRP A 513 19.07 -6.60 23.69
CA TRP A 513 18.51 -7.59 22.77
C TRP A 513 19.44 -7.90 21.60
N GLY A 514 20.02 -6.88 20.97
CA GLY A 514 21.00 -7.04 19.91
C GLY A 514 22.17 -7.93 20.31
N ASN A 515 22.74 -7.72 21.50
CA ASN A 515 23.81 -8.55 22.05
C ASN A 515 23.35 -10.01 22.29
N ILE A 516 22.16 -10.21 22.87
CA ILE A 516 21.59 -11.55 23.08
C ILE A 516 21.44 -12.29 21.75
N PHE A 517 20.98 -11.61 20.70
CA PHE A 517 20.83 -12.22 19.38
C PHE A 517 22.16 -12.53 18.70
N ILE A 518 23.24 -11.77 18.95
CA ILE A 518 24.60 -12.15 18.51
C ILE A 518 24.99 -13.49 19.12
N PHE A 519 24.86 -13.64 20.45
CA PHE A 519 25.15 -14.91 21.12
C PHE A 519 24.27 -16.05 20.62
N ALA A 520 22.97 -15.80 20.45
CA ALA A 520 22.03 -16.78 19.91
C ALA A 520 22.43 -17.21 18.48
N ALA A 521 22.80 -16.29 17.60
CA ALA A 521 23.19 -16.59 16.23
C ALA A 521 24.44 -17.47 16.15
N VAL A 522 25.44 -17.19 17.01
CA VAL A 522 26.65 -18.02 17.13
C VAL A 522 26.33 -19.39 17.74
N ALA A 523 25.52 -19.44 18.82
CA ALA A 523 25.15 -20.68 19.48
C ALA A 523 24.33 -21.62 18.56
N ILE A 524 23.36 -21.07 17.82
CA ILE A 524 22.57 -21.83 16.84
C ILE A 524 23.47 -22.32 15.69
N SER A 525 24.38 -21.48 15.20
CA SER A 525 25.37 -21.86 14.18
C SER A 525 26.28 -23.00 14.67
N ALA A 526 26.77 -22.90 15.90
CA ALA A 526 27.59 -23.93 16.53
C ALA A 526 26.80 -25.22 16.74
N PHE A 527 25.54 -25.14 17.17
CA PHE A 527 24.65 -26.29 17.29
C PHE A 527 24.55 -27.06 15.97
N PHE A 528 24.24 -26.38 14.86
CA PHE A 528 24.15 -27.04 13.54
C PHE A 528 25.50 -27.56 13.02
N ALA A 529 26.59 -26.88 13.36
CA ALA A 529 27.94 -27.35 13.05
C ALA A 529 28.28 -28.65 13.80
N LEU A 530 27.85 -28.79 15.06
CA LEU A 530 28.25 -29.87 15.97
C LEU A 530 27.29 -31.07 16.02
N LEU A 531 26.09 -30.98 15.43
CA LEU A 531 25.03 -32.02 15.45
C LEU A 531 25.48 -33.44 15.05
N LYS A 532 26.39 -33.54 14.08
CA LYS A 532 27.04 -34.80 13.67
C LYS A 532 28.48 -34.48 13.32
N ARG A 533 29.41 -34.96 14.14
CA ARG A 533 30.86 -34.82 13.94
C ARG A 533 31.33 -35.84 12.90
N ASP A 534 31.33 -35.44 11.63
CA ASP A 534 31.81 -36.24 10.51
C ASP A 534 32.73 -35.41 9.59
N ASN A 535 33.56 -36.07 8.77
CA ASN A 535 34.41 -35.40 7.76
C ASN A 535 33.61 -34.63 6.70
N GLU A 536 32.29 -34.82 6.66
CA GLU A 536 31.32 -34.15 5.80
C GLU A 536 30.81 -32.83 6.40
N SER A 537 31.20 -32.49 7.63
CA SER A 537 30.71 -31.30 8.34
C SER A 537 31.12 -29.99 7.64
N SER A 538 32.25 -29.97 6.91
CA SER A 538 32.63 -28.80 6.09
C SER A 538 31.66 -28.49 4.98
N LYS A 539 30.89 -29.49 4.54
CA LYS A 539 29.89 -29.27 3.52
C LYS A 539 28.83 -28.30 4.06
N ARG A 540 28.42 -28.37 5.34
CA ARG A 540 27.31 -27.56 5.93
C ARG A 540 27.60 -26.05 6.06
N SER A 541 28.80 -25.58 5.69
CA SER A 541 29.24 -24.20 5.88
C SER A 541 28.31 -23.16 5.24
N TYR A 542 27.75 -23.43 4.05
CA TYR A 542 26.78 -22.51 3.42
C TYR A 542 25.47 -22.38 4.22
N PHE A 543 24.97 -23.49 4.75
CA PHE A 543 23.76 -23.49 5.58
C PHE A 543 23.99 -22.75 6.89
N ILE A 544 25.13 -22.98 7.55
CA ILE A 544 25.51 -22.30 8.80
C ILE A 544 25.63 -20.80 8.56
N ALA A 545 26.33 -20.38 7.49
CA ALA A 545 26.43 -18.99 7.09
C ALA A 545 25.05 -18.35 6.83
N MET A 546 24.15 -19.07 6.15
CA MET A 546 22.78 -18.62 5.90
C MET A 546 21.99 -18.43 7.20
N VAL A 547 22.07 -19.38 8.14
CA VAL A 547 21.41 -19.26 9.45
C VAL A 547 21.96 -18.06 10.21
N LEU A 548 23.28 -17.88 10.22
CA LEU A 548 23.95 -16.80 10.92
C LEU A 548 23.45 -15.42 10.44
N ILE A 549 23.48 -15.15 9.14
CA ILE A 549 23.02 -13.85 8.61
C ILE A 549 21.52 -13.62 8.79
N VAL A 550 20.69 -14.68 8.69
CA VAL A 550 19.25 -14.55 8.91
C VAL A 550 18.95 -14.22 10.37
N VAL A 551 19.56 -14.91 11.34
CA VAL A 551 19.34 -14.62 12.77
C VAL A 551 19.88 -13.23 13.12
N VAL A 552 21.03 -12.84 12.57
CA VAL A 552 21.61 -11.52 12.76
C VAL A 552 20.69 -10.43 12.20
N PHE A 553 20.23 -10.56 10.95
CA PHE A 553 19.29 -9.61 10.36
C PHE A 553 17.99 -9.47 11.16
N MET A 554 17.48 -10.60 11.67
CA MET A 554 16.21 -10.62 12.40
C MET A 554 16.30 -9.98 13.79
N GLY A 555 17.41 -10.19 14.52
CA GLY A 555 17.48 -9.86 15.94
C GLY A 555 18.60 -8.90 16.35
N VAL A 556 19.63 -8.68 15.54
CA VAL A 556 20.69 -7.71 15.90
C VAL A 556 20.24 -6.30 15.52
N THR A 557 20.65 -5.31 16.31
CA THR A 557 20.33 -3.89 16.07
C THR A 557 21.16 -3.32 14.92
N LYS A 558 20.83 -2.11 14.45
CA LYS A 558 21.55 -1.39 13.38
C LYS A 558 21.51 -2.09 12.01
N MET A 559 20.46 -2.86 11.74
CA MET A 559 20.29 -3.57 10.47
C MET A 559 19.65 -2.67 9.42
N HIS A 560 20.17 -2.70 8.19
CA HIS A 560 19.53 -2.09 7.02
C HIS A 560 18.77 -3.11 6.17
N GLU A 561 17.79 -2.65 5.38
CA GLU A 561 16.94 -3.43 4.49
C GLU A 561 17.68 -4.42 3.58
N ARG A 562 18.90 -4.06 3.16
CA ARG A 562 19.75 -4.84 2.24
C ARG A 562 20.67 -5.84 2.93
N TYR A 563 20.78 -5.82 4.27
CA TYR A 563 21.73 -6.69 5.00
C TYR A 563 21.37 -8.18 4.89
N LEU A 564 20.15 -8.50 4.45
CA LEU A 564 19.73 -9.88 4.16
C LEU A 564 20.22 -10.39 2.78
N PHE A 565 20.77 -9.52 1.92
CA PHE A 565 21.20 -9.84 0.55
C PHE A 565 22.12 -11.08 0.44
N PRO A 566 23.09 -11.36 1.36
CA PRO A 566 23.93 -12.55 1.26
C PRO A 566 23.15 -13.88 1.16
N VAL A 567 21.91 -13.91 1.67
CA VAL A 567 21.00 -15.06 1.54
C VAL A 567 20.72 -15.43 0.08
N MET A 568 20.78 -14.48 -0.85
CA MET A 568 20.54 -14.72 -2.29
C MET A 568 21.52 -15.73 -2.89
N LEU A 569 22.79 -15.69 -2.47
CA LEU A 569 23.78 -16.70 -2.88
C LEU A 569 23.85 -17.87 -1.89
N LEU A 570 23.89 -17.59 -0.59
CA LEU A 570 24.02 -18.64 0.42
C LEU A 570 22.87 -19.66 0.34
N GLY A 571 21.64 -19.23 0.05
CA GLY A 571 20.50 -20.12 -0.13
C GLY A 571 20.63 -21.06 -1.33
N ILE A 572 21.15 -20.57 -2.46
CA ILE A 572 21.42 -21.39 -3.64
C ILE A 572 22.52 -22.41 -3.35
N PHE A 573 23.63 -21.98 -2.74
CA PHE A 573 24.73 -22.89 -2.43
C PHE A 573 24.37 -23.89 -1.33
N ALA A 574 23.60 -23.50 -0.32
CA ALA A 574 23.02 -24.40 0.66
C ALA A 574 22.07 -25.42 0.01
N PHE A 575 21.31 -25.03 -1.02
CA PHE A 575 20.51 -25.95 -1.82
C PHE A 575 21.40 -26.88 -2.67
N ILE A 576 22.38 -26.38 -3.43
CA ILE A 576 23.32 -27.22 -4.21
C ILE A 576 23.96 -28.26 -3.29
N GLN A 577 24.25 -27.85 -2.07
CA GLN A 577 24.93 -28.70 -1.11
C GLN A 577 24.03 -29.76 -0.46
N SER A 578 22.79 -29.40 -0.10
CA SER A 578 21.84 -30.31 0.56
C SER A 578 20.97 -31.11 -0.41
N LEU A 579 20.71 -30.59 -1.61
CA LEU A 579 19.72 -31.04 -2.59
C LEU A 579 18.29 -31.19 -2.01
N ASP A 580 18.01 -30.53 -0.89
CA ASP A 580 16.70 -30.55 -0.26
C ASP A 580 15.78 -29.51 -0.90
N ARG A 581 14.66 -29.95 -1.47
CA ARG A 581 13.70 -29.08 -2.15
C ARG A 581 13.14 -27.97 -1.25
N ARG A 582 13.15 -28.15 0.07
CA ARG A 582 12.67 -27.14 1.04
C ARG A 582 13.64 -25.97 1.15
N MET A 583 14.94 -26.20 0.96
CA MET A 583 15.94 -25.11 0.95
C MET A 583 15.67 -24.13 -0.19
N LEU A 584 15.23 -24.65 -1.34
CA LEU A 584 14.81 -23.84 -2.48
C LEU A 584 13.56 -22.99 -2.16
N MET A 585 12.63 -23.51 -1.36
CA MET A 585 11.45 -22.75 -0.92
C MET A 585 11.82 -21.63 0.06
N VAL A 586 12.82 -21.86 0.91
CA VAL A 586 13.36 -20.81 1.79
C VAL A 586 14.06 -19.73 0.98
N TYR A 587 14.90 -20.11 -0.01
CA TYR A 587 15.50 -19.16 -0.96
C TYR A 587 14.44 -18.33 -1.68
N PHE A 588 13.38 -18.99 -2.20
CA PHE A 588 12.27 -18.30 -2.85
C PHE A 588 11.56 -17.30 -1.92
N GLY A 589 11.26 -17.72 -0.69
CA GLY A 589 10.65 -16.84 0.30
C GLY A 589 11.49 -15.61 0.62
N PHE A 590 12.78 -15.81 0.93
CA PHE A 590 13.68 -14.69 1.21
C PHE A 590 13.93 -13.81 -0.01
N SER A 591 13.85 -14.35 -1.23
CA SER A 591 13.93 -13.55 -2.46
C SER A 591 12.75 -12.56 -2.55
N LEU A 592 11.54 -13.02 -2.24
CA LEU A 592 10.36 -12.15 -2.25
C LEU A 592 10.40 -11.12 -1.12
N THR A 593 10.75 -11.51 0.11
CA THR A 593 10.77 -10.57 1.23
C THR A 593 11.91 -9.56 1.11
N SER A 594 13.09 -9.97 0.63
CA SER A 594 14.20 -9.03 0.36
C SER A 594 13.85 -8.07 -0.76
N PHE A 595 13.19 -8.55 -1.83
CA PHE A 595 12.71 -7.67 -2.90
C PHE A 595 11.73 -6.63 -2.35
N ILE A 596 10.72 -7.06 -1.57
CA ILE A 596 9.75 -6.13 -0.97
C ILE A 596 10.48 -5.14 -0.06
N ASN A 597 11.40 -5.58 0.80
CA ASN A 597 12.08 -4.70 1.73
C ASN A 597 12.94 -3.65 0.98
N ILE A 598 13.77 -4.08 0.04
CA ILE A 598 14.69 -3.19 -0.70
C ILE A 598 13.91 -2.26 -1.64
N ALA A 599 13.01 -2.80 -2.46
CA ALA A 599 12.29 -2.00 -3.45
C ALA A 599 11.30 -1.02 -2.80
N TYR A 600 10.66 -1.40 -1.67
CA TYR A 600 9.78 -0.49 -0.95
C TYR A 600 10.55 0.66 -0.31
N VAL A 601 11.72 0.38 0.29
CA VAL A 601 12.59 1.42 0.87
C VAL A 601 13.13 2.35 -0.20
N LEU A 602 13.56 1.81 -1.36
CA LEU A 602 14.06 2.61 -2.48
C LEU A 602 12.97 3.53 -3.08
N ASP A 603 11.73 3.06 -3.11
CA ASP A 603 10.63 3.89 -3.61
C ASP A 603 10.23 4.96 -2.58
N TYR A 604 10.19 4.58 -1.29
CA TYR A 604 9.88 5.50 -0.20
C TYR A 604 10.96 6.57 0.00
N SER A 605 12.23 6.24 -0.29
CA SER A 605 13.35 7.18 -0.15
C SER A 605 13.30 8.41 -1.04
N LYS A 606 12.40 8.43 -2.04
CA LYS A 606 12.11 9.63 -2.81
C LYS A 606 11.45 10.69 -1.92
N VAL A 607 10.55 10.24 -1.04
CA VAL A 607 9.74 11.09 -0.16
C VAL A 607 10.36 11.27 1.23
N SER A 608 10.88 10.19 1.85
CA SER A 608 11.43 10.22 3.20
C SER A 608 12.39 9.05 3.45
N THR A 609 13.35 9.25 4.35
CA THR A 609 14.33 8.23 4.75
C THR A 609 13.75 7.20 5.73
N ASN A 610 12.67 7.51 6.45
CA ASN A 610 12.07 6.65 7.46
C ASN A 610 10.74 6.06 6.97
N VAL A 611 10.73 4.76 6.67
CA VAL A 611 9.50 4.04 6.33
C VAL A 611 8.60 3.90 7.58
N PRO A 612 7.37 4.44 7.57
CA PRO A 612 6.47 4.35 8.70
C PRO A 612 5.95 2.93 8.91
N PHE A 613 5.61 2.60 10.15
CA PHE A 613 4.96 1.32 10.45
C PHE A 613 3.60 1.22 9.76
N ASN A 614 3.49 0.24 8.86
CA ASN A 614 2.27 -0.03 8.11
C ASN A 614 2.13 -1.53 7.82
N GLY A 615 1.04 -1.91 7.15
CA GLY A 615 0.75 -3.31 6.88
C GLY A 615 1.79 -4.03 6.01
N ILE A 616 2.53 -3.33 5.14
CA ILE A 616 3.58 -3.94 4.30
C ILE A 616 4.78 -4.29 5.18
N VAL A 617 5.22 -3.35 6.01
CA VAL A 617 6.30 -3.55 6.99
C VAL A 617 5.95 -4.72 7.91
N LEU A 618 4.72 -4.72 8.45
CA LEU A 618 4.21 -5.77 9.34
C LEU A 618 4.22 -7.16 8.66
N LEU A 619 3.57 -7.29 7.49
CA LEU A 619 3.45 -8.58 6.81
C LEU A 619 4.79 -9.13 6.33
N CYS A 620 5.67 -8.27 5.79
CA CYS A 620 6.98 -8.69 5.33
C CYS A 620 7.87 -9.12 6.51
N SER A 621 7.84 -8.38 7.63
CA SER A 621 8.55 -8.76 8.86
C SER A 621 8.05 -10.10 9.42
N LEU A 622 6.74 -10.32 9.48
CA LEU A 622 6.16 -11.61 9.89
C LEU A 622 6.55 -12.76 8.95
N ALA A 623 6.58 -12.51 7.64
CA ALA A 623 7.04 -13.50 6.65
C ALA A 623 8.52 -13.87 6.88
N ASN A 624 9.38 -12.88 7.17
CA ASN A 624 10.78 -13.11 7.52
C ASN A 624 10.94 -13.97 8.79
N VAL A 625 10.13 -13.71 9.84
CA VAL A 625 10.09 -14.56 11.04
C VAL A 625 9.71 -16.00 10.69
N GLY A 626 8.65 -16.18 9.91
CA GLY A 626 8.20 -17.51 9.48
C GLY A 626 9.25 -18.25 8.65
N LEU A 627 9.95 -17.56 7.76
CA LEU A 627 11.03 -18.11 6.95
C LEU A 627 12.25 -18.49 7.80
N MET A 628 12.63 -17.68 8.78
CA MET A 628 13.68 -18.00 9.74
C MET A 628 13.34 -19.27 10.53
N LEU A 629 12.14 -19.34 11.11
CA LEU A 629 11.71 -20.53 11.86
C LEU A 629 11.67 -21.78 10.97
N TYR A 630 11.23 -21.63 9.71
CA TYR A 630 11.21 -22.73 8.75
C TYR A 630 12.63 -23.16 8.33
N LEU A 631 13.57 -22.22 8.15
CA LEU A 631 14.99 -22.51 7.89
C LEU A 631 15.61 -23.33 9.03
N LEU A 632 15.38 -22.91 10.29
CA LEU A 632 15.86 -23.64 11.47
C LEU A 632 15.24 -25.04 11.56
N TYR A 633 13.94 -25.16 11.29
CA TYR A 633 13.24 -26.45 11.22
C TYR A 633 13.82 -27.37 10.13
N ILE A 634 14.11 -26.85 8.94
CA ILE A 634 14.72 -27.62 7.85
C ILE A 634 16.12 -28.08 8.26
N GLY A 635 16.92 -27.20 8.86
CA GLY A 635 18.23 -27.54 9.40
C GLY A 635 18.16 -28.71 10.37
N TYR A 636 17.24 -28.65 11.32
CA TYR A 636 17.05 -29.71 12.31
C TYR A 636 16.56 -31.02 11.66
N ASP A 637 15.57 -30.95 10.78
CA ASP A 637 15.01 -32.14 10.12
C ASP A 637 16.02 -32.81 9.17
N ASN A 638 16.85 -32.03 8.48
CA ASN A 638 17.86 -32.55 7.56
C ASN A 638 19.10 -33.06 8.30
N TYR A 639 19.71 -32.24 9.14
CA TYR A 639 21.02 -32.55 9.73
C TYR A 639 20.94 -33.32 11.05
N ALA A 640 19.91 -33.10 11.88
CA ALA A 640 19.72 -33.87 13.12
C ALA A 640 18.94 -35.18 12.84
N ARG A 641 17.80 -35.09 12.15
CA ARG A 641 16.93 -36.26 11.89
C ARG A 641 17.24 -37.04 10.61
N GLY A 642 18.14 -36.54 9.75
CA GLY A 642 18.52 -37.23 8.51
C GLY A 642 17.41 -37.32 7.45
N ARG A 643 16.35 -36.53 7.56
CA ARG A 643 15.17 -36.60 6.68
C ARG A 643 15.33 -35.66 5.49
N LEU A 644 16.11 -36.09 4.50
CA LEU A 644 16.28 -35.38 3.24
C LEU A 644 15.01 -35.48 2.37
N LYS A 645 14.56 -34.35 1.80
CA LYS A 645 13.49 -34.32 0.80
C LYS A 645 14.03 -33.87 -0.55
N SER A 646 14.52 -34.83 -1.34
CA SER A 646 15.10 -34.59 -2.66
C SER A 646 14.05 -34.10 -3.68
N ILE A 647 14.54 -33.50 -4.76
CA ILE A 647 13.71 -33.19 -5.94
C ILE A 647 13.62 -34.45 -6.80
N ALA A 648 12.51 -35.17 -6.66
CA ALA A 648 12.23 -36.34 -7.50
C ALA A 648 12.06 -35.93 -8.98
N PRO A 649 12.80 -36.54 -9.91
CA PRO A 649 12.55 -36.38 -11.35
C PRO A 649 11.13 -36.86 -11.64
N LEU A 650 10.48 -36.26 -12.64
CA LEU A 650 9.13 -36.65 -12.99
C LEU A 650 9.19 -37.95 -13.80
N LEU A 651 9.04 -39.10 -13.14
CA LEU A 651 9.05 -40.41 -13.79
C LEU A 651 7.88 -40.54 -14.78
N GLU A 652 8.11 -41.26 -15.87
CA GLU A 652 7.06 -41.51 -16.88
C GLU A 652 5.88 -42.28 -16.27
N GLU A 653 6.14 -43.23 -15.38
CA GLU A 653 5.12 -43.94 -14.61
C GLU A 653 4.36 -43.02 -13.63
N GLU A 654 5.03 -42.07 -12.96
CA GLU A 654 4.34 -41.07 -12.13
C GLU A 654 3.42 -40.17 -12.98
N ARG A 655 3.85 -39.83 -14.20
CA ARG A 655 3.05 -39.05 -15.16
C ARG A 655 1.82 -39.85 -15.60
N LYS A 656 1.99 -41.11 -15.98
CA LYS A 656 0.89 -42.03 -16.30
C LYS A 656 -0.08 -42.18 -15.13
N GLN A 657 0.41 -42.42 -13.92
CA GLN A 657 -0.44 -42.49 -12.71
C GLN A 657 -1.21 -41.18 -12.45
N SER A 658 -0.56 -40.03 -12.64
CA SER A 658 -1.21 -38.72 -12.52
C SER A 658 -2.30 -38.52 -13.58
N ASP A 659 -2.06 -38.93 -14.81
CA ASP A 659 -3.04 -38.85 -15.90
C ASP A 659 -4.22 -39.79 -15.65
N HIS A 660 -3.97 -41.04 -15.24
CA HIS A 660 -4.99 -41.99 -14.82
C HIS A 660 -5.81 -41.46 -13.63
N LYS A 661 -5.17 -40.83 -12.65
CA LYS A 661 -5.86 -40.19 -11.50
C LYS A 661 -6.74 -39.03 -11.96
N THR A 662 -6.26 -38.22 -12.89
CA THR A 662 -7.01 -37.07 -13.45
C THR A 662 -8.24 -37.56 -14.20
N LEU A 663 -8.11 -38.64 -14.96
CA LEU A 663 -9.19 -39.22 -15.76
C LEU A 663 -10.08 -40.21 -14.98
N ARG A 664 -9.76 -40.54 -13.72
CA ARG A 664 -10.46 -41.55 -12.91
C ARG A 664 -11.98 -41.39 -12.91
N ALA A 665 -12.46 -40.14 -12.91
CA ALA A 665 -13.89 -39.83 -12.91
C ALA A 665 -14.63 -40.23 -14.20
N PHE A 666 -13.91 -40.62 -15.25
CA PHE A 666 -14.44 -41.05 -16.55
C PHE A 666 -14.34 -42.57 -16.77
N LYS A 667 -13.93 -43.35 -15.76
CA LYS A 667 -14.03 -44.82 -15.79
C LYS A 667 -15.49 -45.26 -15.80
N ALA A 668 -15.80 -46.35 -16.52
CA ALA A 668 -17.16 -46.87 -16.71
C ALA A 668 -17.89 -47.14 -15.38
N GLU A 669 -17.21 -47.70 -14.38
CA GLU A 669 -17.77 -48.05 -13.06
C GLU A 669 -18.05 -46.85 -12.14
N ALA A 670 -17.38 -45.70 -12.35
CA ALA A 670 -17.56 -44.52 -11.49
C ALA A 670 -18.86 -43.76 -11.77
N ILE A 671 -19.46 -43.98 -12.94
CA ILE A 671 -20.62 -43.22 -13.43
C ILE A 671 -21.92 -43.66 -12.75
N SER A 672 -22.01 -44.90 -12.26
CA SER A 672 -23.16 -45.37 -11.47
C SER A 672 -23.27 -44.67 -10.10
N ARG A 673 -22.16 -44.19 -9.54
CA ARG A 673 -22.11 -43.49 -8.24
C ARG A 673 -22.18 -41.96 -8.32
N VAL A 674 -22.04 -41.36 -9.50
CA VAL A 674 -22.08 -39.89 -9.71
C VAL A 674 -23.52 -39.39 -9.96
N LYS A 675 -24.54 -40.24 -9.73
CA LYS A 675 -25.95 -39.85 -9.76
C LYS A 675 -26.10 -38.57 -8.94
N GLN A 676 -26.45 -37.48 -9.63
CA GLN A 676 -26.49 -36.11 -9.11
C GLN A 676 -27.05 -36.10 -7.68
N GLU A 677 -26.19 -35.83 -6.69
CA GLU A 677 -26.62 -35.37 -5.38
C GLU A 677 -27.22 -33.96 -5.59
N ASN A 678 -28.43 -33.90 -6.12
CA ASN A 678 -29.34 -32.82 -5.80
C ASN A 678 -29.60 -32.96 -4.30
N GLU A 679 -28.72 -32.38 -3.49
CA GLU A 679 -28.88 -32.32 -2.04
C GLU A 679 -30.11 -31.46 -1.77
N ARG A 680 -31.29 -32.10 -1.80
CA ARG A 680 -32.55 -31.49 -1.42
C ARG A 680 -32.46 -31.12 0.06
N PHE A 681 -32.93 -29.92 0.39
CA PHE A 681 -33.04 -29.51 1.78
C PHE A 681 -33.92 -30.50 2.53
N VAL A 682 -33.41 -31.00 3.66
CA VAL A 682 -34.22 -31.81 4.58
C VAL A 682 -35.07 -30.89 5.45
N ARG A 683 -36.10 -31.42 6.12
CA ARG A 683 -36.96 -30.63 7.02
C ARG A 683 -36.16 -29.83 8.06
N LYS A 684 -35.06 -30.41 8.57
CA LYS A 684 -34.15 -29.71 9.50
C LYS A 684 -33.50 -28.48 8.88
N ASP A 685 -33.19 -28.48 7.58
CA ASP A 685 -32.60 -27.32 6.92
C ASP A 685 -33.55 -26.13 6.92
N TRP A 686 -34.82 -26.36 6.57
CA TRP A 686 -35.86 -25.33 6.60
C TRP A 686 -36.13 -24.80 8.02
N ILE A 687 -36.14 -25.68 9.02
CA ILE A 687 -36.35 -25.27 10.42
C ILE A 687 -35.19 -24.40 10.90
N TRP A 688 -33.95 -24.84 10.73
CA TRP A 688 -32.78 -24.08 11.21
C TRP A 688 -32.65 -22.73 10.48
N MET A 689 -32.75 -22.75 9.15
CA MET A 689 -32.70 -21.53 8.34
C MET A 689 -33.82 -20.57 8.71
N GLY A 690 -35.07 -21.06 8.79
CA GLY A 690 -36.24 -20.26 9.11
C GLY A 690 -36.20 -19.69 10.53
N ALA A 691 -35.87 -20.51 11.53
CA ALA A 691 -35.84 -20.08 12.93
C ALA A 691 -34.76 -19.02 13.18
N ILE A 692 -33.52 -19.23 12.70
CA ILE A 692 -32.44 -18.24 12.89
C ILE A 692 -32.79 -16.93 12.17
N THR A 693 -33.30 -17.02 10.94
CA THR A 693 -33.69 -15.84 10.15
C THR A 693 -34.83 -15.07 10.81
N LEU A 694 -35.84 -15.76 11.35
CA LEU A 694 -36.97 -15.13 12.04
C LEU A 694 -36.53 -14.43 13.32
N ILE A 695 -35.73 -15.09 14.16
CA ILE A 695 -35.22 -14.49 15.41
C ILE A 695 -34.40 -13.25 15.09
N TYR A 696 -33.47 -13.35 14.14
CA TYR A 696 -32.65 -12.20 13.72
C TYR A 696 -33.51 -11.08 13.13
N ALA A 697 -34.51 -11.40 12.29
CA ALA A 697 -35.40 -10.40 11.71
C ALA A 697 -36.15 -9.60 12.78
N VAL A 698 -36.65 -10.25 13.82
CA VAL A 698 -37.28 -9.57 14.96
C VAL A 698 -36.29 -8.61 15.63
N VAL A 699 -35.07 -9.07 15.91
CA VAL A 699 -34.03 -8.28 16.58
C VAL A 699 -33.52 -7.12 15.71
N ALA A 700 -33.41 -7.32 14.40
CA ALA A 700 -32.92 -6.34 13.44
C ALA A 700 -33.95 -5.25 13.14
N LEU A 701 -35.24 -5.60 13.08
CA LEU A 701 -36.34 -4.66 12.85
C LEU A 701 -36.76 -3.92 14.13
N PHE A 702 -36.40 -4.43 15.31
CA PHE A 702 -36.71 -3.80 16.57
C PHE A 702 -36.03 -2.43 16.70
N GLN A 703 -36.85 -1.38 16.90
CA GLN A 703 -36.41 0.01 16.99
C GLN A 703 -35.49 0.43 15.84
N LEU A 704 -35.85 0.07 14.60
CA LEU A 704 -35.06 0.44 13.42
C LEU A 704 -35.07 1.95 13.16
N GLY A 705 -36.19 2.60 13.48
CA GLY A 705 -36.41 4.04 13.32
C GLY A 705 -37.89 4.36 13.51
N GLU A 706 -38.22 5.63 13.71
CA GLU A 706 -39.60 6.08 13.71
C GLU A 706 -40.21 5.97 12.30
N MET A 707 -41.49 5.60 12.23
CA MET A 707 -42.26 5.45 10.99
C MET A 707 -43.02 6.71 10.57
N LYS A 708 -42.87 7.80 11.33
CA LYS A 708 -43.51 9.09 11.08
C LYS A 708 -42.48 10.17 11.25
N GLY A 709 -42.39 11.07 10.28
CA GLY A 709 -41.54 12.26 10.32
C GLY A 709 -42.24 13.42 9.60
N PRO A 710 -41.71 14.65 9.73
CA PRO A 710 -42.16 15.77 8.91
C PRO A 710 -41.96 15.49 7.41
N THR A 711 -42.90 15.94 6.58
CA THR A 711 -42.96 15.61 5.15
C THR A 711 -43.22 16.83 4.27
N THR A 712 -44.01 17.79 4.76
CA THR A 712 -44.17 19.09 4.11
C THR A 712 -42.87 19.86 4.23
N ALA A 713 -42.61 20.79 3.29
CA ALA A 713 -41.35 21.52 3.26
C ALA A 713 -41.55 22.94 2.75
N TRP A 714 -40.86 23.87 3.39
CA TRP A 714 -40.70 25.26 2.95
C TRP A 714 -39.27 25.49 2.49
N GLN A 715 -39.12 26.19 1.37
CA GLN A 715 -37.83 26.60 0.82
C GLN A 715 -37.88 28.08 0.44
N PRO A 716 -37.06 28.95 1.08
CA PRO A 716 -37.01 30.36 0.72
C PRO A 716 -36.39 30.56 -0.66
N SER A 717 -36.83 31.60 -1.37
CA SER A 717 -36.38 31.95 -2.72
C SER A 717 -35.44 33.16 -2.74
N THR A 718 -35.59 34.08 -1.79
CA THR A 718 -34.85 35.34 -1.74
C THR A 718 -34.16 35.55 -0.38
N VAL A 719 -33.03 36.25 -0.41
CA VAL A 719 -32.35 36.72 0.80
C VAL A 719 -33.18 37.86 1.42
N GLY A 720 -33.35 37.86 2.73
CA GLY A 720 -34.19 38.81 3.45
C GLY A 720 -35.64 38.39 3.64
N GLN A 721 -36.09 37.31 2.96
CA GLN A 721 -37.43 36.73 3.16
C GLN A 721 -37.65 36.39 4.63
N SER A 722 -38.69 36.95 5.25
CA SER A 722 -38.94 36.79 6.68
C SER A 722 -40.39 36.49 7.02
N PHE A 723 -40.62 35.91 8.18
CA PHE A 723 -41.95 35.75 8.76
C PHE A 723 -41.82 35.73 10.27
N TYR A 724 -42.91 36.02 10.97
CA TYR A 724 -42.96 35.84 12.41
C TYR A 724 -44.23 35.16 12.86
N VAL A 725 -44.12 34.45 13.98
CA VAL A 725 -45.23 33.73 14.60
C VAL A 725 -45.64 34.38 15.92
N ASP A 726 -46.94 34.45 16.20
CA ASP A 726 -47.51 34.91 17.47
C ASP A 726 -47.83 33.71 18.36
N LEU A 727 -47.28 33.70 19.57
CA LEU A 727 -47.54 32.69 20.59
C LEU A 727 -48.78 33.01 21.46
N GLY A 728 -49.43 34.17 21.22
CA GLY A 728 -50.62 34.66 21.92
C GLY A 728 -50.33 35.51 23.15
N GLU A 729 -49.33 35.11 23.95
CA GLU A 729 -48.85 35.83 25.14
C GLU A 729 -47.33 35.68 25.28
N VAL A 730 -46.72 36.46 26.18
CA VAL A 730 -45.28 36.35 26.45
C VAL A 730 -45.00 35.03 27.17
N LYS A 731 -44.17 34.18 26.57
CA LYS A 731 -43.75 32.88 27.10
C LYS A 731 -42.27 32.86 27.43
N GLN A 732 -41.88 32.08 28.43
CA GLN A 732 -40.46 31.80 28.72
C GLN A 732 -39.98 30.65 27.85
N LEU A 733 -39.23 30.96 26.80
CA LEU A 733 -38.78 29.96 25.85
C LEU A 733 -37.66 29.10 26.45
N ASP A 734 -37.58 27.84 26.00
CA ASP A 734 -36.46 26.93 26.26
C ASP A 734 -35.57 26.80 25.03
N ARG A 735 -36.19 26.46 23.89
CA ARG A 735 -35.50 26.19 22.63
C ARG A 735 -36.44 26.27 21.44
N ILE A 736 -35.83 26.38 20.27
CA ILE A 736 -36.47 26.24 18.97
C ILE A 736 -35.84 25.03 18.28
N ASN A 737 -36.67 24.09 17.84
CA ASN A 737 -36.21 22.95 17.06
C ASN A 737 -36.71 23.07 15.62
N SER A 738 -35.81 22.92 14.65
CA SER A 738 -36.13 22.87 13.22
C SER A 738 -35.73 21.53 12.62
N PHE A 739 -36.61 20.89 11.84
CA PHE A 739 -36.27 19.68 11.09
C PHE A 739 -35.67 20.05 9.74
N GLY A 740 -34.38 19.77 9.58
CA GLY A 740 -33.62 20.16 8.39
C GLY A 740 -34.02 19.37 7.14
N GLY A 741 -34.15 20.08 6.01
CA GLY A 741 -34.33 19.49 4.69
C GLY A 741 -33.03 19.47 3.89
N VAL A 742 -33.14 19.36 2.57
CA VAL A 742 -31.97 19.29 1.67
C VAL A 742 -31.42 20.67 1.32
N GLY A 743 -30.14 20.71 0.95
CA GLY A 743 -29.45 21.94 0.56
C GLY A 743 -28.64 22.57 1.68
N THR A 744 -28.14 23.79 1.46
CA THR A 744 -27.31 24.53 2.42
C THR A 744 -27.66 26.01 2.37
N GLY A 745 -27.65 26.67 3.52
CA GLY A 745 -27.90 28.11 3.63
C GLY A 745 -27.86 28.58 5.07
N LYS A 746 -28.38 29.78 5.33
CA LYS A 746 -28.33 30.44 6.64
C LYS A 746 -29.63 31.18 6.91
N TYR A 747 -30.06 31.17 8.15
CA TYR A 747 -31.20 31.96 8.62
C TYR A 747 -30.92 32.46 10.04
N LYS A 748 -31.66 33.49 10.46
CA LYS A 748 -31.57 34.01 11.83
C LYS A 748 -32.92 34.01 12.51
N TYR A 749 -32.91 33.81 13.83
CA TYR A 749 -34.05 34.05 14.71
C TYR A 749 -33.94 35.41 15.38
N GLU A 750 -35.05 36.12 15.45
CA GLU A 750 -35.20 37.41 16.14
C GLU A 750 -36.45 37.33 17.03
N PHE A 751 -36.43 37.96 18.20
CA PHE A 751 -37.47 37.79 19.22
C PHE A 751 -38.07 39.13 19.63
N SER A 752 -39.37 39.16 19.90
CA SER A 752 -40.07 40.35 20.37
C SER A 752 -41.14 40.02 21.40
N GLN A 753 -41.38 40.92 22.36
CA GLN A 753 -42.51 40.83 23.30
C GLN A 753 -43.73 41.65 22.84
N ASN A 754 -43.51 42.72 22.07
CA ASN A 754 -44.54 43.68 21.65
C ASN A 754 -44.81 43.68 20.13
N GLY A 755 -44.00 42.99 19.33
CA GLY A 755 -44.15 42.86 17.88
C GLY A 755 -43.51 44.00 17.08
N THR A 756 -42.91 45.00 17.73
CA THR A 756 -42.23 46.13 17.09
C THR A 756 -40.73 46.16 17.36
N ASP A 757 -40.30 45.78 18.57
CA ASP A 757 -38.89 45.78 18.98
C ASP A 757 -38.32 44.37 18.86
N TRP A 758 -37.38 44.16 17.95
CA TRP A 758 -36.76 42.85 17.65
C TRP A 758 -35.33 42.78 18.19
N ASP A 759 -35.09 41.89 19.15
CA ASP A 759 -33.81 41.71 19.82
C ASP A 759 -33.38 40.22 19.86
N ASN A 760 -32.23 39.93 20.47
CA ASN A 760 -31.70 38.57 20.73
C ASN A 760 -31.47 37.73 19.47
N LEU A 761 -30.73 38.28 18.52
CA LEU A 761 -30.42 37.63 17.24
C LEU A 761 -29.64 36.33 17.41
N MET A 762 -30.15 35.25 16.82
CA MET A 762 -29.48 33.94 16.75
C MET A 762 -29.32 33.52 15.30
N GLU A 763 -28.09 33.52 14.78
CA GLU A 763 -27.78 32.98 13.45
C GLU A 763 -27.62 31.46 13.49
N VAL A 764 -28.22 30.78 12.51
CA VAL A 764 -28.21 29.33 12.38
C VAL A 764 -27.74 28.94 10.99
N ASP A 765 -26.68 28.14 10.95
CA ASP A 765 -26.17 27.53 9.73
C ASP A 765 -26.96 26.25 9.39
N SER A 766 -27.73 26.30 8.31
CA SER A 766 -28.32 25.11 7.71
C SER A 766 -27.28 24.39 6.86
N SER A 767 -26.45 23.57 7.51
CA SER A 767 -25.33 22.89 6.88
C SER A 767 -25.70 21.50 6.33
N HIS A 768 -24.80 20.93 5.54
CA HIS A 768 -24.97 19.61 4.91
C HIS A 768 -24.99 18.44 5.93
N VAL A 769 -24.58 18.67 7.19
CA VAL A 769 -24.59 17.66 8.25
C VAL A 769 -25.92 17.62 9.03
N ALA A 770 -26.80 18.61 8.86
CA ALA A 770 -28.08 18.72 9.55
C ALA A 770 -29.28 18.43 8.63
N VAL A 771 -29.21 17.35 7.84
CA VAL A 771 -30.26 16.96 6.88
C VAL A 771 -31.09 15.82 7.43
N PHE A 772 -32.42 15.93 7.40
CA PHE A 772 -33.37 14.96 7.96
C PHE A 772 -33.13 14.64 9.43
N THR A 773 -32.83 15.66 10.21
CA THR A 773 -32.64 15.58 11.67
C THR A 773 -33.13 16.86 12.34
N TRP A 774 -33.43 16.78 13.63
CA TRP A 774 -33.85 17.92 14.43
C TRP A 774 -32.64 18.73 14.89
N ASN A 775 -32.52 19.96 14.39
CA ASN A 775 -31.55 20.93 14.88
C ASN A 775 -32.20 21.75 16.01
N SER A 776 -31.56 21.81 17.18
CA SER A 776 -32.10 22.49 18.37
C SER A 776 -31.27 23.72 18.69
N GLN A 777 -31.93 24.87 18.83
CA GLN A 777 -31.31 26.15 19.16
C GLN A 777 -31.82 26.60 20.54
N PRO A 778 -30.95 26.74 21.55
CA PRO A 778 -31.37 27.16 22.88
C PRO A 778 -31.88 28.60 22.85
N ALA A 779 -33.03 28.83 23.46
CA ALA A 779 -33.72 30.11 23.48
C ALA A 779 -34.17 30.44 24.91
N ALA A 780 -33.22 30.67 25.81
CA ALA A 780 -33.49 30.95 27.23
C ALA A 780 -33.91 32.41 27.49
N LEU A 781 -35.02 32.85 26.89
CA LEU A 781 -35.51 34.23 26.95
C LEU A 781 -37.04 34.33 26.89
N ALA A 782 -37.58 35.48 27.30
CA ALA A 782 -39.01 35.77 27.24
C ALA A 782 -39.41 36.40 25.90
N ALA A 783 -40.34 35.77 25.17
CA ALA A 783 -40.83 36.27 23.89
C ALA A 783 -42.31 35.91 23.66
N ARG A 784 -43.02 36.78 22.92
CA ARG A 784 -44.34 36.49 22.35
C ARG A 784 -44.27 36.22 20.86
N TYR A 785 -43.38 36.91 20.16
CA TYR A 785 -43.17 36.79 18.72
C TYR A 785 -41.79 36.23 18.43
N VAL A 786 -41.73 35.25 17.53
CA VAL A 786 -40.49 34.66 17.01
C VAL A 786 -40.44 34.88 15.51
N LYS A 787 -39.44 35.60 15.04
CA LYS A 787 -39.20 35.90 13.62
C LYS A 787 -38.08 35.06 13.08
N LEU A 788 -38.26 34.51 11.89
CA LEU A 788 -37.21 33.89 11.10
C LEU A 788 -36.93 34.78 9.89
N THR A 789 -35.66 35.12 9.67
CA THR A 789 -35.21 35.87 8.49
C THR A 789 -34.18 35.05 7.72
N THR A 790 -34.39 34.88 6.41
CA THR A 790 -33.46 34.16 5.52
C THR A 790 -32.22 35.02 5.26
N VAL A 791 -31.04 34.53 5.66
CA VAL A 791 -29.76 35.22 5.44
C VAL A 791 -29.07 34.74 4.17
N GLN A 792 -29.16 33.44 3.90
CA GLN A 792 -28.64 32.81 2.68
C GLN A 792 -29.61 31.73 2.22
N THR A 793 -30.08 31.84 0.97
CA THR A 793 -30.98 30.88 0.35
C THR A 793 -30.26 29.56 0.00
N GLY A 794 -31.03 28.51 -0.30
CA GLY A 794 -30.49 27.23 -0.76
C GLY A 794 -30.73 26.05 0.17
N PHE A 795 -31.32 26.25 1.36
CA PHE A 795 -31.79 25.20 2.25
C PHE A 795 -33.30 24.99 2.13
N SER A 796 -33.81 23.81 2.49
CA SER A 796 -35.22 23.60 2.80
C SER A 796 -35.40 23.20 4.27
N MET A 797 -36.58 23.43 4.82
CA MET A 797 -36.95 23.07 6.19
C MET A 797 -38.32 22.40 6.15
N HIS A 798 -38.48 21.33 6.93
CA HIS A 798 -39.75 20.58 6.94
C HIS A 798 -40.68 20.98 8.08
N GLU A 799 -40.15 21.34 9.24
CA GLU A 799 -40.97 21.70 10.41
C GLU A 799 -40.16 22.56 11.38
N MET A 800 -40.83 23.44 12.13
CA MET A 800 -40.27 24.25 13.19
C MET A 800 -41.17 24.18 14.43
N ALA A 801 -40.58 23.89 15.59
CA ALA A 801 -41.30 23.73 16.85
C ALA A 801 -40.65 24.59 17.95
N ILE A 802 -41.47 25.30 18.71
CA ILE A 802 -41.01 26.22 19.77
C ILE A 802 -41.44 25.65 21.12
N TYR A 803 -40.54 25.60 22.09
CA TYR A 803 -40.79 25.00 23.40
C TYR A 803 -40.67 26.02 24.53
N GLU A 804 -41.52 25.88 25.54
CA GLU A 804 -41.49 26.65 26.78
C GLU A 804 -40.63 25.93 27.83
N GLN A 805 -40.02 26.69 28.74
CA GLN A 805 -39.22 26.16 29.83
C GLN A 805 -40.00 25.16 30.69
N GLY A 806 -39.46 23.95 30.83
CA GLY A 806 -40.09 22.86 31.58
C GLY A 806 -41.18 22.09 30.81
N ASN A 807 -41.45 22.42 29.54
CA ASN A 807 -42.44 21.75 28.71
C ASN A 807 -41.82 21.12 27.46
N GLN A 808 -42.06 19.82 27.26
CA GLN A 808 -41.58 19.05 26.09
C GLN A 808 -42.61 18.97 24.96
N ILE A 809 -43.77 19.59 25.12
CA ILE A 809 -44.80 19.73 24.07
C ILE A 809 -44.61 21.09 23.41
N PRO A 810 -44.60 21.18 22.07
CA PRO A 810 -44.44 22.45 21.39
C PRO A 810 -45.61 23.40 21.67
N LEU A 811 -45.31 24.68 21.75
CA LEU A 811 -46.30 25.75 21.89
C LEU A 811 -47.22 25.80 20.66
N SER A 812 -48.50 26.11 20.88
CA SER A 812 -49.45 26.32 19.80
C SER A 812 -49.24 27.69 19.16
N ILE A 813 -49.17 27.73 17.83
CA ILE A 813 -49.03 28.98 17.08
C ILE A 813 -50.41 29.62 16.87
N VAL A 814 -50.60 30.85 17.37
CA VAL A 814 -51.89 31.57 17.31
C VAL A 814 -52.05 32.30 15.98
N GLY A 815 -50.96 32.81 15.41
CA GLY A 815 -50.96 33.49 14.12
C GLY A 815 -49.59 33.43 13.45
N ILE A 816 -49.58 33.48 12.11
CA ILE A 816 -48.38 33.55 11.29
C ILE A 816 -48.51 34.81 10.44
N ASN A 817 -47.55 35.72 10.57
CA ASN A 817 -47.47 36.91 9.74
C ASN A 817 -46.28 36.78 8.77
N ASP A 818 -46.61 36.88 7.48
CA ASP A 818 -45.70 36.64 6.38
C ASP A 818 -45.20 38.00 5.85
N GLU A 819 -43.95 38.33 6.16
CA GLU A 819 -43.28 39.56 5.75
C GLU A 819 -42.36 39.26 4.55
N GLN A 820 -42.92 39.34 3.34
CA GLN A 820 -42.22 39.12 2.06
C GLN A 820 -41.98 37.65 1.68
N ALA A 821 -42.70 36.66 2.23
CA ALA A 821 -42.53 35.24 1.97
C ALA A 821 -43.52 34.59 0.97
N LYS A 822 -44.34 35.40 0.26
CA LYS A 822 -45.27 34.92 -0.78
C LYS A 822 -44.63 34.26 -2.01
N ASP A 823 -43.33 34.44 -2.22
CA ASP A 823 -42.61 33.93 -3.40
C ASP A 823 -41.69 32.73 -3.09
N ALA A 824 -42.01 31.89 -2.09
CA ALA A 824 -41.18 30.74 -1.71
C ALA A 824 -40.91 29.79 -2.91
N LYS A 825 -39.68 29.25 -2.99
CA LYS A 825 -39.26 28.35 -4.07
C LYS A 825 -40.00 27.01 -4.02
N ARG A 826 -40.36 26.55 -2.81
CA ARG A 826 -41.17 25.35 -2.56
C ARG A 826 -41.99 25.54 -1.29
N GLY A 827 -43.27 25.16 -1.34
CA GLY A 827 -44.17 25.22 -0.18
C GLY A 827 -44.52 26.63 0.26
N SER A 828 -45.02 26.77 1.48
CA SER A 828 -45.39 28.04 2.12
C SER A 828 -45.07 28.00 3.62
N VAL A 829 -44.93 29.16 4.25
CA VAL A 829 -44.56 29.27 5.68
C VAL A 829 -45.48 28.48 6.62
N PRO A 830 -46.82 28.43 6.44
CA PRO A 830 -47.69 27.63 7.31
C PRO A 830 -47.35 26.13 7.35
N LEU A 831 -46.68 25.60 6.31
CA LEU A 831 -46.20 24.21 6.26
C LEU A 831 -45.04 23.92 7.20
N LEU A 832 -44.50 24.93 7.90
CA LEU A 832 -43.52 24.70 8.96
C LEU A 832 -44.16 24.36 10.31
N PHE A 833 -45.49 24.49 10.41
CA PHE A 833 -46.24 24.36 11.65
C PHE A 833 -47.47 23.46 11.50
N ASP A 834 -47.65 22.79 10.35
CA ASP A 834 -48.82 21.94 10.09
C ASP A 834 -48.70 20.54 10.71
N GLU A 835 -47.47 20.08 11.00
CA GLU A 835 -47.21 18.75 11.55
C GLU A 835 -46.60 18.78 12.96
N GLN A 836 -46.90 19.80 13.77
CA GLN A 836 -46.42 19.97 15.17
C GLN A 836 -46.53 18.73 16.07
N LYS A 837 -47.51 17.84 15.83
CA LYS A 837 -47.63 16.55 16.54
C LYS A 837 -46.44 15.60 16.29
N ARG A 838 -45.64 15.85 15.27
CA ARG A 838 -44.43 15.10 14.88
C ARG A 838 -43.15 15.75 15.42
N ALA A 839 -43.25 16.95 16.00
CA ALA A 839 -42.13 17.65 16.59
C ALA A 839 -41.47 16.82 17.70
N LYS A 840 -40.15 16.87 17.77
CA LYS A 840 -39.37 16.18 18.79
C LYS A 840 -38.56 17.18 19.58
N TYR A 841 -38.59 17.03 20.90
CA TYR A 841 -37.80 17.83 21.82
C TYR A 841 -36.31 17.46 21.76
N GLU A 842 -36.00 16.15 21.65
CA GLU A 842 -34.64 15.61 21.53
C GLU A 842 -34.40 14.92 20.18
N ALA A 843 -33.26 15.25 19.56
CA ALA A 843 -32.76 14.54 18.39
C ALA A 843 -32.10 13.22 18.82
N THR A 844 -32.53 12.11 18.23
CA THR A 844 -32.00 10.77 18.50
C THR A 844 -31.79 10.01 17.20
N TYR A 845 -31.04 8.91 17.25
CA TYR A 845 -30.91 8.02 16.09
C TYR A 845 -32.27 7.50 15.58
N MET A 846 -33.32 7.50 16.42
CA MET A 846 -34.66 7.03 16.06
C MET A 846 -35.45 8.01 15.19
N ASN A 847 -35.19 9.32 15.33
CA ASN A 847 -36.00 10.38 14.71
C ASN A 847 -35.20 11.29 13.76
N GLY A 848 -33.91 11.01 13.55
CA GLY A 848 -33.06 11.73 12.61
C GLY A 848 -32.03 10.84 11.92
N SER A 849 -31.41 11.41 10.90
CA SER A 849 -30.22 10.84 10.26
C SER A 849 -28.99 10.94 11.16
N TYR A 850 -28.03 10.05 10.96
CA TYR A 850 -26.71 10.08 11.59
C TYR A 850 -25.66 9.44 10.68
N PHE A 851 -24.38 9.75 10.90
CA PHE A 851 -23.27 9.24 10.09
C PHE A 851 -23.57 9.40 8.58
N ASP A 852 -23.24 8.41 7.75
CA ASP A 852 -23.40 8.46 6.29
C ASP A 852 -24.86 8.44 5.79
N GLU A 853 -25.88 8.42 6.68
CA GLU A 853 -27.27 8.63 6.27
C GLU A 853 -27.50 10.03 5.70
N ILE A 854 -26.72 11.03 6.16
CA ILE A 854 -26.75 12.40 5.64
C ILE A 854 -26.40 12.47 4.14
N TYR A 855 -25.73 11.44 3.62
CA TYR A 855 -25.36 11.33 2.22
C TYR A 855 -26.32 10.40 1.47
N HIS A 856 -26.49 9.18 1.94
CA HIS A 856 -27.17 8.14 1.16
C HIS A 856 -28.70 8.23 1.22
N ALA A 857 -29.29 8.50 2.40
CA ALA A 857 -30.73 8.71 2.52
C ALA A 857 -31.14 10.04 1.86
N ARG A 858 -30.32 11.08 2.05
CA ARG A 858 -30.42 12.36 1.33
C ARG A 858 -30.47 12.15 -0.18
N THR A 859 -29.47 11.49 -0.76
CA THR A 859 -29.43 11.32 -2.22
C THR A 859 -30.53 10.39 -2.74
N ALA A 860 -31.00 9.42 -1.95
CA ALA A 860 -32.18 8.66 -2.29
C ALA A 860 -33.44 9.56 -2.42
N TYR A 861 -33.62 10.52 -1.50
CA TYR A 861 -34.68 11.53 -1.59
C TYR A 861 -34.46 12.48 -2.79
N GLU A 862 -33.23 12.96 -3.02
CA GLU A 862 -32.90 13.84 -4.15
C GLU A 862 -33.25 13.17 -5.50
N HIS A 863 -32.97 11.87 -5.65
CA HIS A 863 -33.38 11.11 -6.84
C HIS A 863 -34.91 11.06 -7.04
N MET A 864 -35.68 10.96 -5.95
CA MET A 864 -37.15 10.91 -6.02
C MET A 864 -37.76 12.25 -6.38
N GLU A 865 -37.15 13.34 -5.89
CA GLU A 865 -37.63 14.71 -6.05
C GLU A 865 -37.05 15.40 -7.29
N HIS A 866 -36.29 14.66 -8.12
CA HIS A 866 -35.59 15.20 -9.29
C HIS A 866 -34.63 16.36 -8.96
N ILE A 867 -33.94 16.25 -7.83
CA ILE A 867 -32.94 17.21 -7.36
C ILE A 867 -31.53 16.68 -7.72
N VAL A 868 -30.62 17.58 -8.08
CA VAL A 868 -29.21 17.24 -8.32
C VAL A 868 -28.62 16.61 -7.06
N ALA A 869 -28.11 15.38 -7.20
CA ALA A 869 -27.58 14.60 -6.10
C ALA A 869 -26.34 15.25 -5.46
N TYR A 870 -26.36 15.39 -4.13
CA TYR A 870 -25.21 15.86 -3.36
C TYR A 870 -24.10 14.81 -3.27
N GLU A 871 -24.45 13.55 -2.97
CA GLU A 871 -23.48 12.45 -2.93
C GLU A 871 -23.32 11.83 -4.32
N ASN A 872 -22.28 12.25 -5.04
CA ASN A 872 -22.00 11.87 -6.42
C ASN A 872 -20.76 10.97 -6.60
N THR A 873 -20.23 10.40 -5.51
CA THR A 873 -18.97 9.66 -5.49
C THR A 873 -19.16 8.14 -5.57
N HIS A 874 -20.41 7.65 -5.48
CA HIS A 874 -20.75 6.24 -5.58
C HIS A 874 -21.82 5.93 -6.63
N PRO A 875 -21.78 4.72 -7.24
CA PRO A 875 -22.82 4.26 -8.14
C PRO A 875 -24.23 4.34 -7.53
N PRO A 876 -25.26 4.66 -8.34
CA PRO A 876 -26.56 5.08 -7.82
C PRO A 876 -27.48 3.94 -7.39
N LEU A 877 -27.27 2.69 -7.82
CA LEU A 877 -28.26 1.62 -7.61
C LEU A 877 -28.57 1.36 -6.13
N GLY A 878 -27.56 1.42 -5.26
CA GLY A 878 -27.78 1.25 -3.81
C GLY A 878 -28.70 2.32 -3.23
N LYS A 879 -28.57 3.57 -3.70
CA LYS A 879 -29.41 4.71 -3.28
C LYS A 879 -30.81 4.62 -3.87
N ILE A 880 -30.94 4.10 -5.09
CA ILE A 880 -32.25 3.81 -5.71
C ILE A 880 -33.01 2.75 -4.90
N ILE A 881 -32.32 1.75 -4.36
CA ILE A 881 -32.96 0.75 -3.47
C ILE A 881 -33.43 1.41 -2.16
N ILE A 882 -32.64 2.34 -1.58
CA ILE A 882 -33.07 3.14 -0.42
C ILE A 882 -34.30 3.99 -0.75
N ALA A 883 -34.34 4.60 -1.94
CA ALA A 883 -35.47 5.41 -2.40
C ALA A 883 -36.78 4.60 -2.47
N ILE A 884 -36.73 3.31 -2.83
CA ILE A 884 -37.90 2.42 -2.79
C ILE A 884 -38.44 2.31 -1.35
N GLY A 885 -37.56 2.22 -0.35
CA GLY A 885 -37.95 2.21 1.06
C GLY A 885 -38.64 3.52 1.48
N ILE A 886 -38.05 4.67 1.14
CA ILE A 886 -38.64 5.99 1.40
C ILE A 886 -40.01 6.11 0.72
N LYS A 887 -40.14 5.66 -0.53
CA LYS A 887 -41.40 5.71 -1.28
C LYS A 887 -42.51 4.85 -0.65
N LEU A 888 -42.16 3.71 -0.07
CA LEU A 888 -43.14 2.78 0.52
C LEU A 888 -43.55 3.16 1.96
N PHE A 889 -42.65 3.75 2.74
CA PHE A 889 -42.84 3.97 4.18
C PHE A 889 -42.72 5.44 4.62
N GLY A 890 -42.43 6.35 3.70
CA GLY A 890 -42.29 7.80 3.95
C GLY A 890 -40.85 8.25 4.21
N LEU A 891 -40.65 9.57 4.18
CA LEU A 891 -39.39 10.24 4.53
C LEU A 891 -39.19 10.22 6.06
N ASN A 892 -38.73 9.09 6.57
CA ASN A 892 -38.43 8.90 7.99
C ASN A 892 -37.35 7.80 8.18
N PRO A 893 -36.72 7.74 9.37
CA PRO A 893 -35.69 6.76 9.69
C PRO A 893 -36.03 5.32 9.36
N PHE A 894 -37.26 4.87 9.61
CA PHE A 894 -37.68 3.53 9.22
C PHE A 894 -37.65 3.33 7.70
N GLY A 895 -38.21 4.29 6.94
CA GLY A 895 -38.34 4.21 5.49
C GLY A 895 -37.01 4.13 4.75
N TRP A 896 -35.99 4.89 5.15
CA TRP A 896 -34.67 4.78 4.50
C TRP A 896 -33.83 3.58 4.99
N ARG A 897 -34.06 3.04 6.20
CA ARG A 897 -33.29 1.91 6.76
C ARG A 897 -33.83 0.52 6.39
N ILE A 898 -35.14 0.39 6.14
CA ILE A 898 -35.81 -0.91 5.98
C ILE A 898 -35.25 -1.75 4.82
N ALA A 899 -34.95 -1.14 3.67
CA ALA A 899 -34.46 -1.86 2.51
C ALA A 899 -33.10 -2.53 2.79
N GLY A 900 -32.17 -1.81 3.41
CA GLY A 900 -30.88 -2.36 3.84
C GLY A 900 -31.06 -3.49 4.86
N THR A 901 -31.97 -3.31 5.82
CA THR A 901 -32.23 -4.31 6.86
C THR A 901 -32.79 -5.62 6.28
N LEU A 902 -33.69 -5.53 5.30
CA LEU A 902 -34.23 -6.71 4.61
C LEU A 902 -33.15 -7.46 3.81
N PHE A 903 -32.24 -6.74 3.15
CA PHE A 903 -31.09 -7.37 2.49
C PHE A 903 -30.17 -8.04 3.52
N GLY A 904 -29.98 -7.42 4.68
CA GLY A 904 -29.27 -8.02 5.81
C GLY A 904 -29.92 -9.33 6.28
N ILE A 905 -31.24 -9.32 6.50
CA ILE A 905 -32.01 -10.53 6.85
C ILE A 905 -31.85 -11.60 5.75
N ALA A 906 -31.88 -11.22 4.47
CA ALA A 906 -31.71 -12.13 3.34
C ALA A 906 -30.30 -12.72 3.21
N MET A 907 -29.27 -12.09 3.80
CA MET A 907 -27.93 -12.68 3.87
C MET A 907 -27.89 -13.97 4.70
N LEU A 908 -28.77 -14.13 5.69
CA LEU A 908 -28.82 -15.33 6.54
C LEU A 908 -29.22 -16.62 5.80
N PRO A 909 -30.35 -16.67 5.08
CA PRO A 909 -30.67 -17.84 4.26
C PRO A 909 -29.66 -18.03 3.12
N LEU A 910 -29.12 -16.95 2.55
CA LEU A 910 -28.05 -17.06 1.55
C LEU A 910 -26.79 -17.72 2.13
N MET A 911 -26.36 -17.30 3.33
CA MET A 911 -25.26 -17.91 4.07
C MET A 911 -25.54 -19.39 4.35
N TYR A 912 -26.76 -19.72 4.77
CA TYR A 912 -27.17 -21.10 5.02
C TYR A 912 -27.01 -21.95 3.77
N VAL A 913 -27.55 -21.49 2.64
CA VAL A 913 -27.51 -22.20 1.35
C VAL A 913 -26.06 -22.34 0.86
N PHE A 914 -25.23 -21.31 1.04
CA PHE A 914 -23.83 -21.33 0.63
C PHE A 914 -23.02 -22.32 1.49
N ALA A 915 -23.15 -22.25 2.81
CA ALA A 915 -22.51 -23.17 3.74
C ALA A 915 -23.00 -24.62 3.55
N ARG A 916 -24.30 -24.84 3.28
CA ARG A 916 -24.86 -26.16 2.99
C ARG A 916 -24.22 -26.76 1.74
N ARG A 917 -23.97 -25.96 0.71
CA ARG A 917 -23.30 -26.38 -0.53
C ARG A 917 -21.82 -26.67 -0.35
N LEU A 918 -21.13 -25.89 0.49
CA LEU A 918 -19.71 -26.07 0.79
C LEU A 918 -19.46 -27.29 1.69
N PHE A 919 -20.21 -27.43 2.77
CA PHE A 919 -19.93 -28.40 3.83
C PHE A 919 -20.77 -29.66 3.78
N LYS A 920 -21.85 -29.67 2.99
CA LYS A 920 -22.77 -30.79 2.81
C LYS A 920 -23.48 -31.25 4.10
N THR A 921 -23.60 -30.39 5.11
CA THR A 921 -24.19 -30.75 6.41
C THR A 921 -25.07 -29.62 6.95
N THR A 922 -26.27 -29.97 7.43
CA THR A 922 -27.24 -29.06 8.08
C THR A 922 -26.63 -28.31 9.27
N VAL A 923 -25.88 -29.03 10.13
CA VAL A 923 -25.30 -28.45 11.35
C VAL A 923 -24.30 -27.34 11.01
N TYR A 924 -23.38 -27.57 10.08
CA TYR A 924 -22.40 -26.56 9.68
C TYR A 924 -23.05 -25.38 8.95
N ALA A 925 -24.12 -25.61 8.18
CA ALA A 925 -24.90 -24.52 7.60
C ALA A 925 -25.58 -23.66 8.66
N GLY A 926 -26.25 -24.29 9.63
CA GLY A 926 -26.86 -23.60 10.77
C GLY A 926 -25.86 -22.82 11.61
N VAL A 927 -24.68 -23.39 11.86
CA VAL A 927 -23.59 -22.72 12.59
C VAL A 927 -23.08 -21.49 11.82
N ALA A 928 -22.87 -21.60 10.50
CA ALA A 928 -22.44 -20.45 9.69
C ALA A 928 -23.48 -19.32 9.75
N THR A 929 -24.76 -19.64 9.63
CA THR A 929 -25.85 -18.66 9.70
C THR A 929 -26.00 -18.05 11.09
N ALA A 930 -25.87 -18.85 12.16
CA ALA A 930 -25.92 -18.34 13.54
C ALA A 930 -24.75 -17.41 13.86
N LEU A 931 -23.54 -17.74 13.39
CA LEU A 931 -22.37 -16.86 13.55
C LEU A 931 -22.52 -15.56 12.77
N LEU A 932 -23.12 -15.60 11.56
CA LEU A 932 -23.40 -14.38 10.81
C LEU A 932 -24.42 -13.51 11.56
N ALA A 933 -25.52 -14.11 12.03
CA ALA A 933 -26.55 -13.42 12.82
C ALA A 933 -26.01 -12.79 14.13
N ALA A 934 -24.95 -13.37 14.71
CA ALA A 934 -24.30 -12.87 15.92
C ALA A 934 -23.10 -11.93 15.65
N ASP A 935 -22.81 -11.59 14.38
CA ASP A 935 -21.74 -10.66 14.05
C ASP A 935 -22.18 -9.21 14.19
N PHE A 936 -21.34 -8.42 14.85
CA PHE A 936 -21.65 -7.04 15.24
C PHE A 936 -21.67 -6.11 14.02
N MET A 937 -20.77 -6.35 13.06
CA MET A 937 -20.65 -5.53 11.86
C MET A 937 -21.84 -5.79 10.95
N HIS A 938 -22.23 -7.07 10.79
CA HIS A 938 -23.44 -7.43 10.06
C HIS A 938 -24.67 -6.73 10.63
N PHE A 939 -24.89 -6.81 11.94
CA PHE A 939 -26.05 -6.19 12.55
C PHE A 939 -26.07 -4.66 12.37
N THR A 940 -24.97 -3.99 12.72
CA THR A 940 -24.91 -2.52 12.69
C THR A 940 -25.00 -1.97 11.27
N GLN A 941 -24.23 -2.54 10.32
CA GLN A 941 -24.21 -2.07 8.93
C GLN A 941 -25.51 -2.30 8.18
N THR A 942 -26.29 -3.30 8.56
CA THR A 942 -27.53 -3.60 7.86
C THR A 942 -28.72 -2.78 8.37
N ARG A 943 -28.58 -2.15 9.54
CA ARG A 943 -29.61 -1.31 10.15
C ARG A 943 -29.49 0.18 9.81
N ILE A 944 -28.36 0.62 9.26
CA ILE A 944 -28.15 2.00 8.81
C ILE A 944 -28.40 2.10 7.30
N ALA A 945 -28.90 3.24 6.82
CA ALA A 945 -29.15 3.47 5.39
C ALA A 945 -27.88 3.78 4.59
N THR A 946 -26.94 2.82 4.56
CA THR A 946 -25.73 2.88 3.71
C THR A 946 -25.80 1.88 2.56
N ILE A 947 -24.95 2.07 1.55
CA ILE A 947 -24.93 1.23 0.35
C ILE A 947 -24.11 -0.07 0.50
N ASP A 948 -23.41 -0.25 1.62
CA ASP A 948 -22.51 -1.38 1.88
C ASP A 948 -23.22 -2.72 1.88
N VAL A 949 -24.40 -2.79 2.53
CA VAL A 949 -25.21 -4.02 2.63
C VAL A 949 -25.55 -4.61 1.27
N TYR A 950 -25.90 -3.77 0.29
CA TYR A 950 -26.22 -4.24 -1.06
C TYR A 950 -24.97 -4.84 -1.74
N GLY A 951 -23.81 -4.15 -1.60
CA GLY A 951 -22.54 -4.65 -2.11
C GLY A 951 -22.18 -6.02 -1.55
N VAL A 952 -22.25 -6.21 -0.24
CA VAL A 952 -21.93 -7.49 0.42
C VAL A 952 -22.89 -8.60 0.01
N PHE A 953 -24.19 -8.29 -0.10
CA PHE A 953 -25.20 -9.28 -0.50
C PHE A 953 -24.94 -9.82 -1.91
N PHE A 954 -24.66 -8.93 -2.86
CA PHE A 954 -24.35 -9.32 -4.24
C PHE A 954 -22.98 -10.00 -4.37
N ILE A 955 -22.00 -9.65 -3.53
CA ILE A 955 -20.73 -10.37 -3.42
C ILE A 955 -20.98 -11.83 -3.01
N MET A 956 -21.82 -12.06 -2.01
CA MET A 956 -22.17 -13.43 -1.59
C MET A 956 -22.85 -14.22 -2.72
N LEU A 957 -23.80 -13.60 -3.43
CA LEU A 957 -24.51 -14.25 -4.54
C LEU A 957 -23.58 -14.59 -5.71
N MET A 958 -22.74 -13.65 -6.17
CA MET A 958 -21.87 -13.91 -7.31
C MET A 958 -20.86 -15.03 -7.01
N PHE A 959 -20.30 -15.09 -5.79
CA PHE A 959 -19.40 -16.18 -5.39
C PHE A 959 -20.14 -17.50 -5.16
N TYR A 960 -21.37 -17.48 -4.67
CA TYR A 960 -22.20 -18.67 -4.56
C TYR A 960 -22.46 -19.31 -5.93
N PHE A 961 -22.88 -18.51 -6.92
CA PHE A 961 -23.13 -19.01 -8.27
C PHE A 961 -21.84 -19.39 -8.99
N MET A 962 -20.76 -18.65 -8.78
CA MET A 962 -19.45 -19.02 -9.34
C MET A 962 -18.91 -20.31 -8.74
N HIS A 963 -19.15 -20.56 -7.45
CA HIS A 963 -18.85 -21.84 -6.83
C HIS A 963 -19.68 -22.98 -7.45
N LYS A 964 -20.97 -22.73 -7.72
CA LYS A 964 -21.82 -23.69 -8.45
C LYS A 964 -21.23 -23.99 -9.84
N TYR A 965 -20.81 -22.99 -10.60
CA TYR A 965 -20.11 -23.20 -11.88
C TYR A 965 -18.81 -24.00 -11.70
N TYR A 966 -17.97 -23.62 -10.73
CA TYR A 966 -16.68 -24.25 -10.42
C TYR A 966 -16.82 -25.75 -10.07
N SER A 967 -17.95 -26.13 -9.47
CA SER A 967 -18.27 -27.53 -9.14
C SER A 967 -18.73 -28.39 -10.33
N LEU A 968 -19.06 -27.77 -11.47
CA LEU A 968 -19.53 -28.45 -12.68
C LEU A 968 -18.40 -28.75 -13.66
N SER A 969 -18.65 -29.69 -14.58
CA SER A 969 -17.76 -30.00 -15.70
C SER A 969 -18.57 -30.16 -16.97
N PHE A 970 -18.23 -29.38 -18.01
CA PHE A 970 -18.88 -29.47 -19.32
C PHE A 970 -18.58 -30.78 -20.06
N TYR A 971 -17.73 -31.67 -19.51
CA TYR A 971 -17.57 -33.04 -19.99
C TYR A 971 -18.59 -34.02 -19.37
N LYS A 972 -19.23 -33.63 -18.27
CA LYS A 972 -20.15 -34.48 -17.49
C LYS A 972 -21.61 -34.04 -17.60
N VAL A 973 -21.84 -32.76 -17.85
CA VAL A 973 -23.17 -32.17 -18.02
C VAL A 973 -23.21 -31.35 -19.30
N LYS A 974 -24.41 -31.09 -19.81
CA LYS A 974 -24.62 -30.22 -20.97
C LYS A 974 -23.99 -28.83 -20.73
N LEU A 975 -23.36 -28.25 -21.75
CA LEU A 975 -22.72 -26.94 -21.65
C LEU A 975 -23.69 -25.87 -21.11
N SER A 976 -24.93 -25.84 -21.61
CA SER A 976 -25.96 -24.89 -21.17
C SER A 976 -26.24 -24.94 -19.66
N ALA A 977 -26.17 -26.11 -19.03
CA ALA A 977 -26.34 -26.25 -17.58
C ALA A 977 -25.18 -25.62 -16.79
N THR A 978 -23.99 -25.53 -17.40
CA THR A 978 -22.84 -24.81 -16.82
C THR A 978 -22.95 -23.30 -17.06
N LEU A 979 -23.59 -22.86 -18.15
CA LEU A 979 -23.71 -21.44 -18.48
C LEU A 979 -24.68 -20.69 -17.56
N LEU A 980 -25.75 -21.32 -17.06
CA LEU A 980 -26.71 -20.67 -16.17
C LEU A 980 -26.08 -20.13 -14.86
N PRO A 981 -25.35 -20.93 -14.05
CA PRO A 981 -24.68 -20.38 -12.86
C PRO A 981 -23.60 -19.35 -13.23
N LEU A 982 -22.95 -19.50 -14.38
CA LEU A 982 -21.97 -18.52 -14.86
C LEU A 982 -22.62 -17.18 -15.22
N PHE A 983 -23.80 -17.20 -15.85
CA PHE A 983 -24.64 -16.04 -16.13
C PHE A 983 -25.11 -15.37 -14.84
N LEU A 984 -25.66 -16.13 -13.90
CA LEU A 984 -26.14 -15.58 -12.62
C LEU A 984 -25.01 -14.93 -11.83
N ALA A 985 -23.81 -15.51 -11.84
CA ALA A 985 -22.64 -14.88 -11.23
C ALA A 985 -22.28 -13.54 -11.90
N GLY A 986 -22.33 -13.45 -13.23
CA GLY A 986 -22.12 -12.21 -13.98
C GLY A 986 -23.23 -11.16 -13.77
N LEU A 987 -24.49 -11.59 -13.69
CA LEU A 987 -25.64 -10.75 -13.40
C LEU A 987 -25.51 -10.08 -12.02
N PHE A 988 -25.28 -10.87 -10.97
CA PHE A 988 -25.13 -10.32 -9.62
C PHE A 988 -23.84 -9.53 -9.43
N PHE A 989 -22.78 -9.86 -10.18
CA PHE A 989 -21.60 -8.99 -10.28
C PHE A 989 -21.99 -7.61 -10.83
N GLY A 990 -22.72 -7.53 -11.95
CA GLY A 990 -23.18 -6.26 -12.52
C GLY A 990 -24.08 -5.43 -11.60
N ILE A 991 -25.07 -6.06 -10.97
CA ILE A 991 -25.97 -5.40 -10.00
C ILE A 991 -25.17 -4.88 -8.79
N GLY A 992 -24.23 -5.68 -8.27
CA GLY A 992 -23.40 -5.25 -7.14
C GLY A 992 -22.45 -4.11 -7.51
N VAL A 993 -21.83 -4.13 -8.68
CA VAL A 993 -20.96 -3.05 -9.17
C VAL A 993 -21.73 -1.73 -9.34
N ALA A 994 -22.97 -1.81 -9.84
CA ALA A 994 -23.87 -0.66 -9.94
C ALA A 994 -24.32 -0.13 -8.57
N SER A 995 -24.12 -0.89 -7.49
CA SER A 995 -24.41 -0.47 -6.12
C SER A 995 -23.19 0.13 -5.41
N LYS A 996 -22.01 -0.52 -5.52
CA LYS A 996 -20.74 -0.03 -4.94
C LYS A 996 -19.53 -0.64 -5.64
N TRP A 997 -18.50 0.16 -5.93
CA TRP A 997 -17.30 -0.30 -6.64
C TRP A 997 -16.48 -1.39 -5.93
N ILE A 998 -16.64 -1.59 -4.62
CA ILE A 998 -16.00 -2.70 -3.91
C ILE A 998 -16.33 -4.06 -4.55
N VAL A 999 -17.50 -4.21 -5.19
CA VAL A 999 -17.88 -5.45 -5.88
C VAL A 999 -16.98 -5.74 -7.09
N LEU A 1000 -16.41 -4.71 -7.74
CA LEU A 1000 -15.47 -4.88 -8.87
C LEU A 1000 -14.26 -5.73 -8.48
N TYR A 1001 -13.79 -5.60 -7.24
CA TYR A 1001 -12.68 -6.37 -6.68
C TYR A 1001 -12.94 -7.88 -6.74
N GLY A 1002 -14.20 -8.27 -6.53
CA GLY A 1002 -14.62 -9.66 -6.62
C GLY A 1002 -14.50 -10.24 -8.02
N GLY A 1003 -14.57 -9.41 -9.07
CA GLY A 1003 -14.38 -9.82 -10.46
C GLY A 1003 -13.03 -10.52 -10.70
N ALA A 1004 -11.96 -10.09 -10.04
CA ALA A 1004 -10.67 -10.77 -10.08
C ALA A 1004 -10.74 -12.18 -9.46
N GLY A 1005 -11.47 -12.33 -8.35
CA GLY A 1005 -11.73 -13.64 -7.74
C GLY A 1005 -12.54 -14.57 -8.65
N LEU A 1006 -13.57 -14.04 -9.33
CA LEU A 1006 -14.35 -14.78 -10.31
C LEU A 1006 -13.47 -15.24 -11.50
N ALA A 1007 -12.61 -14.35 -12.02
CA ALA A 1007 -11.66 -14.69 -13.08
C ALA A 1007 -10.67 -15.79 -12.65
N ILE A 1008 -10.15 -15.75 -11.42
CA ILE A 1008 -9.28 -16.81 -10.87
C ILE A 1008 -10.03 -18.14 -10.81
N MET A 1009 -11.27 -18.16 -10.31
CA MET A 1009 -12.07 -19.38 -10.26
C MET A 1009 -12.40 -19.94 -11.65
N LEU A 1010 -12.68 -19.07 -12.62
CA LEU A 1010 -12.88 -19.45 -14.02
C LEU A 1010 -11.59 -20.08 -14.59
N GLY A 1011 -10.46 -19.42 -14.38
CA GLY A 1011 -9.14 -19.90 -14.80
C GLY A 1011 -8.79 -21.27 -14.18
N LEU A 1012 -9.04 -21.45 -12.88
CA LEU A 1012 -8.85 -22.74 -12.20
C LEU A 1012 -9.76 -23.84 -12.77
N SER A 1013 -11.03 -23.52 -13.06
CA SER A 1013 -11.97 -24.45 -13.68
C SER A 1013 -11.49 -24.88 -15.07
N LEU A 1014 -11.15 -23.92 -15.93
CA LEU A 1014 -10.66 -24.18 -17.28
C LEU A 1014 -9.30 -24.89 -17.27
N PHE A 1015 -8.43 -24.59 -16.31
CA PHE A 1015 -7.16 -25.29 -16.14
C PHE A 1015 -7.37 -26.75 -15.75
N ASP A 1016 -8.35 -27.05 -14.88
CA ASP A 1016 -8.73 -28.42 -14.58
C ASP A 1016 -9.28 -29.15 -15.82
N ARG A 1017 -10.11 -28.48 -16.63
CA ARG A 1017 -10.59 -29.02 -17.92
C ARG A 1017 -9.46 -29.25 -18.92
N TYR A 1018 -8.47 -28.36 -18.95
CA TYR A 1018 -7.26 -28.50 -19.77
C TYR A 1018 -6.41 -29.67 -19.31
N LYS A 1019 -6.25 -29.87 -17.99
CA LYS A 1019 -5.52 -31.04 -17.47
C LYS A 1019 -6.19 -32.34 -17.87
N GLU A 1020 -7.51 -32.40 -17.80
CA GLU A 1020 -8.30 -33.55 -18.28
C GLU A 1020 -8.10 -33.76 -19.79
N TYR A 1021 -8.17 -32.69 -20.60
CA TYR A 1021 -7.88 -32.74 -22.04
C TYR A 1021 -6.47 -33.24 -22.36
N ALA A 1022 -5.45 -32.68 -21.70
CA ALA A 1022 -4.06 -33.01 -21.94
C ALA A 1022 -3.75 -34.46 -21.51
N ALA A 1023 -4.34 -34.92 -20.39
CA ALA A 1023 -4.26 -36.31 -19.96
C ALA A 1023 -4.94 -37.25 -20.97
N ALA A 1024 -6.13 -36.89 -21.47
CA ALA A 1024 -6.85 -37.69 -22.47
C ALA A 1024 -6.04 -37.87 -23.76
N LYS A 1025 -5.41 -36.79 -24.26
CA LYS A 1025 -4.55 -36.83 -25.45
C LYS A 1025 -3.34 -37.75 -25.27
N ARG A 1026 -2.72 -37.76 -24.08
CA ARG A 1026 -1.58 -38.63 -23.78
C ARG A 1026 -1.99 -40.10 -23.68
N VAL A 1027 -3.03 -40.40 -22.93
CA VAL A 1027 -3.55 -41.77 -22.77
C VAL A 1027 -4.02 -42.35 -24.10
N LEU A 1028 -4.64 -41.54 -24.97
CA LEU A 1028 -5.06 -42.00 -26.30
C LEU A 1028 -3.85 -42.32 -27.21
N LYS A 1029 -2.76 -41.53 -27.13
CA LYS A 1029 -1.53 -41.75 -27.91
C LYS A 1029 -0.79 -43.03 -27.50
N GLU A 1030 -0.93 -43.48 -26.26
CA GLU A 1030 -0.28 -44.69 -25.74
C GLU A 1030 -0.92 -46.00 -26.26
N ASN A 1031 -2.02 -45.93 -27.02
CA ASN A 1031 -2.58 -46.97 -27.90
C ASN A 1031 -2.72 -48.40 -27.31
N LYS A 1032 -2.92 -48.54 -25.99
CA LYS A 1032 -3.17 -49.84 -25.33
C LYS A 1032 -4.62 -49.95 -24.86
N LYS A 1033 -5.30 -51.03 -25.28
CA LYS A 1033 -6.61 -51.49 -24.73
C LYS A 1033 -6.59 -51.69 -23.21
N GLU A 1034 -5.42 -51.71 -22.57
CA GLU A 1034 -5.18 -51.95 -21.14
C GLU A 1034 -5.51 -50.76 -20.20
N SER A 1035 -5.84 -49.55 -20.70
CA SER A 1035 -6.02 -48.37 -19.83
C SER A 1035 -7.34 -48.35 -19.03
N GLY A 1036 -8.31 -49.20 -19.38
CA GLY A 1036 -9.61 -49.30 -18.69
C GLY A 1036 -10.51 -48.06 -18.82
N PHE A 1037 -10.23 -47.15 -19.75
CA PHE A 1037 -11.05 -45.99 -20.08
C PHE A 1037 -11.78 -46.21 -21.42
N SER A 1038 -13.02 -45.73 -21.53
CA SER A 1038 -13.77 -45.76 -22.79
C SER A 1038 -13.15 -44.78 -23.79
N GLN A 1039 -12.72 -45.29 -24.95
CA GLN A 1039 -12.10 -44.49 -26.02
C GLN A 1039 -13.03 -43.38 -26.50
N ASP A 1040 -14.34 -43.66 -26.67
CA ASP A 1040 -15.33 -42.67 -27.08
C ASP A 1040 -15.39 -41.47 -26.14
N LYS A 1041 -15.25 -41.70 -24.83
CA LYS A 1041 -15.25 -40.62 -23.82
C LYS A 1041 -13.98 -39.78 -23.85
N LEU A 1042 -12.83 -40.42 -24.08
CA LEU A 1042 -11.56 -39.69 -24.25
C LEU A 1042 -11.59 -38.86 -25.53
N GLN A 1043 -12.11 -39.42 -26.62
CA GLN A 1043 -12.29 -38.71 -27.88
C GLN A 1043 -13.28 -37.55 -27.74
N HIS A 1044 -14.38 -37.76 -27.00
CA HIS A 1044 -15.33 -36.69 -26.68
C HIS A 1044 -14.62 -35.52 -25.96
N ILE A 1045 -13.82 -35.79 -24.91
CA ILE A 1045 -13.05 -34.76 -24.19
C ILE A 1045 -12.14 -33.97 -25.16
N ILE A 1046 -11.42 -34.67 -26.04
CA ILE A 1046 -10.50 -34.06 -27.00
C ILE A 1046 -11.25 -33.17 -28.00
N ASN A 1047 -12.38 -33.64 -28.51
CA ASN A 1047 -13.16 -32.94 -29.54
C ASN A 1047 -13.88 -31.70 -28.97
N VAL A 1048 -14.45 -31.79 -27.76
CA VAL A 1048 -15.29 -30.70 -27.22
C VAL A 1048 -14.48 -29.61 -26.52
N PHE A 1049 -13.31 -29.92 -25.95
CA PHE A 1049 -12.56 -28.97 -25.12
C PHE A 1049 -12.28 -27.62 -25.80
N PRO A 1050 -11.71 -27.56 -27.03
CA PRO A 1050 -11.42 -26.27 -27.66
C PRO A 1050 -12.70 -25.46 -27.91
N ARG A 1051 -13.72 -26.10 -28.49
CA ARG A 1051 -15.00 -25.47 -28.83
C ARG A 1051 -15.72 -24.96 -27.57
N TYR A 1052 -15.85 -25.78 -26.54
CA TYR A 1052 -16.56 -25.41 -25.32
C TYR A 1052 -15.81 -24.36 -24.51
N THR A 1053 -14.47 -24.39 -24.53
CA THR A 1053 -13.66 -23.33 -23.91
C THR A 1053 -13.86 -22.01 -24.63
N ILE A 1054 -13.82 -21.97 -25.97
CA ILE A 1054 -14.08 -20.77 -26.76
C ILE A 1054 -15.49 -20.23 -26.49
N ILE A 1055 -16.51 -21.09 -26.53
CA ILE A 1055 -17.90 -20.67 -26.24
C ILE A 1055 -17.98 -20.11 -24.81
N THR A 1056 -17.41 -20.78 -23.81
CA THR A 1056 -17.42 -20.32 -22.42
C THR A 1056 -16.77 -18.94 -22.29
N LEU A 1057 -15.61 -18.72 -22.90
CA LEU A 1057 -14.93 -17.43 -22.87
C LEU A 1057 -15.71 -16.35 -23.63
N ALA A 1058 -16.30 -16.67 -24.78
CA ALA A 1058 -17.11 -15.75 -25.56
C ALA A 1058 -18.36 -15.30 -24.79
N VAL A 1059 -19.09 -16.22 -24.15
CA VAL A 1059 -20.26 -15.84 -23.33
C VAL A 1059 -19.85 -15.11 -22.06
N CYS A 1060 -18.65 -15.35 -21.51
CA CYS A 1060 -18.14 -14.54 -20.40
C CYS A 1060 -17.98 -13.06 -20.78
N LEU A 1061 -17.64 -12.73 -22.04
CA LEU A 1061 -17.63 -11.32 -22.49
C LEU A 1061 -19.03 -10.71 -22.37
N VAL A 1062 -20.07 -11.47 -22.70
CA VAL A 1062 -21.46 -10.99 -22.54
C VAL A 1062 -21.84 -10.89 -21.06
N PHE A 1063 -21.58 -11.94 -20.28
CA PHE A 1063 -22.04 -12.05 -18.89
C PHE A 1063 -21.29 -11.15 -17.90
N TYR A 1064 -20.02 -10.84 -18.15
CA TYR A 1064 -19.16 -10.10 -17.22
C TYR A 1064 -18.73 -8.73 -17.74
N ILE A 1065 -19.03 -8.39 -19.00
CA ILE A 1065 -18.73 -7.07 -19.56
C ILE A 1065 -20.03 -6.41 -20.05
N VAL A 1066 -20.71 -6.99 -21.05
CA VAL A 1066 -21.87 -6.35 -21.67
C VAL A 1066 -23.04 -6.15 -20.70
N ILE A 1067 -23.48 -7.22 -20.01
CA ILE A 1067 -24.60 -7.15 -19.07
C ILE A 1067 -24.28 -6.23 -17.87
N PRO A 1068 -23.12 -6.36 -17.18
CA PRO A 1068 -22.74 -5.43 -16.14
C PRO A 1068 -22.69 -3.98 -16.58
N LEU A 1069 -22.12 -3.68 -17.76
CA LEU A 1069 -22.08 -2.31 -18.28
C LEU A 1069 -23.48 -1.77 -18.57
N ALA A 1070 -24.38 -2.59 -19.11
CA ALA A 1070 -25.77 -2.19 -19.35
C ALA A 1070 -26.49 -1.86 -18.03
N ILE A 1071 -26.42 -2.73 -17.03
CA ILE A 1071 -27.01 -2.51 -15.70
C ILE A 1071 -26.42 -1.25 -15.05
N TYR A 1072 -25.09 -1.11 -15.13
CA TYR A 1072 -24.37 0.04 -14.61
C TYR A 1072 -24.87 1.33 -15.26
N ALA A 1073 -24.86 1.42 -16.59
CA ALA A 1073 -25.33 2.60 -17.32
C ALA A 1073 -26.79 2.94 -17.01
N LEU A 1074 -27.69 1.95 -17.04
CA LEU A 1074 -29.11 2.14 -16.73
C LEU A 1074 -29.33 2.69 -15.31
N SER A 1075 -28.48 2.32 -14.35
CA SER A 1075 -28.61 2.84 -12.98
C SER A 1075 -28.40 4.36 -12.88
N TYR A 1076 -27.68 4.98 -13.82
CA TYR A 1076 -27.40 6.43 -13.83
C TYR A 1076 -28.51 7.29 -14.42
N ILE A 1077 -29.59 6.69 -14.95
CA ILE A 1077 -30.70 7.45 -15.53
C ILE A 1077 -31.22 8.51 -14.56
N PRO A 1078 -31.59 8.21 -13.30
CA PRO A 1078 -32.16 9.22 -12.40
C PRO A 1078 -31.21 10.38 -12.07
N VAL A 1079 -29.90 10.12 -12.04
CA VAL A 1079 -28.88 11.10 -11.67
C VAL A 1079 -28.56 12.04 -12.82
N LEU A 1080 -28.38 11.50 -14.03
CA LEU A 1080 -27.93 12.31 -15.16
C LEU A 1080 -29.09 13.06 -15.83
N THR A 1081 -30.33 12.61 -15.70
CA THR A 1081 -31.49 13.32 -16.28
C THR A 1081 -31.76 14.68 -15.64
N VAL A 1082 -31.30 14.90 -14.41
CA VAL A 1082 -31.46 16.17 -13.68
C VAL A 1082 -30.27 17.12 -13.85
N MET A 1083 -29.21 16.68 -14.54
CA MET A 1083 -28.07 17.52 -14.88
C MET A 1083 -28.33 18.27 -16.19
N ASP A 1084 -27.69 19.41 -16.38
CA ASP A 1084 -27.91 20.28 -17.56
C ASP A 1084 -27.69 19.55 -18.90
N GLU A 1085 -26.72 18.62 -18.98
CA GLU A 1085 -26.44 17.84 -20.19
C GLU A 1085 -27.43 16.68 -20.44
N GLY A 1086 -28.27 16.33 -19.45
CA GLY A 1086 -29.15 15.17 -19.49
C GLY A 1086 -28.41 13.82 -19.55
N TYR A 1087 -29.16 12.72 -19.76
CA TYR A 1087 -28.57 11.39 -19.88
C TYR A 1087 -27.97 11.16 -21.28
N THR A 1088 -26.65 11.29 -21.39
CA THR A 1088 -25.87 11.01 -22.61
C THR A 1088 -24.66 10.12 -22.31
N LEU A 1089 -24.11 9.44 -23.33
CA LEU A 1089 -22.89 8.64 -23.14
C LEU A 1089 -21.70 9.50 -22.65
N LYS A 1090 -21.61 10.75 -23.13
CA LYS A 1090 -20.61 11.72 -22.69
C LYS A 1090 -20.75 12.03 -21.20
N SER A 1091 -21.94 12.45 -20.76
CA SER A 1091 -22.22 12.75 -19.36
C SER A 1091 -21.93 11.56 -18.43
N LEU A 1092 -22.26 10.33 -18.84
CA LEU A 1092 -21.97 9.12 -18.08
C LEU A 1092 -20.47 8.91 -17.90
N VAL A 1093 -19.69 9.04 -18.98
CA VAL A 1093 -18.22 8.89 -18.97
C VAL A 1093 -17.58 9.98 -18.13
N ASP A 1094 -18.03 11.23 -18.27
CA ASP A 1094 -17.50 12.36 -17.51
C ASP A 1094 -17.81 12.23 -16.02
N TYR A 1095 -18.99 11.69 -15.66
CA TYR A 1095 -19.32 11.33 -14.28
C TYR A 1095 -18.37 10.25 -13.74
N GLN A 1096 -18.01 9.22 -14.54
CA GLN A 1096 -17.04 8.21 -14.11
C GLN A 1096 -15.64 8.79 -13.89
N LYS A 1097 -15.20 9.71 -14.77
CA LYS A 1097 -13.93 10.43 -14.59
C LYS A 1097 -13.96 11.26 -13.32
N HIS A 1098 -15.07 11.93 -13.02
CA HIS A 1098 -15.26 12.69 -11.80
C HIS A 1098 -15.14 11.79 -10.56
N MET A 1099 -15.92 10.71 -10.48
CA MET A 1099 -15.85 9.74 -9.38
C MET A 1099 -14.44 9.17 -9.19
N PHE A 1100 -13.78 8.78 -10.29
CA PHE A 1100 -12.41 8.25 -10.23
C PHE A 1100 -11.42 9.32 -9.76
N SER A 1101 -11.53 10.56 -10.27
CA SER A 1101 -10.69 11.68 -9.83
C SER A 1101 -10.91 11.99 -8.36
N TYR A 1102 -12.16 11.94 -7.87
CA TYR A 1102 -12.48 12.10 -6.45
C TYR A 1102 -11.77 11.03 -5.62
N HIS A 1103 -11.98 9.73 -5.91
CA HIS A 1103 -11.38 8.65 -5.11
C HIS A 1103 -9.86 8.56 -5.22
N SER A 1104 -9.26 8.95 -6.36
CA SER A 1104 -7.81 8.90 -6.56
C SER A 1104 -7.05 10.10 -5.97
N LYS A 1105 -7.72 11.26 -5.83
CA LYS A 1105 -7.10 12.49 -5.33
C LYS A 1105 -7.60 12.93 -3.95
N LEU A 1106 -8.52 12.19 -3.33
CA LEU A 1106 -9.03 12.51 -2.00
C LEU A 1106 -7.90 12.44 -0.97
N VAL A 1107 -7.50 13.60 -0.47
CA VAL A 1107 -6.61 13.77 0.68
C VAL A 1107 -7.41 14.41 1.80
N SER A 1108 -7.66 13.65 2.86
CA SER A 1108 -8.45 14.09 4.01
C SER A 1108 -8.03 13.28 5.23
N THR A 1109 -8.16 13.88 6.42
CA THR A 1109 -7.94 13.23 7.71
C THR A 1109 -9.28 13.02 8.41
N HIS A 1110 -9.43 11.90 9.10
CA HIS A 1110 -10.61 11.64 9.90
C HIS A 1110 -10.23 10.91 11.20
N PRO A 1111 -10.73 11.33 12.38
CA PRO A 1111 -10.39 10.70 13.65
C PRO A 1111 -10.71 9.21 13.69
N PHE A 1112 -11.75 8.72 13.03
CA PHE A 1112 -12.09 7.28 13.00
C PHE A 1112 -11.52 6.50 11.80
N SER A 1113 -10.61 7.11 11.03
CA SER A 1113 -9.94 6.43 9.92
C SER A 1113 -9.11 5.24 10.39
N SER A 1114 -9.02 4.18 9.57
CA SER A 1114 -8.20 3.00 9.86
C SER A 1114 -7.71 2.33 8.60
N SER A 1115 -6.51 1.76 8.66
CA SER A 1115 -5.89 1.09 7.51
C SER A 1115 -6.32 -0.38 7.39
N TRP A 1116 -6.25 -0.94 6.18
CA TRP A 1116 -6.67 -2.31 5.87
C TRP A 1116 -6.16 -3.39 6.83
N TRP A 1117 -4.92 -3.26 7.29
CA TRP A 1117 -4.26 -4.22 8.18
C TRP A 1117 -4.75 -4.15 9.63
N GLU A 1118 -5.35 -3.03 10.03
CA GLU A 1118 -5.90 -2.81 11.37
C GLU A 1118 -7.27 -3.47 11.55
N TRP A 1119 -7.96 -3.75 10.44
CA TRP A 1119 -9.35 -4.20 10.45
C TRP A 1119 -9.57 -5.57 11.10
N PRO A 1120 -8.79 -6.63 10.79
CA PRO A 1120 -8.99 -7.94 11.40
C PRO A 1120 -8.84 -7.93 12.93
N PHE A 1121 -8.14 -6.95 13.46
CA PHE A 1121 -7.89 -6.78 14.90
C PHE A 1121 -8.84 -5.77 15.55
N MET A 1122 -9.65 -5.06 14.75
CA MET A 1122 -10.55 -3.98 15.20
C MET A 1122 -9.82 -2.94 16.05
N LYS A 1123 -8.61 -2.55 15.63
CA LYS A 1123 -7.77 -1.60 16.39
C LYS A 1123 -8.46 -0.25 16.55
N ARG A 1124 -9.28 0.16 15.57
CA ARG A 1124 -10.02 1.42 15.56
C ARG A 1124 -11.44 1.24 14.99
N PRO A 1125 -12.43 0.93 15.85
CA PRO A 1125 -13.85 0.94 15.51
C PRO A 1125 -14.32 2.30 15.00
N VAL A 1126 -15.41 2.32 14.23
CA VAL A 1126 -16.01 3.56 13.73
C VAL A 1126 -17.26 3.89 14.53
N TRP A 1127 -17.27 5.07 15.13
CA TRP A 1127 -18.37 5.55 15.94
C TRP A 1127 -19.41 6.23 15.05
N TYR A 1128 -20.65 5.73 15.05
CA TYR A 1128 -21.73 6.18 14.16
C TYR A 1128 -22.66 7.18 14.82
N TYR A 1129 -22.92 7.02 16.12
CA TYR A 1129 -23.87 7.87 16.83
C TYR A 1129 -23.45 8.02 18.29
N SER A 1130 -23.54 9.26 18.77
CA SER A 1130 -23.44 9.67 20.17
C SER A 1130 -24.74 10.37 20.55
N GLY A 1131 -25.37 9.98 21.67
CA GLY A 1131 -26.49 10.73 22.23
C GLY A 1131 -25.98 11.87 23.11
N ASP A 1132 -26.15 13.12 22.67
CA ASP A 1132 -25.56 14.29 23.35
C ASP A 1132 -26.43 14.85 24.50
N ASN A 1133 -27.74 14.61 24.49
CA ASN A 1133 -28.70 15.10 25.49
C ASN A 1133 -29.33 13.96 26.30
N MET A 1134 -28.51 13.07 26.85
CA MET A 1134 -29.00 11.96 27.66
C MET A 1134 -29.23 12.37 29.12
N ALA A 1135 -30.21 11.76 29.79
CA ALA A 1135 -30.39 11.91 31.23
C ALA A 1135 -29.09 11.58 32.00
N ALA A 1136 -28.85 12.25 33.12
CA ALA A 1136 -27.60 12.12 33.88
C ALA A 1136 -27.23 10.65 34.18
N GLY A 1137 -26.00 10.26 33.80
CA GLY A 1137 -25.48 8.89 33.97
C GLY A 1137 -26.01 7.85 32.97
N MET A 1138 -26.71 8.29 31.92
CA MET A 1138 -27.14 7.46 30.79
C MET A 1138 -26.29 7.75 29.55
N LYS A 1139 -26.13 6.74 28.68
CA LYS A 1139 -25.43 6.82 27.41
C LYS A 1139 -26.19 6.06 26.34
N SER A 1140 -26.28 6.61 25.13
CA SER A 1140 -26.74 5.94 23.92
C SER A 1140 -25.65 6.08 22.85
N THR A 1141 -25.28 4.97 22.22
CA THR A 1141 -24.13 4.92 21.30
C THR A 1141 -24.35 3.85 20.24
N ILE A 1142 -23.92 4.10 19.00
CA ILE A 1142 -23.87 3.10 17.92
C ILE A 1142 -22.44 3.02 17.39
N VAL A 1143 -21.84 1.83 17.46
CA VAL A 1143 -20.49 1.57 16.92
C VAL A 1143 -20.51 0.47 15.86
N ALA A 1144 -19.82 0.72 14.74
CA ALA A 1144 -19.51 -0.29 13.74
C ALA A 1144 -18.19 -0.99 14.07
N MET A 1145 -18.28 -2.24 14.52
CA MET A 1145 -17.14 -3.13 14.80
C MET A 1145 -17.52 -4.59 14.57
N GLY A 1146 -16.54 -5.49 14.59
CA GLY A 1146 -16.77 -6.93 14.48
C GLY A 1146 -17.07 -7.60 15.81
N ASN A 1147 -17.59 -8.84 15.77
CA ASN A 1147 -17.62 -9.68 16.97
C ASN A 1147 -16.18 -10.16 17.27
N PRO A 1148 -15.57 -9.81 18.43
CA PRO A 1148 -14.16 -10.11 18.69
C PRO A 1148 -13.81 -11.59 18.61
N LEU A 1149 -14.71 -12.45 19.07
CA LEU A 1149 -14.50 -13.90 19.00
C LEU A 1149 -14.49 -14.39 17.55
N ILE A 1150 -15.42 -13.90 16.72
CA ILE A 1150 -15.53 -14.30 15.30
C ILE A 1150 -14.35 -13.75 14.50
N TRP A 1151 -13.98 -12.48 14.69
CA TRP A 1151 -12.97 -11.82 13.85
C TRP A 1151 -11.56 -12.29 14.20
N TRP A 1152 -11.20 -12.32 15.48
CA TRP A 1152 -9.87 -12.74 15.90
C TRP A 1152 -9.64 -14.23 15.66
N ALA A 1153 -10.61 -15.09 15.95
CA ALA A 1153 -10.49 -16.51 15.56
C ALA A 1153 -10.55 -16.67 14.03
N GLY A 1154 -11.35 -15.84 13.36
CA GLY A 1154 -11.61 -15.88 11.93
C GLY A 1154 -10.37 -15.63 11.07
N ILE A 1155 -9.51 -14.68 11.43
CA ILE A 1155 -8.29 -14.41 10.67
C ILE A 1155 -7.29 -15.58 10.74
N PHE A 1156 -7.13 -16.21 11.90
CA PHE A 1156 -6.32 -17.41 12.03
C PHE A 1156 -6.97 -18.62 11.36
N ALA A 1157 -8.30 -18.74 11.42
CA ALA A 1157 -9.04 -19.77 10.71
C ALA A 1157 -8.94 -19.59 9.18
N MET A 1158 -8.88 -18.37 8.67
CA MET A 1158 -8.64 -18.06 7.26
C MET A 1158 -7.26 -18.55 6.82
N ALA A 1159 -6.20 -18.20 7.57
CA ALA A 1159 -4.84 -18.70 7.30
C ALA A 1159 -4.78 -20.24 7.34
N ALA A 1160 -5.41 -20.86 8.34
CA ALA A 1160 -5.51 -22.31 8.46
C ALA A 1160 -6.33 -22.93 7.31
N THR A 1161 -7.39 -22.26 6.84
CA THR A 1161 -8.23 -22.69 5.71
C THR A 1161 -7.45 -22.71 4.42
N ILE A 1162 -6.65 -21.67 4.13
CA ILE A 1162 -5.74 -21.63 2.98
C ILE A 1162 -4.80 -22.84 3.03
N TRP A 1163 -4.10 -23.03 4.15
CA TRP A 1163 -3.14 -24.12 4.30
C TRP A 1163 -3.80 -25.50 4.21
N MET A 1164 -4.88 -25.73 4.95
CA MET A 1164 -5.55 -27.03 5.02
C MET A 1164 -6.26 -27.40 3.72
N SER A 1165 -6.94 -26.46 3.07
CA SER A 1165 -7.59 -26.74 1.78
C SER A 1165 -6.57 -27.12 0.71
N ILE A 1166 -5.43 -26.43 0.63
CA ILE A 1166 -4.34 -26.77 -0.31
C ILE A 1166 -3.73 -28.13 0.03
N LYS A 1167 -3.45 -28.38 1.32
CA LYS A 1167 -2.84 -29.63 1.80
C LYS A 1167 -3.74 -30.84 1.53
N ARG A 1168 -5.04 -30.71 1.80
CA ARG A 1168 -6.05 -31.76 1.58
C ARG A 1168 -6.52 -31.85 0.13
N LYS A 1169 -6.22 -30.83 -0.68
CA LYS A 1169 -6.70 -30.66 -2.07
C LYS A 1169 -8.23 -30.52 -2.13
N ASP A 1170 -8.81 -29.91 -1.11
CA ASP A 1170 -10.24 -29.64 -0.97
C ASP A 1170 -10.61 -28.41 -1.82
N LYS A 1171 -10.58 -28.57 -3.14
CA LYS A 1171 -10.74 -27.47 -4.12
C LYS A 1171 -12.02 -26.67 -3.95
N ALA A 1172 -13.11 -27.29 -3.50
CA ALA A 1172 -14.36 -26.60 -3.21
C ALA A 1172 -14.18 -25.47 -2.19
N MET A 1173 -13.25 -25.63 -1.25
CA MET A 1173 -12.97 -24.65 -0.19
C MET A 1173 -12.12 -23.48 -0.70
N TYR A 1174 -11.56 -23.55 -1.92
CA TYR A 1174 -10.78 -22.45 -2.50
C TYR A 1174 -11.64 -21.21 -2.68
N THR A 1175 -12.94 -21.38 -2.95
CA THR A 1175 -13.89 -20.27 -3.03
C THR A 1175 -13.84 -19.38 -1.80
N ILE A 1176 -13.69 -19.95 -0.59
CA ILE A 1176 -13.72 -19.19 0.67
C ILE A 1176 -12.60 -18.16 0.70
N TRP A 1177 -11.35 -18.59 0.50
CA TRP A 1177 -10.19 -17.69 0.56
C TRP A 1177 -9.99 -16.89 -0.72
N ILE A 1178 -10.42 -17.38 -1.90
CA ILE A 1178 -10.40 -16.56 -3.12
C ILE A 1178 -11.36 -15.38 -2.97
N ALA A 1179 -12.56 -15.61 -2.47
CA ALA A 1179 -13.53 -14.55 -2.25
C ALA A 1179 -13.06 -13.54 -1.19
N PHE A 1180 -12.52 -14.02 -0.07
CA PHE A 1180 -11.92 -13.16 0.95
C PHE A 1180 -10.76 -12.31 0.39
N LEU A 1181 -9.77 -12.93 -0.25
CA LEU A 1181 -8.59 -12.22 -0.76
C LEU A 1181 -8.94 -11.26 -1.90
N ALA A 1182 -9.90 -11.62 -2.76
CA ALA A 1182 -10.38 -10.75 -3.82
C ALA A 1182 -10.95 -9.45 -3.24
N GLN A 1183 -11.64 -9.49 -2.10
CA GLN A 1183 -12.14 -8.29 -1.44
C GLN A 1183 -11.08 -7.57 -0.60
N TYR A 1184 -10.13 -8.30 0.00
CA TYR A 1184 -9.20 -7.75 0.99
C TYR A 1184 -7.92 -7.17 0.40
N VAL A 1185 -7.30 -7.85 -0.57
CA VAL A 1185 -6.01 -7.45 -1.14
C VAL A 1185 -6.05 -6.09 -1.86
N PRO A 1186 -7.12 -5.73 -2.60
CA PRO A 1186 -7.17 -4.42 -3.27
C PRO A 1186 -7.05 -3.23 -2.33
N TRP A 1187 -7.48 -3.35 -1.07
CA TRP A 1187 -7.32 -2.30 -0.06
C TRP A 1187 -5.86 -2.01 0.30
N MET A 1188 -4.93 -2.93 0.02
CA MET A 1188 -3.49 -2.67 0.14
C MET A 1188 -2.99 -1.64 -0.88
N LEU A 1189 -3.74 -1.41 -1.97
CA LEU A 1189 -3.42 -0.46 -3.04
C LEU A 1189 -4.14 0.88 -2.87
N VAL A 1190 -5.10 0.97 -1.95
CA VAL A 1190 -5.91 2.17 -1.73
C VAL A 1190 -5.18 3.09 -0.75
N THR A 1191 -4.79 4.28 -1.23
CA THR A 1191 -4.03 5.27 -0.46
C THR A 1191 -4.90 6.35 0.19
N ARG A 1192 -6.17 6.48 -0.23
CA ARG A 1192 -7.12 7.42 0.39
C ARG A 1192 -7.53 6.97 1.79
N LEU A 1193 -8.19 7.88 2.51
CA LEU A 1193 -8.93 7.62 3.75
C LEU A 1193 -9.82 6.36 3.64
N THR A 1194 -9.67 5.43 4.59
CA THR A 1194 -10.49 4.22 4.72
C THR A 1194 -10.91 3.96 6.17
N PHE A 1195 -11.83 3.01 6.34
CA PHE A 1195 -12.58 2.78 7.59
C PHE A 1195 -12.85 1.29 7.83
N LEU A 1196 -13.05 0.90 9.09
CA LEU A 1196 -13.24 -0.50 9.49
C LEU A 1196 -14.40 -1.20 8.77
N TYR A 1197 -15.49 -0.48 8.49
CA TYR A 1197 -16.67 -1.07 7.85
C TYR A 1197 -16.40 -1.60 6.43
N HIS A 1198 -15.31 -1.20 5.77
CA HIS A 1198 -14.89 -1.78 4.48
C HIS A 1198 -14.57 -3.28 4.60
N TYR A 1199 -14.25 -3.76 5.81
CA TYR A 1199 -14.04 -5.19 6.08
C TYR A 1199 -15.35 -6.00 6.11
N PHE A 1200 -16.52 -5.35 6.07
CA PHE A 1200 -17.82 -6.04 6.09
C PHE A 1200 -17.96 -7.07 4.95
N ALA A 1201 -17.42 -6.78 3.76
CA ALA A 1201 -17.43 -7.72 2.62
C ALA A 1201 -16.66 -9.03 2.85
N MET A 1202 -15.80 -9.07 3.88
CA MET A 1202 -14.95 -10.20 4.22
C MET A 1202 -15.61 -11.10 5.27
N VAL A 1203 -16.54 -10.55 6.07
CA VAL A 1203 -17.21 -11.20 7.19
C VAL A 1203 -17.85 -12.55 6.80
N PRO A 1204 -18.58 -12.67 5.68
CA PRO A 1204 -19.14 -13.96 5.28
C PRO A 1204 -18.08 -15.06 5.11
N PHE A 1205 -16.91 -14.70 4.56
CA PHE A 1205 -15.86 -15.65 4.21
C PHE A 1205 -14.97 -16.04 5.40
N ILE A 1206 -14.78 -15.15 6.39
CA ILE A 1206 -14.12 -15.54 7.66
C ILE A 1206 -14.99 -16.51 8.47
N ILE A 1207 -16.32 -16.35 8.45
CA ILE A 1207 -17.25 -17.26 9.12
C ILE A 1207 -17.22 -18.64 8.44
N LEU A 1208 -17.28 -18.68 7.10
CA LEU A 1208 -17.11 -19.94 6.36
C LEU A 1208 -15.77 -20.62 6.66
N SER A 1209 -14.70 -19.85 6.87
CA SER A 1209 -13.39 -20.38 7.27
C SER A 1209 -13.42 -21.01 8.66
N LEU A 1210 -14.05 -20.37 9.65
CA LEU A 1210 -14.24 -20.94 10.99
C LEU A 1210 -14.98 -22.28 10.93
N VAL A 1211 -16.09 -22.32 10.18
CA VAL A 1211 -16.91 -23.52 10.05
C VAL A 1211 -16.15 -24.65 9.33
N TYR A 1212 -15.35 -24.32 8.31
CA TYR A 1212 -14.47 -25.30 7.68
C TYR A 1212 -13.45 -25.89 8.66
N MET A 1213 -12.86 -25.06 9.51
CA MET A 1213 -11.92 -25.52 10.53
C MET A 1213 -12.60 -26.39 11.59
N PHE A 1214 -13.81 -26.03 12.05
CA PHE A 1214 -14.61 -26.88 12.92
C PHE A 1214 -14.87 -28.25 12.30
N LYS A 1215 -15.30 -28.27 11.03
CA LYS A 1215 -15.51 -29.52 10.27
C LYS A 1215 -14.27 -30.39 10.25
N ILE A 1216 -13.10 -29.83 9.91
CA ILE A 1216 -11.85 -30.61 9.84
C ILE A 1216 -11.45 -31.16 11.22
N ILE A 1217 -11.64 -30.39 12.29
CA ILE A 1217 -11.25 -30.83 13.63
C ILE A 1217 -12.22 -31.92 14.10
N GLU A 1218 -13.52 -31.76 13.88
CA GLU A 1218 -14.55 -32.73 14.24
C GLU A 1218 -14.39 -34.07 13.49
N GLU A 1219 -13.94 -34.04 12.23
CA GLU A 1219 -13.56 -35.26 11.47
C GLU A 1219 -12.51 -36.11 12.19
N LYS A 1220 -11.62 -35.48 12.99
CA LYS A 1220 -10.58 -36.18 13.76
C LYS A 1220 -10.96 -36.40 15.22
N ARG A 1221 -11.76 -35.50 15.79
CA ARG A 1221 -12.14 -35.47 17.20
C ARG A 1221 -13.64 -35.17 17.31
N PRO A 1222 -14.52 -36.17 17.25
CA PRO A 1222 -15.98 -35.95 17.24
C PRO A 1222 -16.51 -35.17 18.47
N ASN A 1223 -15.85 -35.30 19.62
CA ASN A 1223 -16.21 -34.56 20.85
C ASN A 1223 -15.98 -33.04 20.73
N PHE A 1224 -15.24 -32.57 19.72
CA PHE A 1224 -15.03 -31.15 19.46
C PHE A 1224 -16.33 -30.39 19.12
N LYS A 1225 -17.41 -31.10 18.78
CA LYS A 1225 -18.75 -30.53 18.61
C LYS A 1225 -19.22 -29.72 19.82
N LEU A 1226 -18.79 -30.08 21.05
CA LEU A 1226 -19.09 -29.32 22.26
C LEU A 1226 -18.39 -27.96 22.24
N ILE A 1227 -17.10 -27.93 21.89
CA ILE A 1227 -16.31 -26.69 21.78
C ILE A 1227 -16.89 -25.77 20.70
N ARG A 1228 -17.29 -26.33 19.55
CA ARG A 1228 -18.01 -25.56 18.52
C ARG A 1228 -19.30 -24.95 19.08
N ASN A 1229 -20.13 -25.73 19.77
CA ASN A 1229 -21.38 -25.23 20.33
C ASN A 1229 -21.14 -24.14 21.39
N VAL A 1230 -20.13 -24.30 22.25
CA VAL A 1230 -19.70 -23.28 23.20
C VAL A 1230 -19.22 -22.02 22.46
N PHE A 1231 -18.44 -22.16 21.40
CA PHE A 1231 -17.99 -21.02 20.59
C PHE A 1231 -19.18 -20.22 20.02
N VAL A 1232 -20.19 -20.90 19.47
CA VAL A 1232 -21.41 -20.26 18.97
C VAL A 1232 -22.19 -19.59 20.10
N ALA A 1233 -22.34 -20.25 21.25
CA ALA A 1233 -23.03 -19.69 22.40
C ALA A 1233 -22.32 -18.43 22.95
N VAL A 1234 -20.99 -18.44 23.03
CA VAL A 1234 -20.20 -17.26 23.44
C VAL A 1234 -20.31 -16.14 22.40
N ALA A 1235 -20.29 -16.45 21.10
CA ALA A 1235 -20.49 -15.43 20.07
C ALA A 1235 -21.85 -14.73 20.20
N ILE A 1236 -22.92 -15.49 20.48
CA ILE A 1236 -24.26 -14.96 20.74
C ILE A 1236 -24.31 -14.18 22.06
N LEU A 1237 -23.68 -14.68 23.13
CA LEU A 1237 -23.58 -13.98 24.41
C LEU A 1237 -22.90 -12.62 24.24
N LEU A 1238 -21.78 -12.58 23.51
CA LEU A 1238 -21.08 -11.35 23.17
C LEU A 1238 -21.98 -10.40 22.38
N PHE A 1239 -22.78 -10.90 21.43
CA PHE A 1239 -23.76 -10.08 20.71
C PHE A 1239 -24.80 -9.47 21.65
N VAL A 1240 -25.37 -10.27 22.56
CA VAL A 1240 -26.33 -9.77 23.56
C VAL A 1240 -25.68 -8.74 24.48
N MET A 1241 -24.45 -8.97 24.90
CA MET A 1241 -23.69 -8.05 25.76
C MET A 1241 -23.42 -6.71 25.06
N TYR A 1242 -23.03 -6.72 23.79
CA TYR A 1242 -22.74 -5.52 23.01
C TYR A 1242 -23.98 -4.89 22.36
N TYR A 1243 -25.13 -5.58 22.35
CA TYR A 1243 -26.37 -5.10 21.75
C TYR A 1243 -26.69 -3.63 22.03
N PRO A 1244 -26.52 -3.10 23.27
CA PRO A 1244 -26.79 -1.69 23.52
C PRO A 1244 -25.95 -0.74 22.66
N ALA A 1245 -24.65 -0.99 22.55
CA ALA A 1245 -23.71 -0.18 21.77
C ALA A 1245 -23.81 -0.43 20.25
N LEU A 1246 -24.50 -1.49 19.81
CA LEU A 1246 -24.72 -1.79 18.39
C LEU A 1246 -26.08 -1.27 17.88
N SER A 1247 -27.05 -1.09 18.78
CA SER A 1247 -28.43 -0.72 18.44
C SER A 1247 -28.80 0.71 18.78
N GLY A 1248 -28.03 1.39 19.64
CA GLY A 1248 -28.39 2.70 20.20
C GLY A 1248 -29.25 2.59 21.46
N MET A 1249 -29.45 1.38 22.02
CA MET A 1249 -30.22 1.22 23.25
C MET A 1249 -29.57 1.98 24.40
N THR A 1250 -30.38 2.76 25.11
CA THR A 1250 -29.93 3.60 26.21
C THR A 1250 -29.61 2.76 27.44
N VAL A 1251 -28.40 2.92 27.98
CA VAL A 1251 -27.89 2.19 29.15
C VAL A 1251 -27.14 3.11 30.09
N LYS A 1252 -26.76 2.62 31.28
CA LYS A 1252 -25.91 3.37 32.21
C LYS A 1252 -24.51 3.55 31.63
N THR A 1253 -23.92 4.74 31.81
CA THR A 1253 -22.60 5.10 31.26
C THR A 1253 -21.51 4.11 31.66
N TRP A 1254 -21.50 3.66 32.93
CA TRP A 1254 -20.51 2.70 33.45
C TRP A 1254 -20.46 1.39 32.66
N TYR A 1255 -21.59 0.95 32.09
CA TYR A 1255 -21.65 -0.29 31.33
C TYR A 1255 -20.85 -0.17 30.02
N VAL A 1256 -20.99 0.95 29.31
CA VAL A 1256 -20.22 1.20 28.08
C VAL A 1256 -18.73 1.37 28.41
N GLU A 1257 -18.40 2.18 29.41
CA GLU A 1257 -17.01 2.57 29.71
C GLU A 1257 -16.17 1.47 30.35
N HIS A 1258 -16.77 0.59 31.17
CA HIS A 1258 -16.02 -0.42 31.92
C HIS A 1258 -16.27 -1.86 31.46
N VAL A 1259 -17.40 -2.16 30.82
CA VAL A 1259 -17.71 -3.54 30.35
C VAL A 1259 -17.43 -3.70 28.85
N LEU A 1260 -17.85 -2.72 28.03
CA LEU A 1260 -17.75 -2.83 26.57
C LEU A 1260 -16.43 -2.29 26.01
N ARG A 1261 -15.82 -1.29 26.65
CA ARG A 1261 -14.56 -0.69 26.18
C ARG A 1261 -13.34 -1.52 26.60
N TRP A 1262 -12.99 -2.50 25.78
CA TRP A 1262 -11.84 -3.39 26.07
C TRP A 1262 -10.47 -2.78 25.76
N PHE A 1263 -10.39 -1.83 24.84
CA PHE A 1263 -9.15 -1.15 24.47
C PHE A 1263 -9.31 0.37 24.59
N PRO A 1264 -8.23 1.10 24.94
CA PRO A 1264 -8.26 2.57 24.98
C PRO A 1264 -8.64 3.19 23.64
N SER A 1265 -8.30 2.54 22.52
CA SER A 1265 -8.60 2.99 21.16
C SER A 1265 -10.07 2.82 20.74
N TRP A 1266 -10.90 2.17 21.56
CA TRP A 1266 -12.34 2.07 21.34
C TRP A 1266 -13.01 3.26 22.03
N LEU A 1267 -13.43 4.27 21.26
CA LEU A 1267 -13.76 5.61 21.78
C LEU A 1267 -15.26 5.86 22.09
N PHE A 1268 -16.13 4.86 21.90
CA PHE A 1268 -17.59 5.02 21.82
C PHE A 1268 -18.35 5.00 23.16
#